data_AF-A0A3A0BP57-F1
#
_entry.id   AF-A0A3A0BP57-F1
#
_cell.length_a   1.000
_cell.length_b   1.000
_cell.length_c   1.000
_cell.angle_alpha   90.00
_cell.angle_beta   90.00
_cell.angle_gamma   90.00
#
_symmetry.space_group_name_H-M   'P 1'
#
loop_
_entity.id
_entity.type
_entity.pdbx_description
1 polymer ?
#
loop_
_entity_poly.entity_id
_entity_poly.type
_entity_poly.pdbx_seq_one_letter_code
_entity_poly.pdbx_strand_id
1 'polypeptide(L)'
;MTRPLFDSEYLFGFHDPGGEQMLLDAGKPGWIVCAEAIGCDPANQEGVDFTLWSRHGLGVICRINHGFPPEGTLPHSSQYEEFARRAANFVAASPGCKIWVIGNEMNYAVERPGVQVDWSRHASTRSSEPAQADPRRRGLVVRFNVLPDHSTEIRTTRGALVSPGEVITPEMYARCYRLCRDAIHRLPGHEDDQVLVGAVAPWNSQTIYTGNANGDWVQYFRDILEALGPTQCDGFALHTYTHGGDPELITSEEKLAAPYQSYHSEFRAYTDFMAAVPPAMRHLPVYITETDQGGPWLDVNSGWVKQAYAEIDGWNQQPGNQQIRALVLYRWPKQDRWHISGKTGVMEDIRDVLRQDYRWRGSGDDSPAQERRRGARPAVKAPQLPAYRAQWIEDRFPTRMTAGQTVTVPISLKNTGTETWTPAGDRPVEVAYRYYRNRRVLALGDDKDVRTPLGQVVAPDETVTVAVRVALPDQPGNYTLEVDLVAHEVGSFKAQGSPVLTRWLTVEAPRPEPKQDGSDGAALPVPLFSDLSTTLPRAGTPYARRGLNQIKQIVISHTGANPRVSLERIAETHVQYGYPGIVYQFVVDGSGQVYKVSSLEDVAQPDQLWSEQGVNICLAGNFSVQAPPLAQLDATGRLCAWLAQNLGLAADGIVGLGELTKTESPGETFYKGPAWKQILSRQVRLHLAAFSGAGDTNKIKELQSLLEEARAKNRALATQLRFAEDERVRLDAAHLRLQAEMAEMAHQLDTQQSAETAGGIRIYRWIDRLPRDPGRYRPRRADEVRYFVIHHTGADPGLSLHELAAAHRQEWPGLLFDFVIDVIGDVYQTQPLDQAVEGAEEYLAHGIHVALTGDLVGVGPTPEQITAGGKLLAWLMERYPQVGLDGIQGVCELTEHPSPGDQWQEGQAWKEKLLAAVQRARGVAEPSAIEGQLRAKISQLEHEVVVAQRAAELLQEQKARLQAEQQKLQAQLAERQQEVKAYVIPQPAMRVIVEQLPKHPTLRYERRPLSQITHLAIHHTATPPTVNPARIAELHVSPDVSRGKEAWPGIGYHYFIHADGTIDQTNHLETASYHVHRHNIYSAGIVFAGSFMNGKIPTSAQLRAGGHLVAWLMQELNIPLARVWGHREFPDNTTVCPGSEWTLGNRWRDLLFERIEQIQAGVGVKNIRHYVLFWQRAYPGPLARQDFVNAINYIVRFRPALGFSVQDARNAEYVTIVGNEAGISSAEERSLRNAGCKVERVAGRDEEETSRMLAELANLGRRFRTFDVDF
;
A
#
# COMPACT_ATOMS: atom_id res chain seq x y z
N MET A 1 -26.66 9.26 -21.70
CA MET A 1 -26.71 8.05 -22.56
C MET A 1 -26.53 6.86 -21.62
N THR A 2 -27.18 5.73 -21.85
CA THR A 2 -27.05 4.52 -21.03
C THR A 2 -25.62 3.96 -21.18
N ARG A 3 -24.93 3.78 -20.05
CA ARG A 3 -23.59 3.18 -19.96
C ARG A 3 -23.55 1.84 -20.71
N PRO A 4 -22.75 1.68 -21.76
CA PRO A 4 -22.77 0.45 -22.54
C PRO A 4 -21.60 -0.44 -22.14
N LEU A 5 -21.64 -1.18 -21.02
CA LEU A 5 -20.58 -2.16 -20.69
C LEU A 5 -21.13 -3.23 -19.74
N PHE A 6 -21.11 -4.50 -20.17
CA PHE A 6 -21.14 -5.79 -19.45
C PHE A 6 -21.73 -5.90 -18.02
N ASP A 7 -22.64 -5.03 -17.60
CA ASP A 7 -23.33 -5.13 -16.32
C ASP A 7 -24.24 -6.38 -16.38
N SER A 8 -24.01 -7.35 -15.49
CA SER A 8 -24.86 -8.54 -15.44
C SER A 8 -26.25 -8.16 -14.96
N GLU A 9 -27.29 -8.66 -15.62
CA GLU A 9 -28.68 -8.55 -15.15
C GLU A 9 -29.02 -9.50 -14.00
N TYR A 10 -28.16 -10.49 -13.76
CA TYR A 10 -28.38 -11.53 -12.76
C TYR A 10 -27.76 -11.15 -11.42
N LEU A 11 -28.34 -11.67 -10.33
CA LEU A 11 -27.79 -11.44 -8.99
C LEU A 11 -26.53 -12.29 -8.71
N PHE A 12 -26.34 -13.40 -9.42
CA PHE A 12 -25.32 -14.41 -9.13
C PHE A 12 -23.90 -13.87 -9.24
N GLY A 13 -23.01 -14.25 -8.33
CA GLY A 13 -21.59 -13.95 -8.48
C GLY A 13 -20.64 -14.70 -7.57
N PHE A 14 -19.36 -14.67 -7.94
CA PHE A 14 -18.26 -15.28 -7.19
C PHE A 14 -17.16 -14.30 -6.86
N HIS A 15 -16.63 -14.41 -5.64
CA HIS A 15 -15.42 -13.74 -5.24
C HIS A 15 -14.20 -14.55 -5.70
N ASP A 16 -13.30 -13.87 -6.42
CA ASP A 16 -12.19 -14.41 -7.18
C ASP A 16 -12.60 -15.33 -8.36
N PRO A 17 -11.83 -15.35 -9.45
CA PRO A 17 -12.10 -16.24 -10.59
C PRO A 17 -11.95 -17.74 -10.28
N GLY A 18 -12.61 -18.53 -11.12
CA GLY A 18 -12.56 -19.99 -11.24
C GLY A 18 -13.95 -20.65 -11.29
N GLY A 19 -15.00 -19.95 -10.85
CA GLY A 19 -16.39 -20.46 -10.78
C GLY A 19 -17.29 -20.01 -11.93
N GLU A 20 -16.81 -19.11 -12.77
CA GLU A 20 -17.56 -18.48 -13.87
C GLU A 20 -18.18 -19.48 -14.83
N GLN A 21 -17.54 -20.63 -15.09
CA GLN A 21 -18.05 -21.61 -16.02
C GLN A 21 -19.43 -22.14 -15.61
N MET A 22 -19.72 -22.25 -14.31
CA MET A 22 -21.05 -22.65 -13.83
C MET A 22 -22.13 -21.63 -14.21
N LEU A 23 -21.80 -20.34 -14.17
CA LEU A 23 -22.70 -19.26 -14.55
C LEU A 23 -22.95 -19.27 -16.07
N LEU A 24 -21.88 -19.46 -16.84
CA LEU A 24 -21.93 -19.49 -18.30
C LEU A 24 -22.68 -20.74 -18.82
N ASP A 25 -22.42 -21.91 -18.24
CA ASP A 25 -23.12 -23.17 -18.58
C ASP A 25 -24.62 -23.08 -18.30
N ALA A 26 -25.00 -22.33 -17.27
CA ALA A 26 -26.40 -22.06 -16.95
C ALA A 26 -27.04 -20.98 -17.85
N GLY A 27 -26.28 -20.35 -18.74
CA GLY A 27 -26.72 -19.23 -19.57
C GLY A 27 -26.99 -17.94 -18.79
N LYS A 28 -26.41 -17.81 -17.58
CA LYS A 28 -26.66 -16.72 -16.63
C LYS A 28 -25.35 -16.04 -16.26
N PRO A 29 -24.74 -15.27 -17.18
CA PRO A 29 -23.46 -14.61 -16.93
C PRO A 29 -23.61 -13.61 -15.78
N GLY A 30 -23.17 -13.99 -14.58
CA GLY A 30 -23.25 -13.21 -13.35
C GLY A 30 -22.07 -12.26 -13.14
N TRP A 31 -21.70 -12.05 -11.89
CA TRP A 31 -20.65 -11.14 -11.44
C TRP A 31 -19.38 -11.87 -10.98
N ILE A 32 -18.22 -11.28 -11.26
CA ILE A 32 -16.92 -11.69 -10.72
C ILE A 32 -16.30 -10.50 -9.99
N VAL A 33 -15.96 -10.70 -8.72
CA VAL A 33 -15.23 -9.71 -7.90
C VAL A 33 -13.75 -10.09 -7.86
N CYS A 34 -12.88 -9.19 -8.31
CA CYS A 34 -11.43 -9.32 -8.21
C CYS A 34 -10.90 -8.31 -7.17
N ALA A 35 -9.85 -8.66 -6.42
CA ALA A 35 -9.26 -7.79 -5.41
C ALA A 35 -7.77 -7.58 -5.66
N GLU A 36 -7.38 -6.33 -5.89
CA GLU A 36 -6.03 -5.95 -6.31
C GLU A 36 -5.39 -5.00 -5.30
N ALA A 37 -4.10 -5.24 -5.00
CA ALA A 37 -3.28 -4.37 -4.16
C ALA A 37 -2.28 -3.62 -5.04
N ILE A 38 -2.50 -2.32 -5.23
CA ILE A 38 -1.83 -1.55 -6.29
C ILE A 38 -0.71 -0.63 -5.79
N GLY A 39 -0.51 -0.53 -4.46
CA GLY A 39 0.40 0.43 -3.84
C GLY A 39 -0.05 1.88 -4.07
N CYS A 40 0.85 2.85 -3.84
CA CYS A 40 0.57 4.28 -4.01
C CYS A 40 1.55 5.00 -4.95
N ASP A 41 2.44 4.29 -5.64
CA ASP A 41 3.43 4.90 -6.53
C ASP A 41 2.75 5.51 -7.78
N PRO A 42 2.72 6.85 -7.93
CA PRO A 42 2.04 7.50 -9.04
C PRO A 42 2.76 7.29 -10.39
N ALA A 43 3.98 6.76 -10.40
CA ALA A 43 4.72 6.44 -11.63
C ALA A 43 4.40 5.03 -12.17
N ASN A 44 3.79 4.16 -11.35
CA ASN A 44 3.43 2.82 -11.80
C ASN A 44 2.20 2.88 -12.74
N GLN A 45 2.38 2.34 -13.96
CA GLN A 45 1.38 2.29 -15.04
C GLN A 45 0.87 0.87 -15.33
N GLU A 46 1.16 -0.10 -14.47
CA GLU A 46 0.70 -1.48 -14.60
C GLU A 46 -0.78 -1.60 -14.23
N GLY A 47 -1.50 -2.47 -14.95
CA GLY A 47 -2.91 -2.81 -14.76
C GLY A 47 -3.15 -4.31 -14.96
N VAL A 48 -4.43 -4.72 -14.90
CA VAL A 48 -4.87 -6.11 -15.05
C VAL A 48 -5.88 -6.20 -16.19
N ASP A 49 -5.70 -7.16 -17.10
CA ASP A 49 -6.66 -7.40 -18.18
C ASP A 49 -7.82 -8.28 -17.71
N PHE A 50 -8.99 -7.66 -17.53
CA PHE A 50 -10.25 -8.32 -17.14
C PHE A 50 -11.09 -8.77 -18.35
N THR A 51 -10.60 -8.52 -19.58
CA THR A 51 -11.33 -8.75 -20.82
C THR A 51 -11.74 -10.21 -21.02
N LEU A 52 -11.00 -11.14 -20.41
CA LEU A 52 -11.35 -12.57 -20.38
C LEU A 52 -12.80 -12.78 -19.92
N TRP A 53 -13.21 -12.17 -18.81
CA TRP A 53 -14.55 -12.37 -18.25
C TRP A 53 -15.59 -11.50 -18.96
N SER A 54 -15.26 -10.23 -19.22
CA SER A 54 -16.22 -9.29 -19.79
C SER A 54 -16.65 -9.65 -21.22
N ARG A 55 -15.76 -10.27 -22.02
CA ARG A 55 -16.12 -10.79 -23.36
C ARG A 55 -17.15 -11.92 -23.33
N HIS A 56 -17.27 -12.64 -22.21
CA HIS A 56 -18.28 -13.67 -22.00
C HIS A 56 -19.57 -13.14 -21.35
N GLY A 57 -19.72 -11.81 -21.27
CA GLY A 57 -20.91 -11.15 -20.72
C GLY A 57 -20.96 -11.10 -19.19
N LEU A 58 -19.90 -11.53 -18.50
CA LEU A 58 -19.80 -11.45 -17.04
C LEU A 58 -19.53 -10.01 -16.60
N GLY A 59 -20.20 -9.58 -15.53
CA GLY A 59 -19.94 -8.30 -14.89
C GLY A 59 -18.69 -8.38 -14.02
N VAL A 60 -17.74 -7.46 -14.21
CA VAL A 60 -16.50 -7.43 -13.44
C VAL A 60 -16.50 -6.25 -12.47
N ILE A 61 -16.25 -6.55 -11.19
CA ILE A 61 -16.06 -5.57 -10.12
C ILE A 61 -14.64 -5.72 -9.60
N CYS A 62 -13.83 -4.67 -9.68
CA CYS A 62 -12.45 -4.69 -9.17
C CYS A 62 -12.34 -3.86 -7.88
N ARG A 63 -11.94 -4.51 -6.79
CA ARG A 63 -11.66 -3.90 -5.49
C ARG A 63 -10.20 -3.46 -5.45
N ILE A 64 -9.99 -2.15 -5.46
CA ILE A 64 -8.69 -1.50 -5.45
C ILE A 64 -8.27 -1.20 -4.01
N ASN A 65 -7.21 -1.86 -3.55
CA ASN A 65 -6.57 -1.61 -2.27
C ASN A 65 -5.18 -1.01 -2.48
N HIS A 66 -4.74 -0.18 -1.54
CA HIS A 66 -3.33 0.22 -1.43
C HIS A 66 -2.44 -0.99 -1.11
N GLY A 67 -2.82 -1.75 -0.09
CA GLY A 67 -2.13 -2.95 0.33
C GLY A 67 -2.96 -3.75 1.33
N PHE A 68 -2.29 -4.66 2.02
CA PHE A 68 -2.83 -5.42 3.14
C PHE A 68 -2.00 -5.05 4.39
N PRO A 69 -2.22 -5.60 5.59
CA PRO A 69 -1.45 -5.22 6.77
C PRO A 69 0.05 -5.51 6.59
N PRO A 70 0.97 -4.58 6.93
CA PRO A 70 0.73 -3.31 7.64
C PRO A 70 0.43 -2.09 6.76
N GLU A 71 0.48 -2.20 5.42
CA GLU A 71 0.30 -1.10 4.48
C GLU A 71 -1.12 -0.51 4.49
N GLY A 72 -2.13 -1.34 4.81
CA GLY A 72 -3.54 -0.96 4.91
C GLY A 72 -4.27 -0.87 3.57
N THR A 73 -5.60 -0.98 3.62
CA THR A 73 -6.49 -0.91 2.44
C THR A 73 -6.42 0.46 1.74
N LEU A 74 -6.19 1.53 2.51
CA LEU A 74 -5.82 2.86 2.05
C LEU A 74 -4.42 3.18 2.59
N PRO A 75 -3.61 4.01 1.90
CA PRO A 75 -2.33 4.44 2.45
C PRO A 75 -2.53 5.42 3.61
N HIS A 76 -1.45 5.84 4.24
CA HIS A 76 -1.49 6.97 5.17
C HIS A 76 -2.08 8.22 4.49
N SER A 77 -2.85 9.02 5.21
CA SER A 77 -3.62 10.16 4.65
C SER A 77 -2.79 11.23 3.92
N SER A 78 -1.49 11.27 4.19
CA SER A 78 -0.51 12.11 3.49
C SER A 78 -0.17 11.64 2.07
N GLN A 79 -0.67 10.48 1.64
CA GLN A 79 -0.38 9.86 0.34
C GLN A 79 -1.64 9.62 -0.51
N TYR A 80 -2.79 10.21 -0.14
CA TYR A 80 -4.04 10.02 -0.88
C TYR A 80 -3.98 10.55 -2.31
N GLU A 81 -3.28 11.66 -2.55
CA GLU A 81 -3.09 12.22 -3.89
C GLU A 81 -2.21 11.33 -4.79
N GLU A 82 -1.17 10.71 -4.25
CA GLU A 82 -0.33 9.71 -4.90
C GLU A 82 -1.13 8.45 -5.23
N PHE A 83 -1.89 7.94 -4.25
CA PHE A 83 -2.75 6.77 -4.43
C PHE A 83 -3.88 7.01 -5.45
N ALA A 84 -4.50 8.18 -5.47
CA ALA A 84 -5.50 8.54 -6.47
C ALA A 84 -4.92 8.52 -7.89
N ARG A 85 -3.70 9.04 -8.08
CA ARG A 85 -2.99 8.96 -9.37
C ARG A 85 -2.65 7.51 -9.73
N ARG A 86 -2.19 6.72 -8.77
CA ARG A 86 -1.90 5.29 -8.99
C ARG A 86 -3.16 4.50 -9.35
N ALA A 87 -4.28 4.76 -8.69
CA ALA A 87 -5.58 4.17 -9.00
C ALA A 87 -6.05 4.54 -10.41
N ALA A 88 -5.91 5.80 -10.82
CA ALA A 88 -6.22 6.22 -12.19
C ALA A 88 -5.32 5.51 -13.23
N ASN A 89 -4.00 5.43 -12.99
CA ASN A 89 -3.10 4.69 -13.89
C ASN A 89 -3.48 3.21 -13.99
N PHE A 90 -3.81 2.58 -12.86
CA PHE A 90 -4.27 1.19 -12.81
C PHE A 90 -5.52 1.01 -13.67
N VAL A 91 -6.53 1.87 -13.50
CA VAL A 91 -7.78 1.83 -14.26
C VAL A 91 -7.55 2.03 -15.75
N ALA A 92 -6.74 3.02 -16.13
CA ALA A 92 -6.40 3.27 -17.54
C ALA A 92 -5.72 2.07 -18.21
N ALA A 93 -4.95 1.28 -17.45
CA ALA A 93 -4.24 0.11 -17.93
C ALA A 93 -5.02 -1.21 -17.75
N SER A 94 -6.28 -1.16 -17.29
CA SER A 94 -7.07 -2.34 -16.93
C SER A 94 -8.34 -2.48 -17.77
N PRO A 95 -8.25 -3.00 -19.01
CA PRO A 95 -9.42 -3.20 -19.87
C PRO A 95 -10.35 -4.30 -19.32
N GLY A 96 -11.62 -4.26 -19.72
CA GLY A 96 -12.61 -5.28 -19.36
C GLY A 96 -13.29 -5.09 -18.00
N CYS A 97 -12.96 -4.03 -17.25
CA CYS A 97 -13.62 -3.67 -16.00
C CYS A 97 -14.09 -2.21 -16.04
N LYS A 98 -15.22 -1.94 -15.38
CA LYS A 98 -15.82 -0.59 -15.31
C LYS A 98 -16.37 -0.22 -13.92
N ILE A 99 -16.39 -1.17 -12.99
CA ILE A 99 -16.86 -0.97 -11.62
C ILE A 99 -15.66 -1.13 -10.69
N TRP A 100 -15.34 -0.07 -9.94
CA TRP A 100 -14.13 0.04 -9.13
C TRP A 100 -14.50 0.32 -7.68
N VAL A 101 -14.13 -0.56 -6.76
CA VAL A 101 -14.37 -0.36 -5.32
C VAL A 101 -13.12 0.20 -4.67
N ILE A 102 -13.19 1.36 -4.00
CA ILE A 102 -12.02 1.99 -3.37
C ILE A 102 -11.91 1.58 -1.91
N GLY A 103 -10.89 0.76 -1.62
CA GLY A 103 -10.65 0.21 -0.29
C GLY A 103 -11.68 -0.82 0.15
N ASN A 104 -11.49 -1.35 1.36
CA ASN A 104 -12.28 -2.41 1.93
C ASN A 104 -12.24 -2.38 3.46
N GLU A 105 -13.39 -2.53 4.11
CA GLU A 105 -13.53 -2.72 5.57
C GLU A 105 -12.73 -1.68 6.38
N MET A 106 -12.84 -0.41 6.02
CA MET A 106 -11.99 0.66 6.56
C MET A 106 -12.23 0.93 8.06
N ASN A 107 -13.34 0.43 8.61
CA ASN A 107 -13.62 0.44 10.04
C ASN A 107 -12.86 -0.66 10.82
N TYR A 108 -12.35 -1.69 10.14
CA TYR A 108 -11.59 -2.77 10.75
C TYR A 108 -10.14 -2.35 10.98
N ALA A 109 -9.64 -2.47 12.22
CA ALA A 109 -8.31 -1.97 12.58
C ALA A 109 -7.16 -2.64 11.83
N VAL A 110 -7.33 -3.88 11.38
CA VAL A 110 -6.32 -4.60 10.60
C VAL A 110 -6.17 -4.00 9.21
N GLU A 111 -7.21 -3.39 8.63
CA GLU A 111 -7.13 -2.75 7.31
C GLU A 111 -6.54 -1.33 7.34
N ARG A 112 -6.14 -0.82 8.51
CA ARG A 112 -5.61 0.54 8.67
C ARG A 112 -4.14 0.66 8.26
N PRO A 113 -3.73 1.78 7.65
CA PRO A 113 -2.33 2.01 7.32
C PRO A 113 -1.49 2.16 8.59
N GLY A 114 -0.35 1.47 8.62
CA GLY A 114 0.59 1.51 9.74
C GLY A 114 0.15 0.68 10.96
N VAL A 115 -0.87 -0.17 10.81
CA VAL A 115 -1.23 -1.13 11.86
C VAL A 115 -0.03 -2.04 12.14
N GLN A 116 0.25 -2.28 13.42
CA GLN A 116 1.23 -3.29 13.83
C GLN A 116 0.52 -4.33 14.67
N VAL A 117 0.60 -5.58 14.22
CA VAL A 117 0.01 -6.70 14.92
C VAL A 117 1.08 -7.75 15.19
N ASP A 118 1.36 -8.01 16.46
CA ASP A 118 2.21 -9.09 16.92
C ASP A 118 1.40 -10.38 16.99
N TRP A 119 1.38 -11.07 15.87
CA TRP A 119 0.67 -12.32 15.73
C TRP A 119 1.25 -13.47 16.53
N SER A 120 2.46 -13.36 17.10
CA SER A 120 2.99 -14.38 18.02
C SER A 120 2.20 -14.45 19.33
N ARG A 121 1.48 -13.37 19.66
CA ARG A 121 0.54 -13.30 20.78
C ARG A 121 -0.83 -13.90 20.46
N HIS A 122 -1.05 -14.32 19.22
CA HIS A 122 -2.27 -14.95 18.73
C HIS A 122 -2.01 -16.43 18.43
N ALA A 123 -2.91 -17.34 18.85
CA ALA A 123 -2.72 -18.79 18.70
C ALA A 123 -2.86 -19.32 17.25
N SER A 124 -3.20 -18.45 16.28
CA SER A 124 -3.41 -18.82 14.88
C SER A 124 -2.08 -19.02 14.13
N THR A 125 -1.78 -20.24 13.69
CA THR A 125 -0.64 -20.56 12.82
C THR A 125 -0.96 -20.26 11.35
N ARG A 126 -0.03 -19.61 10.63
CA ARG A 126 -0.16 -19.35 9.17
C ARG A 126 -0.03 -20.61 8.30
N SER A 127 0.39 -21.73 8.90
CA SER A 127 0.92 -22.91 8.21
C SER A 127 0.13 -24.19 8.50
N SER A 128 -1.19 -24.10 8.70
CA SER A 128 -2.06 -25.28 8.72
C SER A 128 -2.31 -25.79 7.29
N GLU A 129 -2.86 -27.00 7.16
CA GLU A 129 -3.25 -27.53 5.85
C GLU A 129 -4.22 -26.59 5.13
N PRO A 130 -4.21 -26.50 3.78
CA PRO A 130 -5.06 -25.57 3.02
C PRO A 130 -6.56 -25.64 3.35
N ALA A 131 -7.07 -26.79 3.80
CA ALA A 131 -8.47 -26.96 4.21
C ALA A 131 -8.82 -26.26 5.54
N GLN A 132 -7.82 -25.92 6.35
CA GLN A 132 -7.97 -25.29 7.68
C GLN A 132 -7.22 -23.95 7.79
N ALA A 133 -6.50 -23.55 6.74
CA ALA A 133 -5.67 -22.36 6.74
C ALA A 133 -6.50 -21.09 6.49
N ASP A 134 -6.26 -20.07 7.31
CA ASP A 134 -6.64 -18.68 7.04
C ASP A 134 -5.36 -17.82 6.99
N PRO A 135 -4.57 -17.93 5.91
CA PRO A 135 -3.25 -17.29 5.82
C PRO A 135 -3.35 -15.76 5.82
N ARG A 136 -4.50 -15.23 5.40
CA ARG A 136 -4.82 -13.79 5.36
C ARG A 136 -5.57 -13.31 6.61
N ARG A 137 -5.89 -14.22 7.55
CA ARG A 137 -6.57 -13.95 8.83
C ARG A 137 -7.89 -13.20 8.68
N ARG A 138 -8.67 -13.57 7.66
CA ARG A 138 -9.94 -12.96 7.27
C ARG A 138 -11.11 -13.35 8.17
N GLY A 139 -11.02 -14.45 8.93
CA GLY A 139 -12.08 -14.89 9.85
C GLY A 139 -11.70 -14.78 11.31
N LEU A 140 -10.78 -13.89 11.67
CA LEU A 140 -10.51 -13.59 13.07
C LEU A 140 -11.79 -13.08 13.74
N VAL A 141 -12.08 -13.59 14.93
CA VAL A 141 -13.26 -13.17 15.70
C VAL A 141 -13.23 -11.66 16.05
N VAL A 142 -12.04 -11.04 16.03
CA VAL A 142 -11.88 -9.59 16.17
C VAL A 142 -12.44 -8.78 14.99
N ARG A 143 -12.65 -9.40 13.82
CA ARG A 143 -13.32 -8.76 12.66
C ARG A 143 -14.78 -8.45 12.99
N PHE A 144 -15.45 -9.33 13.75
CA PHE A 144 -16.86 -9.18 14.16
C PHE A 144 -16.99 -9.07 15.69
N ASN A 145 -16.26 -8.11 16.27
CA ASN A 145 -16.01 -8.01 17.72
C ASN A 145 -17.23 -7.66 18.61
N VAL A 146 -18.40 -7.43 18.02
CA VAL A 146 -19.65 -7.12 18.74
C VAL A 146 -20.49 -8.37 19.03
N LEU A 147 -20.26 -9.48 18.33
CA LEU A 147 -21.04 -10.70 18.51
C LEU A 147 -20.59 -11.48 19.76
N PRO A 148 -21.49 -12.29 20.36
CA PRO A 148 -21.15 -13.15 21.48
C PRO A 148 -20.00 -14.12 21.12
N ASP A 149 -18.94 -14.11 21.93
CA ASP A 149 -17.73 -14.91 21.69
C ASP A 149 -17.85 -16.29 22.35
N HIS A 150 -17.84 -17.35 21.54
CA HIS A 150 -17.63 -18.72 22.02
C HIS A 150 -16.18 -19.21 21.84
N SER A 151 -15.29 -18.36 21.31
CA SER A 151 -13.88 -18.66 21.07
C SER A 151 -12.98 -18.16 22.19
N THR A 152 -11.78 -18.73 22.31
CA THR A 152 -10.71 -18.18 23.16
C THR A 152 -9.86 -17.13 22.44
N GLU A 153 -10.18 -16.80 21.18
CA GLU A 153 -9.31 -16.03 20.27
C GLU A 153 -9.38 -14.52 20.50
N ILE A 154 -10.54 -13.93 20.81
CA ILE A 154 -10.70 -12.46 20.94
C ILE A 154 -9.74 -11.86 21.99
N ARG A 155 -9.55 -12.56 23.12
CA ARG A 155 -8.62 -12.11 24.18
C ARG A 155 -7.18 -12.02 23.69
N THR A 156 -6.79 -12.88 22.75
CA THR A 156 -5.44 -12.91 22.19
C THR A 156 -5.25 -11.87 21.08
N THR A 157 -6.29 -11.52 20.32
CA THR A 157 -6.17 -10.54 19.21
C THR A 157 -6.14 -9.09 19.68
N ARG A 158 -6.91 -8.70 20.70
CA ARG A 158 -6.74 -7.38 21.35
C ARG A 158 -5.35 -7.22 21.99
N GLY A 159 -4.77 -8.32 22.49
CA GLY A 159 -3.39 -8.35 23.00
C GLY A 159 -2.31 -8.40 21.92
N ALA A 160 -2.67 -8.76 20.69
CA ALA A 160 -1.79 -8.81 19.52
C ALA A 160 -1.65 -7.46 18.81
N LEU A 161 -2.60 -6.53 18.95
CA LEU A 161 -2.49 -5.19 18.37
C LEU A 161 -1.39 -4.40 19.12
N VAL A 162 -0.26 -4.16 18.47
CA VAL A 162 0.87 -3.38 19.01
C VAL A 162 0.69 -1.89 18.72
N SER A 163 0.22 -1.56 17.51
CA SER A 163 -0.13 -0.21 17.10
C SER A 163 -1.42 -0.24 16.28
N PRO A 164 -2.41 0.62 16.57
CA PRO A 164 -3.70 0.61 15.90
C PRO A 164 -3.69 1.20 14.48
N GLY A 165 -2.55 1.69 13.99
CA GLY A 165 -2.45 2.39 12.71
C GLY A 165 -3.19 3.74 12.72
N GLU A 166 -3.20 4.41 11.56
CA GLU A 166 -4.01 5.63 11.37
C GLU A 166 -5.49 5.25 11.28
N VAL A 167 -6.32 5.81 12.15
CA VAL A 167 -7.77 5.56 12.13
C VAL A 167 -8.37 6.24 10.90
N ILE A 168 -9.03 5.46 10.06
CA ILE A 168 -9.72 5.97 8.87
C ILE A 168 -11.11 6.47 9.30
N THR A 169 -11.23 7.78 9.56
CA THR A 169 -12.52 8.44 9.85
C THR A 169 -13.38 8.57 8.57
N PRO A 170 -14.71 8.78 8.68
CA PRO A 170 -15.57 9.02 7.52
C PRO A 170 -15.06 10.14 6.61
N GLU A 171 -14.57 11.25 7.18
CA GLU A 171 -14.06 12.40 6.44
C GLU A 171 -12.76 12.06 5.70
N MET A 172 -11.87 11.28 6.32
CA MET A 172 -10.64 10.82 5.69
C MET A 172 -10.93 9.87 4.53
N TYR A 173 -11.83 8.90 4.74
CA TYR A 173 -12.27 8.00 3.69
C TYR A 173 -12.90 8.77 2.53
N ALA A 174 -13.86 9.66 2.82
CA ALA A 174 -14.54 10.47 1.82
C ALA A 174 -13.57 11.35 1.01
N ARG A 175 -12.50 11.87 1.65
CA ARG A 175 -11.44 12.60 0.96
C ARG A 175 -10.67 11.70 -0.01
N CYS A 176 -10.20 10.54 0.44
CA CYS A 176 -9.46 9.60 -0.41
C CYS A 176 -10.32 9.12 -1.59
N TYR A 177 -11.54 8.69 -1.30
CA TYR A 177 -12.51 8.26 -2.30
C TYR A 177 -12.77 9.34 -3.37
N ARG A 178 -13.01 10.60 -2.97
CA ARG A 178 -13.21 11.71 -3.92
C ARG A 178 -12.00 11.92 -4.82
N LEU A 179 -10.79 11.86 -4.28
CA LEU A 179 -9.56 11.99 -5.06
C LEU A 179 -9.44 10.85 -6.09
N CYS A 180 -9.68 9.60 -5.68
CA CYS A 180 -9.67 8.44 -6.59
C CYS A 180 -10.76 8.54 -7.66
N ARG A 181 -12.00 8.83 -7.27
CA ARG A 181 -13.14 8.97 -8.19
C ARG A 181 -12.90 10.07 -9.22
N ASP A 182 -12.51 11.26 -8.78
CA ASP A 182 -12.21 12.38 -9.67
C ASP A 182 -11.05 12.07 -10.62
N ALA A 183 -10.03 11.35 -10.14
CA ALA A 183 -8.90 10.97 -10.98
C ALA A 183 -9.31 9.94 -12.05
N ILE A 184 -10.16 8.97 -11.69
CA ILE A 184 -10.68 7.95 -12.61
C ILE A 184 -11.61 8.57 -13.65
N HIS A 185 -12.58 9.39 -13.25
CA HIS A 185 -13.53 10.03 -14.17
C HIS A 185 -12.90 11.06 -15.11
N ARG A 186 -11.71 11.57 -14.79
CA ARG A 186 -10.94 12.44 -15.70
C ARG A 186 -10.20 11.66 -16.79
N LEU A 187 -10.12 10.34 -16.70
CA LEU A 187 -9.50 9.52 -17.74
C LEU A 187 -10.42 9.43 -18.95
N PRO A 188 -9.89 9.63 -20.17
CA PRO A 188 -10.66 9.46 -21.39
C PRO A 188 -11.22 8.04 -21.50
N GLY A 189 -12.53 7.91 -21.75
CA GLY A 189 -13.22 6.63 -21.90
C GLY A 189 -13.61 5.96 -20.58
N HIS A 190 -13.40 6.63 -19.44
CA HIS A 190 -13.79 6.18 -18.09
C HIS A 190 -14.69 7.18 -17.36
N GLU A 191 -15.28 8.15 -18.07
CA GLU A 191 -16.17 9.18 -17.52
C GLU A 191 -17.45 8.59 -16.92
N ASP A 192 -17.91 7.46 -17.48
CA ASP A 192 -19.11 6.71 -17.06
C ASP A 192 -18.79 5.46 -16.21
N ASP A 193 -17.54 5.31 -15.74
CA ASP A 193 -17.17 4.24 -14.83
C ASP A 193 -17.85 4.43 -13.47
N GLN A 194 -18.20 3.32 -12.79
CA GLN A 194 -18.76 3.41 -11.44
C GLN A 194 -17.65 3.24 -10.42
N VAL A 195 -17.41 4.27 -9.62
CA VAL A 195 -16.47 4.19 -8.49
C VAL A 195 -17.28 4.02 -7.22
N LEU A 196 -17.24 2.83 -6.62
CA LEU A 196 -18.05 2.46 -5.47
C LEU A 196 -17.32 2.72 -4.15
N VAL A 197 -18.05 3.20 -3.16
CA VAL A 197 -17.60 3.17 -1.76
C VAL A 197 -17.40 1.71 -1.37
N GLY A 198 -16.25 1.40 -0.76
CA GLY A 198 -15.94 0.06 -0.29
C GLY A 198 -16.76 -0.34 0.92
N ALA A 199 -16.94 -1.65 1.08
CA ALA A 199 -17.80 -2.20 2.10
C ALA A 199 -17.27 -1.92 3.51
N VAL A 200 -18.18 -1.62 4.43
CA VAL A 200 -17.91 -1.48 5.86
C VAL A 200 -18.04 -2.86 6.50
N ALA A 201 -17.09 -3.26 7.34
CA ALA A 201 -17.16 -4.54 8.06
C ALA A 201 -18.37 -4.53 9.02
N PRO A 202 -19.34 -5.44 8.86
CA PRO A 202 -20.46 -5.56 9.80
C PRO A 202 -19.96 -5.96 11.18
N TRP A 203 -20.69 -5.57 12.23
CA TRP A 203 -20.40 -5.92 13.63
C TRP A 203 -18.99 -5.57 14.13
N ASN A 204 -18.30 -4.61 13.49
CA ASN A 204 -16.98 -4.16 13.91
C ASN A 204 -17.03 -2.77 14.55
N SER A 205 -16.71 -2.71 15.85
CA SER A 205 -16.78 -1.50 16.67
C SER A 205 -15.44 -0.80 16.93
N GLN A 206 -14.41 -1.07 16.12
CA GLN A 206 -13.06 -0.62 16.41
C GLN A 206 -12.76 0.82 15.98
N THR A 207 -13.53 1.39 15.05
CA THR A 207 -13.36 2.77 14.59
C THR A 207 -14.29 3.70 15.36
N ILE A 208 -13.69 4.49 16.26
CA ILE A 208 -14.39 5.47 17.10
C ILE A 208 -13.92 6.86 16.71
N TYR A 209 -14.85 7.80 16.61
CA TYR A 209 -14.61 9.20 16.26
C TYR A 209 -15.70 10.10 16.87
N THR A 210 -15.52 11.41 16.76
CA THR A 210 -16.48 12.39 17.27
C THR A 210 -17.85 12.16 16.65
N GLY A 211 -18.87 11.90 17.48
CA GLY A 211 -20.23 11.59 17.03
C GLY A 211 -20.56 10.09 16.98
N ASN A 212 -19.56 9.21 16.99
CA ASN A 212 -19.74 7.76 16.99
C ASN A 212 -18.83 7.10 18.05
N ALA A 213 -19.12 7.39 19.33
CA ALA A 213 -18.30 6.97 20.47
C ALA A 213 -18.29 5.44 20.70
N ASN A 214 -19.32 4.74 20.21
CA ASN A 214 -19.45 3.29 20.36
C ASN A 214 -18.80 2.51 19.22
N GLY A 215 -18.44 3.18 18.12
CA GLY A 215 -17.97 2.50 16.90
C GLY A 215 -19.11 1.78 16.17
N ASP A 216 -20.31 2.36 16.15
CA ASP A 216 -21.43 1.86 15.37
C ASP A 216 -21.05 1.84 13.88
N TRP A 217 -20.94 0.65 13.30
CA TRP A 217 -20.53 0.45 11.91
C TRP A 217 -21.61 0.88 10.91
N VAL A 218 -22.89 0.82 11.29
CA VAL A 218 -24.00 1.30 10.45
C VAL A 218 -24.00 2.83 10.43
N GLN A 219 -23.70 3.46 11.56
CA GLN A 219 -23.48 4.91 11.62
C GLN A 219 -22.23 5.32 10.81
N TYR A 220 -21.11 4.59 10.93
CA TYR A 220 -19.91 4.86 10.13
C TYR A 220 -20.19 4.85 8.62
N PHE A 221 -20.96 3.86 8.15
CA PHE A 221 -21.42 3.80 6.77
C PHE A 221 -22.27 5.02 6.38
N ARG A 222 -23.25 5.41 7.22
CA ARG A 222 -24.07 6.61 6.98
C ARG A 222 -23.23 7.87 6.90
N ASP A 223 -22.32 8.08 7.85
CA ASP A 223 -21.48 9.26 7.95
C ASP A 223 -20.57 9.40 6.71
N ILE A 224 -20.09 8.28 6.14
CA ILE A 224 -19.36 8.29 4.86
C ILE A 224 -20.25 8.81 3.72
N LEU A 225 -21.46 8.25 3.59
CA LEU A 225 -22.39 8.64 2.53
C LEU A 225 -22.81 10.10 2.65
N GLU A 226 -23.06 10.58 3.87
CA GLU A 226 -23.39 11.98 4.13
C GLU A 226 -22.22 12.93 3.82
N ALA A 227 -20.98 12.53 4.12
CA ALA A 227 -19.78 13.30 3.81
C ALA A 227 -19.47 13.40 2.31
N LEU A 228 -19.93 12.43 1.51
CA LEU A 228 -19.85 12.45 0.05
C LEU A 228 -21.03 13.21 -0.57
N GLY A 229 -22.24 12.93 -0.12
CA GLY A 229 -23.46 13.47 -0.70
C GLY A 229 -23.82 12.83 -2.06
N PRO A 230 -24.99 13.18 -2.61
CA PRO A 230 -25.58 12.46 -3.74
C PRO A 230 -24.88 12.67 -5.10
N THR A 231 -24.04 13.69 -5.23
CA THR A 231 -23.38 14.03 -6.51
C THR A 231 -21.92 13.58 -6.58
N GLN A 232 -21.34 13.16 -5.47
CA GLN A 232 -19.93 12.77 -5.36
C GLN A 232 -19.78 11.29 -5.00
N CYS A 233 -20.78 10.47 -5.33
CA CYS A 233 -20.79 9.03 -5.06
C CYS A 233 -21.53 8.32 -6.20
N ASP A 234 -20.90 7.30 -6.79
CA ASP A 234 -21.51 6.54 -7.91
C ASP A 234 -22.24 5.28 -7.46
N GLY A 235 -22.14 4.91 -6.17
CA GLY A 235 -22.66 3.67 -5.61
C GLY A 235 -21.83 3.16 -4.44
N PHE A 236 -22.23 2.04 -3.86
CA PHE A 236 -21.55 1.47 -2.70
C PHE A 236 -21.65 -0.06 -2.64
N ALA A 237 -20.62 -0.66 -2.04
CA ALA A 237 -20.52 -2.08 -1.77
C ALA A 237 -20.93 -2.39 -0.32
N LEU A 238 -21.52 -3.56 -0.10
CA LEU A 238 -21.90 -4.08 1.21
C LEU A 238 -21.34 -5.50 1.38
N HIS A 239 -21.12 -5.88 2.63
CA HIS A 239 -20.84 -7.26 3.03
C HIS A 239 -21.96 -7.75 3.96
N THR A 240 -22.33 -9.02 3.86
CA THR A 240 -23.28 -9.65 4.79
C THR A 240 -22.96 -11.12 5.00
N TYR A 241 -23.26 -11.64 6.18
CA TYR A 241 -22.87 -13.00 6.59
C TYR A 241 -23.93 -13.63 7.47
N THR A 242 -23.84 -14.94 7.65
CA THR A 242 -24.46 -15.63 8.79
C THR A 242 -23.36 -16.20 9.69
N HIS A 243 -23.70 -16.48 10.96
CA HIS A 243 -22.81 -17.10 11.93
C HIS A 243 -22.99 -18.61 12.01
N GLY A 244 -23.35 -19.23 10.88
CA GLY A 244 -23.50 -20.67 10.74
C GLY A 244 -24.03 -21.05 9.37
N GLY A 245 -23.87 -22.32 9.00
CA GLY A 245 -24.35 -22.86 7.72
C GLY A 245 -25.83 -23.23 7.67
N ASP A 246 -26.62 -22.84 8.69
CA ASP A 246 -28.06 -23.11 8.73
C ASP A 246 -28.81 -22.09 7.85
N PRO A 247 -29.56 -22.54 6.82
CA PRO A 247 -30.31 -21.65 5.94
C PRO A 247 -31.35 -20.78 6.68
N GLU A 248 -31.87 -21.19 7.84
CA GLU A 248 -32.83 -20.39 8.62
C GLU A 248 -32.23 -19.06 9.09
N LEU A 249 -30.89 -19.00 9.25
CA LEU A 249 -30.16 -17.78 9.62
C LEU A 249 -30.22 -16.69 8.54
N ILE A 250 -30.46 -17.06 7.27
CA ILE A 250 -30.61 -16.07 6.18
C ILE A 250 -31.80 -15.13 6.41
N THR A 251 -32.89 -15.67 6.92
CA THR A 251 -34.14 -14.93 7.16
C THR A 251 -34.34 -14.55 8.63
N SER A 252 -33.31 -14.77 9.47
CA SER A 252 -33.39 -14.51 10.90
C SER A 252 -33.57 -13.01 11.18
N GLU A 253 -34.53 -12.72 12.05
CA GLU A 253 -34.80 -11.39 12.61
C GLU A 253 -34.07 -11.15 13.93
N GLU A 254 -33.17 -12.07 14.32
CA GLU A 254 -32.42 -11.96 15.56
C GLU A 254 -31.60 -10.66 15.59
N LYS A 255 -31.70 -9.98 16.73
CA LYS A 255 -31.06 -8.68 16.97
C LYS A 255 -29.93 -8.83 17.98
N LEU A 256 -28.94 -7.96 17.85
CA LEU A 256 -27.79 -7.92 18.76
C LEU A 256 -28.20 -7.51 20.18
N ALA A 257 -27.32 -7.76 21.14
CA ALA A 257 -27.47 -7.23 22.49
C ALA A 257 -27.21 -5.71 22.53
N ALA A 258 -27.64 -5.07 23.63
CA ALA A 258 -27.31 -3.68 23.87
C ALA A 258 -25.79 -3.43 23.89
N PRO A 259 -25.28 -2.33 23.30
CA PRO A 259 -26.02 -1.14 22.84
C PRO A 259 -26.53 -1.19 21.38
N TYR A 260 -26.42 -2.33 20.68
CA TYR A 260 -26.72 -2.44 19.24
C TYR A 260 -28.04 -3.16 18.94
N GLN A 261 -28.99 -3.17 19.87
CA GLN A 261 -30.24 -3.93 19.79
C GLN A 261 -31.16 -3.61 18.60
N SER A 262 -30.85 -2.55 17.85
CA SER A 262 -31.57 -2.20 16.63
C SER A 262 -31.10 -3.01 15.41
N TYR A 263 -29.88 -3.57 15.44
CA TYR A 263 -29.24 -4.22 14.30
C TYR A 263 -29.31 -5.74 14.38
N HIS A 264 -29.39 -6.37 13.22
CA HIS A 264 -29.46 -7.83 13.09
C HIS A 264 -28.10 -8.49 13.36
N SER A 265 -28.13 -9.70 13.90
CA SER A 265 -26.95 -10.54 14.14
C SER A 265 -26.58 -11.43 12.95
N GLU A 266 -27.46 -11.61 11.98
CA GLU A 266 -27.28 -12.56 10.87
C GLU A 266 -27.36 -11.88 9.50
N PHE A 267 -27.74 -12.62 8.45
CA PHE A 267 -27.72 -12.17 7.06
C PHE A 267 -28.51 -10.88 6.83
N ARG A 268 -29.63 -10.67 7.55
CA ARG A 268 -30.43 -9.44 7.46
C ARG A 268 -29.73 -8.18 7.95
N ALA A 269 -28.48 -8.25 8.42
CA ALA A 269 -27.65 -7.07 8.64
C ALA A 269 -27.51 -6.19 7.38
N TYR A 270 -27.66 -6.75 6.16
CA TYR A 270 -27.73 -5.93 4.94
C TYR A 270 -28.88 -4.92 5.00
N THR A 271 -30.03 -5.26 5.59
CA THR A 271 -31.19 -4.37 5.71
C THR A 271 -30.90 -3.17 6.61
N ASP A 272 -30.04 -3.33 7.62
CA ASP A 272 -29.63 -2.24 8.51
C ASP A 272 -28.78 -1.21 7.75
N PHE A 273 -27.86 -1.68 6.89
CA PHE A 273 -27.11 -0.81 5.98
C PHE A 273 -28.05 -0.12 4.97
N MET A 274 -28.98 -0.86 4.37
CA MET A 274 -29.95 -0.28 3.42
C MET A 274 -30.83 0.79 4.06
N ALA A 275 -31.25 0.58 5.32
CA ALA A 275 -32.01 1.58 6.09
C ALA A 275 -31.18 2.82 6.41
N ALA A 276 -29.85 2.69 6.53
CA ALA A 276 -28.95 3.79 6.82
C ALA A 276 -28.61 4.67 5.61
N VAL A 277 -28.93 4.24 4.38
CA VAL A 277 -28.70 5.02 3.16
C VAL A 277 -29.55 6.31 3.18
N PRO A 278 -28.92 7.50 3.04
CA PRO A 278 -29.64 8.77 2.99
C PRO A 278 -30.70 8.78 1.87
N PRO A 279 -31.91 9.32 2.08
CA PRO A 279 -32.98 9.32 1.06
C PRO A 279 -32.56 9.87 -0.30
N ALA A 280 -31.73 10.92 -0.31
CA ALA A 280 -31.21 11.54 -1.53
C ALA A 280 -30.28 10.62 -2.34
N MET A 281 -29.77 9.53 -1.75
CA MET A 281 -28.79 8.60 -2.33
C MET A 281 -29.40 7.23 -2.65
N ARG A 282 -30.69 6.99 -2.38
CA ARG A 282 -31.37 5.72 -2.66
C ARG A 282 -31.53 5.38 -4.15
N HIS A 283 -31.16 6.32 -5.02
CA HIS A 283 -31.11 6.12 -6.47
C HIS A 283 -29.79 5.49 -6.94
N LEU A 284 -28.76 5.46 -6.07
CA LEU A 284 -27.45 4.93 -6.41
C LEU A 284 -27.45 3.39 -6.45
N PRO A 285 -26.56 2.75 -7.22
CA PRO A 285 -26.45 1.30 -7.28
C PRO A 285 -25.81 0.69 -6.02
N VAL A 286 -26.26 -0.51 -5.65
CA VAL A 286 -25.80 -1.26 -4.48
C VAL A 286 -25.36 -2.67 -4.89
N TYR A 287 -24.22 -3.11 -4.35
CA TYR A 287 -23.64 -4.42 -4.64
C TYR A 287 -23.25 -5.12 -3.33
N ILE A 288 -23.71 -6.35 -3.09
CA ILE A 288 -23.15 -7.18 -2.02
C ILE A 288 -21.95 -7.93 -2.62
N THR A 289 -20.74 -7.42 -2.35
CA THR A 289 -19.50 -7.90 -2.97
C THR A 289 -18.84 -9.06 -2.22
N GLU A 290 -19.39 -9.44 -1.06
CA GLU A 290 -18.91 -10.57 -0.27
C GLU A 290 -20.04 -11.10 0.63
N THR A 291 -20.27 -12.41 0.60
CA THR A 291 -21.15 -13.11 1.54
C THR A 291 -20.69 -14.53 1.84
N ASP A 292 -20.92 -15.00 3.07
CA ASP A 292 -20.49 -16.31 3.58
C ASP A 292 -21.28 -16.74 4.84
N GLN A 293 -21.14 -18.00 5.23
CA GLN A 293 -21.77 -18.64 6.39
C GLN A 293 -20.93 -18.60 7.69
N GLY A 294 -19.94 -17.71 7.75
CA GLY A 294 -19.07 -17.47 8.92
C GLY A 294 -18.02 -18.56 9.19
N GLY A 295 -18.36 -19.82 8.90
CA GLY A 295 -17.46 -20.99 8.94
C GLY A 295 -17.06 -21.51 7.56
N PRO A 296 -16.10 -22.45 7.48
CA PRO A 296 -15.73 -23.12 6.23
C PRO A 296 -16.92 -23.71 5.48
N TRP A 297 -16.90 -23.66 4.15
CA TRP A 297 -17.87 -24.38 3.33
C TRP A 297 -17.74 -25.89 3.56
N LEU A 298 -18.79 -26.48 4.12
CA LEU A 298 -18.93 -27.93 4.23
C LEU A 298 -19.27 -28.50 2.85
N ASP A 299 -18.80 -29.71 2.56
CA ASP A 299 -19.13 -30.38 1.29
C ASP A 299 -20.52 -31.03 1.35
N VAL A 300 -21.55 -30.19 1.53
CA VAL A 300 -22.95 -30.59 1.63
C VAL A 300 -23.81 -29.55 0.93
N ASN A 301 -24.91 -29.98 0.30
CA ASN A 301 -25.96 -29.08 -0.16
C ASN A 301 -26.82 -28.72 1.05
N SER A 302 -26.49 -27.63 1.74
CA SER A 302 -27.25 -27.17 2.91
C SER A 302 -28.53 -26.41 2.52
N GLY A 303 -28.62 -25.91 1.29
CA GLY A 303 -29.69 -25.00 0.85
C GLY A 303 -29.43 -23.54 1.24
N TRP A 304 -28.28 -23.24 1.86
CA TRP A 304 -27.93 -21.91 2.30
C TRP A 304 -27.79 -20.94 1.12
N VAL A 305 -27.14 -21.38 0.03
CA VAL A 305 -26.90 -20.53 -1.16
C VAL A 305 -28.23 -20.19 -1.82
N LYS A 306 -29.09 -21.21 -2.01
CA LYS A 306 -30.43 -21.01 -2.55
C LYS A 306 -31.25 -20.02 -1.72
N GLN A 307 -31.21 -20.13 -0.39
CA GLN A 307 -31.96 -19.24 0.49
C GLN A 307 -31.42 -17.80 0.46
N ALA A 308 -30.10 -17.61 0.43
CA ALA A 308 -29.46 -16.30 0.36
C ALA A 308 -29.87 -15.50 -0.90
N TYR A 309 -29.83 -16.14 -2.07
CA TYR A 309 -30.28 -15.50 -3.31
C TYR A 309 -31.78 -15.24 -3.34
N ALA A 310 -32.60 -16.16 -2.80
CA ALA A 310 -34.05 -15.98 -2.72
C ALA A 310 -34.43 -14.80 -1.82
N GLU A 311 -33.71 -14.58 -0.70
CA GLU A 311 -33.89 -13.43 0.19
C GLU A 311 -33.60 -12.11 -0.53
N ILE A 312 -32.48 -12.00 -1.27
CA ILE A 312 -32.14 -10.76 -1.99
C ILE A 312 -33.07 -10.51 -3.19
N ASP A 313 -33.48 -11.54 -3.92
CA ASP A 313 -34.52 -11.39 -4.95
C ASP A 313 -35.83 -10.91 -4.32
N GLY A 314 -36.26 -11.54 -3.22
CA GLY A 314 -37.44 -11.14 -2.46
C GLY A 314 -37.39 -9.68 -2.00
N TRP A 315 -36.24 -9.20 -1.52
CA TRP A 315 -36.01 -7.78 -1.22
C TRP A 315 -36.19 -6.90 -2.46
N ASN A 316 -35.61 -7.29 -3.60
CA ASN A 316 -35.67 -6.53 -4.85
C ASN A 316 -37.05 -6.47 -5.49
N GLN A 317 -37.93 -7.44 -5.20
CA GLN A 317 -39.32 -7.45 -5.68
C GLN A 317 -40.26 -6.56 -4.85
N GLN A 318 -39.85 -6.13 -3.64
CA GLN A 318 -40.67 -5.27 -2.81
C GLN A 318 -40.71 -3.82 -3.37
N PRO A 319 -41.91 -3.24 -3.57
CA PRO A 319 -42.04 -1.88 -4.10
C PRO A 319 -41.37 -0.84 -3.21
N GLY A 320 -40.56 0.03 -3.81
CA GLY A 320 -39.89 1.13 -3.12
C GLY A 320 -38.55 0.77 -2.46
N ASN A 321 -38.18 -0.51 -2.44
CA ASN A 321 -36.83 -0.92 -2.02
C ASN A 321 -35.80 -0.51 -3.07
N GLN A 322 -34.66 0.00 -2.59
CA GLN A 322 -33.48 0.21 -3.43
C GLN A 322 -32.91 -1.16 -3.83
N GLN A 323 -32.73 -1.36 -5.13
CA GLN A 323 -32.35 -2.67 -5.66
C GLN A 323 -30.86 -2.98 -5.48
N ILE A 324 -30.59 -4.20 -5.03
CA ILE A 324 -29.26 -4.79 -4.91
C ILE A 324 -28.96 -5.54 -6.20
N ARG A 325 -27.85 -5.20 -6.86
CA ARG A 325 -27.54 -5.67 -8.22
C ARG A 325 -26.72 -6.97 -8.25
N ALA A 326 -26.01 -7.29 -7.18
CA ALA A 326 -25.17 -8.48 -7.07
C ALA A 326 -25.18 -9.02 -5.63
N LEU A 327 -25.13 -10.35 -5.51
CA LEU A 327 -24.82 -11.09 -4.28
C LEU A 327 -23.68 -12.05 -4.60
N VAL A 328 -22.51 -11.81 -4.02
CA VAL A 328 -21.26 -12.48 -4.42
C VAL A 328 -20.77 -13.44 -3.33
N LEU A 329 -20.72 -14.74 -3.66
CA LEU A 329 -20.28 -15.79 -2.74
C LEU A 329 -18.76 -15.77 -2.52
N TYR A 330 -18.33 -15.82 -1.26
CA TYR A 330 -16.93 -15.84 -0.86
C TYR A 330 -16.50 -17.26 -0.43
N ARG A 331 -15.47 -17.88 -1.02
CA ARG A 331 -14.72 -17.54 -2.24
C ARG A 331 -14.49 -18.79 -3.09
N TRP A 332 -14.23 -18.64 -4.39
CA TRP A 332 -14.08 -19.82 -5.25
C TRP A 332 -12.78 -20.63 -5.06
N PRO A 333 -11.57 -20.05 -5.25
CA PRO A 333 -10.34 -20.83 -5.34
C PRO A 333 -9.87 -21.35 -3.97
N LYS A 334 -9.14 -22.48 -3.98
CA LYS A 334 -8.57 -23.15 -2.79
C LYS A 334 -7.39 -22.38 -2.17
N GLN A 335 -7.65 -21.16 -1.71
CA GLN A 335 -6.67 -20.25 -1.12
C GLN A 335 -6.79 -20.11 0.40
N ASP A 336 -7.98 -20.37 0.96
CA ASP A 336 -8.24 -20.37 2.39
C ASP A 336 -9.36 -21.38 2.74
N ARG A 337 -9.71 -21.45 4.03
CA ARG A 337 -10.72 -22.39 4.55
C ARG A 337 -12.14 -22.14 4.02
N TRP A 338 -12.43 -21.00 3.37
CA TRP A 338 -13.75 -20.68 2.80
C TRP A 338 -13.79 -20.89 1.28
N HIS A 339 -12.99 -21.82 0.75
CA HIS A 339 -13.04 -22.16 -0.67
C HIS A 339 -14.26 -23.02 -1.03
N ILE A 340 -14.84 -22.74 -2.19
CA ILE A 340 -15.94 -23.52 -2.79
C ILE A 340 -15.40 -24.61 -3.74
N SER A 341 -14.25 -24.38 -4.39
CA SER A 341 -13.68 -25.31 -5.36
C SER A 341 -13.43 -26.71 -4.76
N GLY A 342 -14.06 -27.74 -5.34
CA GLY A 342 -14.01 -29.12 -4.85
C GLY A 342 -15.07 -29.48 -3.81
N LYS A 343 -16.04 -28.60 -3.52
CA LYS A 343 -17.21 -28.86 -2.66
C LYS A 343 -18.43 -29.20 -3.51
N THR A 344 -18.56 -30.46 -3.91
CA THR A 344 -19.66 -30.95 -4.75
C THR A 344 -21.03 -30.54 -4.20
N GLY A 345 -21.26 -30.65 -2.89
CA GLY A 345 -22.55 -30.31 -2.28
C GLY A 345 -22.90 -28.82 -2.39
N VAL A 346 -21.94 -27.92 -2.23
CA VAL A 346 -22.16 -26.47 -2.41
C VAL A 346 -22.36 -26.15 -3.89
N MET A 347 -21.63 -26.82 -4.79
CA MET A 347 -21.84 -26.69 -6.23
C MET A 347 -23.22 -27.18 -6.67
N GLU A 348 -23.79 -28.19 -6.03
CA GLU A 348 -25.17 -28.62 -6.25
C GLU A 348 -26.18 -27.55 -5.81
N ASP A 349 -26.01 -26.95 -4.62
CA ASP A 349 -26.86 -25.84 -4.14
C ASP A 349 -26.81 -24.64 -5.11
N ILE A 350 -25.61 -24.30 -5.61
CA ILE A 350 -25.43 -23.28 -6.66
C ILE A 350 -26.17 -23.68 -7.95
N ARG A 351 -26.05 -24.93 -8.42
CA ARG A 351 -26.77 -25.38 -9.63
C ARG A 351 -28.28 -25.31 -9.43
N ASP A 352 -28.78 -25.63 -8.24
CA ASP A 352 -30.20 -25.57 -7.91
C ASP A 352 -30.73 -24.14 -7.98
N VAL A 353 -29.98 -23.16 -7.44
CA VAL A 353 -30.38 -21.74 -7.52
C VAL A 353 -30.21 -21.16 -8.92
N LEU A 354 -29.21 -21.60 -9.69
CA LEU A 354 -29.03 -21.20 -11.08
C LEU A 354 -30.15 -21.68 -11.99
N ARG A 355 -31.05 -22.56 -11.55
CA ARG A 355 -32.31 -22.84 -12.28
C ARG A 355 -33.33 -21.70 -12.15
N GLN A 356 -33.21 -20.84 -11.14
CA GLN A 356 -34.10 -19.69 -10.90
C GLN A 356 -33.65 -18.45 -11.66
N ASP A 357 -34.57 -17.60 -12.10
CA ASP A 357 -34.28 -16.41 -12.92
C ASP A 357 -34.20 -15.13 -12.07
N TYR A 358 -33.32 -15.11 -11.07
CA TYR A 358 -33.17 -13.97 -10.18
C TYR A 358 -32.39 -12.82 -10.83
N ARG A 359 -33.06 -11.67 -10.99
CA ARG A 359 -32.54 -10.48 -11.70
C ARG A 359 -32.84 -9.21 -10.93
N TRP A 360 -32.03 -8.18 -11.14
CA TRP A 360 -32.40 -6.81 -10.76
C TRP A 360 -33.10 -6.11 -11.93
N ARG A 361 -33.96 -5.12 -11.67
CA ARG A 361 -34.72 -4.46 -12.74
C ARG A 361 -33.87 -3.32 -13.32
N GLY A 362 -33.39 -3.50 -14.55
CA GLY A 362 -32.80 -2.42 -15.33
C GLY A 362 -33.80 -1.27 -15.51
N SER A 363 -33.36 -0.02 -15.40
CA SER A 363 -34.20 1.15 -15.66
C SER A 363 -34.69 1.16 -17.12
N GLY A 364 -35.90 0.66 -17.38
CA GLY A 364 -36.56 0.71 -18.69
C GLY A 364 -37.89 -0.07 -18.72
N ASP A 365 -38.96 0.67 -19.04
CA ASP A 365 -40.33 0.23 -19.36
C ASP A 365 -41.27 -0.22 -18.21
N ASP A 366 -42.00 0.77 -17.68
CA ASP A 366 -43.40 0.60 -17.27
C ASP A 366 -44.29 1.68 -17.93
N SER A 367 -44.90 1.27 -19.05
CA SER A 367 -46.21 1.64 -19.63
C SER A 367 -46.50 3.01 -20.31
N PRO A 368 -47.18 2.99 -21.49
CA PRO A 368 -47.56 4.17 -22.27
C PRO A 368 -48.92 4.73 -21.87
N ALA A 369 -48.95 5.81 -21.08
CA ALA A 369 -50.14 6.64 -20.93
C ALA A 369 -49.77 8.00 -20.30
N GLN A 370 -49.62 9.04 -21.13
CA GLN A 370 -50.00 10.44 -20.85
C GLN A 370 -49.32 11.43 -21.82
N GLU A 371 -49.55 11.26 -23.13
CA GLU A 371 -49.76 12.45 -23.96
C GLU A 371 -51.12 13.06 -23.56
N ARG A 372 -51.11 14.26 -22.97
CA ARG A 372 -52.06 15.37 -23.18
C ARG A 372 -52.06 16.32 -21.97
N ARG A 373 -51.98 17.63 -22.27
CA ARG A 373 -52.21 18.83 -21.42
C ARG A 373 -50.94 19.29 -20.69
N ARG A 374 -50.37 20.50 -20.86
CA ARG A 374 -50.78 21.89 -21.21
C ARG A 374 -49.53 22.56 -21.83
N GLY A 375 -49.55 23.48 -22.79
CA GLY A 375 -50.40 24.66 -23.00
C GLY A 375 -49.51 25.92 -23.02
N ALA A 376 -49.36 26.53 -24.20
CA ALA A 376 -48.65 27.80 -24.53
C ALA A 376 -49.14 29.02 -23.70
N ARG A 377 -48.51 30.19 -23.52
CA ARG A 377 -47.69 31.18 -24.30
C ARG A 377 -47.33 32.35 -23.30
N PRO A 378 -46.66 33.50 -23.60
CA PRO A 378 -46.21 34.04 -24.89
C PRO A 378 -44.78 34.62 -24.99
N ALA A 379 -44.32 34.75 -26.24
CA ALA A 379 -43.06 35.35 -26.66
C ALA A 379 -43.10 36.89 -26.67
N VAL A 380 -42.01 37.51 -26.22
CA VAL A 380 -41.65 38.92 -26.48
C VAL A 380 -40.67 38.93 -27.66
N LYS A 381 -40.89 39.83 -28.62
CA LYS A 381 -40.03 40.05 -29.80
C LYS A 381 -38.57 40.25 -29.38
N ALA A 382 -37.69 39.34 -29.83
CA ALA A 382 -36.26 39.43 -29.61
C ALA A 382 -35.60 40.51 -30.51
N PRO A 383 -34.57 41.21 -30.02
CA PRO A 383 -33.77 42.13 -30.81
C PRO A 383 -33.05 41.38 -31.93
N GLN A 384 -32.91 42.01 -33.10
CA GLN A 384 -32.11 41.50 -34.22
C GLN A 384 -30.69 41.19 -33.72
N LEU A 385 -30.31 39.91 -33.72
CA LEU A 385 -28.98 39.45 -33.30
C LEU A 385 -27.93 39.90 -34.34
N PRO A 386 -26.74 40.38 -33.91
CA PRO A 386 -25.65 40.71 -34.84
C PRO A 386 -25.21 39.50 -35.67
N ALA A 387 -24.82 39.73 -36.93
CA ALA A 387 -24.44 38.66 -37.86
C ALA A 387 -23.31 37.76 -37.34
N TYR A 388 -22.25 38.36 -36.79
CA TYR A 388 -21.10 37.66 -36.22
C TYR A 388 -20.99 37.97 -34.72
N ARG A 389 -21.42 37.03 -33.87
CA ARG A 389 -21.41 37.21 -32.42
C ARG A 389 -21.10 35.93 -31.66
N ALA A 390 -20.02 35.94 -30.89
CA ALA A 390 -19.64 34.85 -30.02
C ALA A 390 -20.08 35.09 -28.57
N GLN A 391 -20.46 34.00 -27.91
CA GLN A 391 -20.56 33.93 -26.46
C GLN A 391 -19.48 32.98 -25.94
N TRP A 392 -18.57 33.48 -25.12
CA TRP A 392 -17.55 32.69 -24.46
C TRP A 392 -18.16 31.95 -23.25
N ILE A 393 -18.07 30.62 -23.22
CA ILE A 393 -18.70 29.78 -22.20
C ILE A 393 -17.70 29.40 -21.11
N GLU A 394 -16.57 28.82 -21.51
CA GLU A 394 -15.56 28.30 -20.59
C GLU A 394 -14.18 28.43 -21.22
N ASP A 395 -13.18 28.69 -20.39
CA ASP A 395 -11.77 28.69 -20.75
C ASP A 395 -10.95 28.06 -19.62
N ARG A 396 -9.94 27.24 -19.96
CA ARG A 396 -9.09 26.55 -18.98
C ARG A 396 -7.62 26.92 -19.15
N PHE A 397 -7.26 28.15 -18.76
CA PHE A 397 -5.86 28.56 -18.73
C PHE A 397 -5.07 27.77 -17.67
N PRO A 398 -3.82 27.36 -17.96
CA PRO A 398 -2.94 26.77 -16.95
C PRO A 398 -2.72 27.71 -15.76
N THR A 399 -2.67 27.15 -14.55
CA THR A 399 -2.45 27.91 -13.31
C THR A 399 -1.03 28.46 -13.18
N ARG A 400 -0.06 27.88 -13.91
CA ARG A 400 1.30 28.41 -14.05
C ARG A 400 1.68 28.54 -15.51
N MET A 401 2.29 29.66 -15.83
CA MET A 401 2.62 30.07 -17.18
C MET A 401 4.02 30.67 -17.18
N THR A 402 4.93 30.12 -17.97
CA THR A 402 6.35 30.50 -17.98
C THR A 402 6.65 31.41 -19.16
N ALA A 403 7.52 32.40 -18.95
CA ALA A 403 7.91 33.33 -20.01
C ALA A 403 8.45 32.60 -21.26
N GLY A 404 7.99 33.00 -22.44
CA GLY A 404 8.44 32.49 -23.74
C GLY A 404 7.80 31.18 -24.23
N GLN A 405 7.01 30.45 -23.43
CA GLN A 405 6.37 29.21 -23.88
C GLN A 405 5.09 29.46 -24.70
N THR A 406 4.67 28.49 -25.52
CA THR A 406 3.33 28.47 -26.16
C THR A 406 2.45 27.48 -25.41
N VAL A 407 1.29 27.93 -24.93
CA VAL A 407 0.30 27.10 -24.23
C VAL A 407 -0.86 26.79 -25.16
N THR A 408 -1.47 25.61 -24.99
CA THR A 408 -2.72 25.25 -25.66
C THR A 408 -3.85 25.29 -24.64
N VAL A 409 -4.88 26.09 -24.90
CA VAL A 409 -5.97 26.39 -23.97
C VAL A 409 -7.28 25.95 -24.62
N PRO A 410 -8.01 24.96 -24.07
CA PRO A 410 -9.33 24.63 -24.56
C PRO A 410 -10.30 25.77 -24.18
N ILE A 411 -10.97 26.34 -25.19
CA ILE A 411 -11.94 27.42 -25.04
C ILE A 411 -13.25 27.00 -25.72
N SER A 412 -14.32 26.96 -24.93
CA SER A 412 -15.68 26.67 -25.39
C SER A 412 -16.42 27.96 -25.71
N LEU A 413 -16.97 28.06 -26.90
CA LEU A 413 -17.65 29.25 -27.39
C LEU A 413 -18.89 28.87 -28.21
N LYS A 414 -19.96 29.67 -28.07
CA LYS A 414 -21.23 29.48 -28.76
C LYS A 414 -21.44 30.56 -29.81
N ASN A 415 -21.90 30.16 -31.00
CA ASN A 415 -22.36 31.08 -32.01
C ASN A 415 -23.73 31.63 -31.61
N THR A 416 -23.79 32.92 -31.27
CA THR A 416 -25.03 33.63 -30.94
C THR A 416 -25.38 34.68 -32.00
N GLY A 417 -24.68 34.65 -33.13
CA GLY A 417 -24.96 35.48 -34.29
C GLY A 417 -25.88 34.77 -35.29
N THR A 418 -26.15 35.41 -36.42
CA THR A 418 -27.02 34.86 -37.46
C THR A 418 -26.27 34.13 -38.58
N GLU A 419 -24.96 34.32 -38.69
CA GLU A 419 -24.12 33.68 -39.73
C GLU A 419 -23.45 32.41 -39.23
N THR A 420 -23.36 31.40 -40.10
CA THR A 420 -22.59 30.17 -39.86
C THR A 420 -21.10 30.45 -39.99
N TRP A 421 -20.28 29.95 -39.06
CA TRP A 421 -18.82 30.11 -39.10
C TRP A 421 -18.18 28.90 -39.76
N THR A 422 -17.32 29.13 -40.74
CA THR A 422 -16.61 28.07 -41.46
C THR A 422 -15.12 28.06 -41.11
N PRO A 423 -14.51 26.88 -40.87
CA PRO A 423 -13.09 26.78 -40.50
C PRO A 423 -12.15 26.89 -41.72
N ALA A 424 -12.69 26.77 -42.95
CA ALA A 424 -11.98 26.86 -44.23
C ALA A 424 -12.94 27.35 -45.32
N GLY A 425 -12.42 27.86 -46.45
CA GLY A 425 -13.20 28.37 -47.60
C GLY A 425 -12.92 29.85 -47.89
N ASP A 426 -13.86 30.55 -48.55
CA ASP A 426 -13.69 31.96 -48.96
C ASP A 426 -13.69 32.94 -47.77
N ARG A 427 -14.27 32.56 -46.63
CA ARG A 427 -14.36 33.36 -45.39
C ARG A 427 -14.08 32.51 -44.14
N PRO A 428 -12.83 32.05 -43.90
CA PRO A 428 -12.50 31.27 -42.71
C PRO A 428 -12.60 32.13 -41.45
N VAL A 429 -13.06 31.50 -40.36
CA VAL A 429 -13.11 32.08 -39.02
C VAL A 429 -12.02 31.47 -38.15
N GLU A 430 -11.21 32.32 -37.53
CA GLU A 430 -10.07 31.94 -36.68
C GLU A 430 -10.10 32.65 -35.34
N VAL A 431 -9.52 32.03 -34.32
CA VAL A 431 -9.29 32.63 -33.01
C VAL A 431 -7.97 33.40 -33.02
N ALA A 432 -8.04 34.66 -32.61
CA ALA A 432 -6.92 35.59 -32.49
C ALA A 432 -6.82 36.11 -31.05
N TYR A 433 -5.64 36.61 -30.67
CA TYR A 433 -5.45 37.22 -29.36
C TYR A 433 -4.51 38.43 -29.39
N ARG A 434 -4.61 39.28 -28.37
CA ARG A 434 -3.72 40.41 -28.13
C ARG A 434 -3.39 40.54 -26.65
N TYR A 435 -2.17 40.97 -26.35
CA TYR A 435 -1.75 41.25 -24.99
C TYR A 435 -1.81 42.73 -24.68
N TYR A 436 -2.13 43.03 -23.43
CA TYR A 436 -2.02 44.36 -22.86
C TYR A 436 -1.13 44.31 -21.62
N ARG A 437 -0.24 45.29 -21.52
CA ARG A 437 0.53 45.58 -20.30
C ARG A 437 0.25 47.02 -19.93
N ASN A 438 -0.25 47.26 -18.71
CA ASN A 438 -0.64 48.60 -18.24
C ASN A 438 -1.63 49.32 -19.19
N ARG A 439 -2.65 48.60 -19.68
CA ARG A 439 -3.67 49.08 -20.64
C ARG A 439 -3.13 49.53 -22.02
N ARG A 440 -1.85 49.31 -22.33
CA ARG A 440 -1.28 49.51 -23.67
C ARG A 440 -1.15 48.15 -24.36
N VAL A 441 -1.47 48.12 -25.66
CA VAL A 441 -1.27 46.92 -26.49
C VAL A 441 0.22 46.60 -26.52
N LEU A 442 0.57 45.36 -26.18
CA LEU A 442 1.90 44.82 -26.31
C LEU A 442 2.00 44.15 -27.69
N ALA A 443 2.81 44.74 -28.57
CA ALA A 443 3.17 44.09 -29.83
C ALA A 443 4.09 42.91 -29.52
N LEU A 444 3.67 41.70 -29.90
CA LEU A 444 4.54 40.53 -29.97
C LEU A 444 5.17 40.47 -31.35
N GLY A 445 6.32 39.81 -31.49
CA GLY A 445 6.92 39.56 -32.80
C GLY A 445 6.00 38.71 -33.70
N ASP A 446 6.21 38.80 -35.02
CA ASP A 446 5.39 38.10 -36.02
C ASP A 446 5.38 36.57 -35.81
N ASP A 447 6.43 36.02 -35.18
CA ASP A 447 6.58 34.61 -34.80
C ASP A 447 5.60 34.15 -33.71
N LYS A 448 4.94 35.09 -33.03
CA LYS A 448 4.02 34.85 -31.90
C LYS A 448 2.57 35.23 -32.19
N ASP A 449 2.25 35.64 -33.42
CA ASP A 449 0.88 35.94 -33.86
C ASP A 449 0.16 34.66 -34.33
N VAL A 450 -0.03 33.71 -33.41
CA VAL A 450 -0.62 32.40 -33.72
C VAL A 450 -2.14 32.54 -33.85
N ARG A 451 -2.69 32.22 -35.04
CA ARG A 451 -4.13 32.11 -35.31
C ARG A 451 -4.55 30.64 -35.21
N THR A 452 -5.67 30.37 -34.55
CA THR A 452 -6.19 28.98 -34.40
C THR A 452 -7.51 28.83 -35.16
N PRO A 453 -7.61 27.94 -36.17
CA PRO A 453 -8.88 27.70 -36.87
C PRO A 453 -9.90 26.97 -35.97
N LEU A 454 -11.20 27.17 -36.22
CA LEU A 454 -12.28 26.58 -35.41
C LEU A 454 -12.38 25.04 -35.50
N GLY A 455 -11.74 24.41 -36.47
CA GLY A 455 -11.72 22.94 -36.65
C GLY A 455 -13.00 22.34 -37.24
N GLN A 456 -14.16 23.00 -37.08
CA GLN A 456 -15.44 22.57 -37.65
C GLN A 456 -16.33 23.77 -38.04
N VAL A 457 -17.36 23.50 -38.84
CA VAL A 457 -18.41 24.47 -39.14
C VAL A 457 -19.28 24.67 -37.89
N VAL A 458 -19.64 25.91 -37.56
CA VAL A 458 -20.42 26.26 -36.36
C VAL A 458 -21.63 27.09 -36.77
N ALA A 459 -22.80 26.45 -36.80
CA ALA A 459 -24.07 27.10 -37.12
C ALA A 459 -24.55 28.04 -36.00
N PRO A 460 -25.49 28.97 -36.25
CA PRO A 460 -26.16 29.73 -35.20
C PRO A 460 -26.70 28.82 -34.08
N ASP A 461 -26.51 29.24 -32.84
CA ASP A 461 -26.80 28.51 -31.59
C ASP A 461 -25.97 27.24 -31.31
N GLU A 462 -25.01 26.91 -32.16
CA GLU A 462 -24.09 25.78 -31.94
C GLU A 462 -22.91 26.17 -31.04
N THR A 463 -22.42 25.22 -30.24
CA THR A 463 -21.26 25.39 -29.36
C THR A 463 -20.09 24.56 -29.87
N VAL A 464 -18.90 25.16 -29.89
CA VAL A 464 -17.65 24.50 -30.26
C VAL A 464 -16.61 24.69 -29.16
N THR A 465 -15.77 23.68 -28.93
CA THR A 465 -14.58 23.78 -28.09
C THR A 465 -13.34 23.77 -28.99
N VAL A 466 -12.55 24.84 -28.91
CA VAL A 466 -11.34 25.02 -29.74
C VAL A 466 -10.11 24.92 -28.85
N ALA A 467 -9.12 24.14 -29.25
CA ALA A 467 -7.82 24.05 -28.60
C ALA A 467 -6.93 25.23 -29.02
N VAL A 468 -7.18 26.41 -28.43
CA VAL A 468 -6.56 27.68 -28.82
C VAL A 468 -5.09 27.70 -28.42
N ARG A 469 -4.20 27.92 -29.40
CA ARG A 469 -2.76 28.07 -29.14
C ARG A 469 -2.46 29.53 -28.81
N VAL A 470 -1.82 29.78 -27.67
CA VAL A 470 -1.47 31.12 -27.17
C VAL A 470 0.02 31.17 -26.86
N ALA A 471 0.78 31.97 -27.60
CA ALA A 471 2.19 32.26 -27.29
C ALA A 471 2.29 33.27 -26.14
N LEU A 472 3.10 32.97 -25.12
CA LEU A 472 3.31 33.86 -23.96
C LEU A 472 4.44 34.88 -24.20
N PRO A 473 4.35 36.08 -23.58
CA PRO A 473 5.43 37.08 -23.63
C PRO A 473 6.77 36.53 -23.08
N ASP A 474 7.90 37.00 -23.63
CA ASP A 474 9.25 36.59 -23.18
C ASP A 474 9.67 37.18 -21.84
N GLN A 475 8.96 38.21 -21.38
CA GLN A 475 9.22 38.81 -20.08
C GLN A 475 8.20 38.31 -19.05
N PRO A 476 8.65 37.89 -17.85
CA PRO A 476 7.73 37.60 -16.77
C PRO A 476 6.99 38.87 -16.33
N GLY A 477 5.75 38.71 -15.87
CA GLY A 477 4.90 39.82 -15.46
C GLY A 477 3.41 39.50 -15.58
N ASN A 478 2.59 40.46 -15.15
CA ASN A 478 1.14 40.38 -15.29
C ASN A 478 0.69 41.01 -16.61
N TYR A 479 -0.16 40.29 -17.33
CA TYR A 479 -0.70 40.70 -18.62
C TYR A 479 -2.21 40.52 -18.65
N THR A 480 -2.89 41.35 -19.42
CA THR A 480 -4.27 41.10 -19.80
C THR A 480 -4.29 40.53 -21.22
N LEU A 481 -4.77 39.30 -21.36
CA LEU A 481 -5.02 38.67 -22.65
C LEU A 481 -6.44 39.00 -23.11
N GLU A 482 -6.59 39.50 -24.33
CA GLU A 482 -7.86 39.67 -25.02
C GLU A 482 -7.91 38.68 -26.18
N VAL A 483 -8.92 37.81 -26.21
CA VAL A 483 -9.15 36.82 -27.26
C VAL A 483 -10.41 37.20 -28.04
N ASP A 484 -10.32 37.19 -29.37
CA ASP A 484 -11.39 37.56 -30.31
C ASP A 484 -11.47 36.56 -31.47
N LEU A 485 -12.61 36.49 -32.15
CA LEU A 485 -12.74 35.79 -33.44
C LEU A 485 -12.50 36.76 -34.58
N VAL A 486 -11.89 36.28 -35.66
CA VAL A 486 -11.63 37.06 -36.87
C VAL A 486 -12.12 36.27 -38.08
N ALA A 487 -12.91 36.92 -38.94
CA ALA A 487 -13.28 36.38 -40.24
C ALA A 487 -12.56 37.14 -41.35
N HIS A 488 -12.06 36.41 -42.34
CA HIS A 488 -11.45 37.00 -43.54
C HIS A 488 -12.46 37.95 -44.24
N GLU A 489 -11.99 39.13 -44.66
CA GLU A 489 -12.77 40.26 -45.24
C GLU A 489 -13.76 40.99 -44.32
N VAL A 490 -14.18 40.42 -43.19
CA VAL A 490 -15.08 41.10 -42.21
C VAL A 490 -14.29 41.78 -41.09
N GLY A 491 -13.12 41.22 -40.72
CA GLY A 491 -12.30 41.67 -39.61
C GLY A 491 -12.70 41.03 -38.28
N SER A 492 -12.35 41.68 -37.17
CA SER A 492 -12.54 41.12 -35.82
C SER A 492 -14.00 41.21 -35.38
N PHE A 493 -14.51 40.19 -34.69
CA PHE A 493 -15.91 40.14 -34.25
C PHE A 493 -16.19 41.23 -33.21
N LYS A 494 -15.19 41.64 -32.43
CA LYS A 494 -15.26 42.84 -31.58
C LYS A 494 -15.65 44.10 -32.35
N ALA A 495 -15.14 44.28 -33.58
CA ALA A 495 -15.51 45.43 -34.41
C ALA A 495 -16.98 45.38 -34.87
N GLN A 496 -17.58 44.18 -34.87
CA GLN A 496 -19.01 43.94 -35.14
C GLN A 496 -19.87 43.93 -33.86
N GLY A 497 -19.29 44.32 -32.71
CA GLY A 497 -20.01 44.40 -31.42
C GLY A 497 -20.09 43.09 -30.63
N SER A 498 -19.35 42.05 -31.03
CA SER A 498 -19.24 40.81 -30.25
C SER A 498 -18.41 41.02 -28.97
N PRO A 499 -18.79 40.42 -27.83
CA PRO A 499 -17.93 40.41 -26.66
C PRO A 499 -16.64 39.61 -26.92
N VAL A 500 -15.55 40.05 -26.32
CA VAL A 500 -14.25 39.35 -26.30
C VAL A 500 -14.04 38.62 -24.98
N LEU A 501 -13.21 37.58 -24.98
CA LEU A 501 -12.75 36.96 -23.74
C LEU A 501 -11.55 37.74 -23.22
N THR A 502 -11.64 38.25 -22.00
CA THR A 502 -10.51 38.93 -21.33
C THR A 502 -10.05 38.12 -20.12
N ARG A 503 -8.75 37.82 -20.04
CA ARG A 503 -8.15 37.08 -18.93
C ARG A 503 -6.93 37.78 -18.36
N TRP A 504 -6.79 37.74 -17.05
CA TRP A 504 -5.59 38.18 -16.34
C TRP A 504 -4.64 37.01 -16.20
N LEU A 505 -3.42 37.16 -16.70
CA LEU A 505 -2.38 36.12 -16.71
C LEU A 505 -1.15 36.62 -15.95
N THR A 506 -0.60 35.78 -15.08
CA THR A 506 0.72 35.98 -14.48
C THR A 506 1.69 35.04 -15.16
N VAL A 507 2.71 35.61 -15.80
CA VAL A 507 3.77 34.88 -16.48
C VAL A 507 5.02 34.90 -15.59
N GLU A 508 5.49 33.74 -15.17
CA GLU A 508 6.62 33.54 -14.26
C GLU A 508 7.95 33.39 -15.01
N ALA A 509 9.06 33.68 -14.34
CA ALA A 509 10.39 33.41 -14.87
C ALA A 509 10.65 31.89 -14.86
N PRO A 510 11.41 31.33 -15.82
CA PRO A 510 11.84 29.94 -15.76
C PRO A 510 12.62 29.67 -14.47
N ARG A 511 12.22 28.67 -13.68
CA ARG A 511 13.00 28.25 -12.51
C ARG A 511 14.24 27.46 -12.96
N PRO A 512 15.40 27.64 -12.33
CA PRO A 512 16.44 26.62 -12.39
C PRO A 512 15.95 25.36 -11.65
N GLU A 513 16.16 24.18 -12.24
CA GLU A 513 15.69 22.92 -11.65
C GLU A 513 16.37 22.61 -10.30
N PRO A 514 15.60 22.27 -9.25
CA PRO A 514 16.15 21.78 -8.00
C PRO A 514 16.42 20.27 -8.08
N LYS A 515 17.60 19.85 -7.61
CA LYS A 515 17.96 18.44 -7.42
C LYS A 515 16.96 17.74 -6.49
N GLN A 516 16.49 16.56 -6.88
CA GLN A 516 15.68 15.65 -6.07
C GLN A 516 16.52 15.05 -4.95
N ASP A 517 16.39 15.56 -3.73
CA ASP A 517 16.62 14.81 -2.49
C ASP A 517 15.76 15.43 -1.36
N GLY A 518 15.01 14.57 -0.67
CA GLY A 518 13.94 14.92 0.27
C GLY A 518 14.40 15.62 1.54
N SER A 519 14.63 16.92 1.47
CA SER A 519 14.67 17.79 2.65
C SER A 519 13.60 18.85 2.65
N ASP A 520 12.41 18.47 3.11
CA ASP A 520 11.55 19.43 3.80
C ASP A 520 12.33 19.93 5.04
N GLY A 521 12.87 21.14 4.90
CA GLY A 521 13.31 21.93 6.03
C GLY A 521 12.10 22.19 6.93
N ALA A 522 12.30 21.98 8.23
CA ALA A 522 11.28 22.13 9.27
C ALA A 522 10.39 23.37 9.05
N ALA A 523 9.12 23.15 8.73
CA ALA A 523 8.10 24.18 8.83
C ALA A 523 7.91 24.52 10.32
N LEU A 524 8.30 25.74 10.70
CA LEU A 524 8.07 26.28 12.04
C LEU A 524 6.55 26.44 12.28
N PRO A 525 6.00 26.08 13.47
CA PRO A 525 4.54 26.08 13.70
C PRO A 525 3.90 27.46 13.99
N VAL A 526 4.51 28.57 13.54
CA VAL A 526 3.93 29.92 13.72
C VAL A 526 4.05 30.67 12.39
N PRO A 527 2.97 31.25 11.84
CA PRO A 527 3.07 32.12 10.69
C PRO A 527 4.05 33.26 11.02
N LEU A 528 5.15 33.34 10.27
CA LEU A 528 6.28 34.24 10.56
C LEU A 528 5.86 35.72 10.58
N PHE A 529 4.80 36.07 9.85
CA PHE A 529 4.23 37.41 9.79
C PHE A 529 2.75 37.37 9.41
N SER A 530 2.00 38.43 9.75
CA SER A 530 0.67 38.70 9.21
C SER A 530 0.78 39.62 7.99
N ASP A 531 0.11 39.29 6.88
CA ASP A 531 0.19 40.11 5.65
C ASP A 531 -0.87 41.22 5.65
N LEU A 532 -0.43 42.46 5.77
CA LEU A 532 -1.24 43.68 5.70
C LEU A 532 -0.96 44.48 4.42
N SER A 533 -0.12 43.97 3.52
CA SER A 533 0.39 44.72 2.38
C SER A 533 -0.71 45.20 1.43
N THR A 534 -1.86 44.53 1.36
CA THR A 534 -3.01 44.91 0.53
C THR A 534 -4.00 45.83 1.22
N THR A 535 -3.87 46.05 2.54
CA THR A 535 -4.88 46.74 3.37
C THR A 535 -4.49 48.15 3.82
N LEU A 536 -3.19 48.48 3.77
CA LEU A 536 -2.69 49.78 4.24
C LEU A 536 -2.90 50.92 3.22
N PRO A 537 -3.05 52.19 3.69
CA PRO A 537 -3.15 53.37 2.83
C PRO A 537 -1.98 53.53 1.85
N ARG A 538 -2.28 53.84 0.59
CA ARG A 538 -1.30 54.06 -0.49
C ARG A 538 -1.60 55.36 -1.24
N ALA A 539 -0.55 55.99 -1.78
CA ALA A 539 -0.70 57.11 -2.71
C ALA A 539 -1.16 56.62 -4.09
N GLY A 540 -1.60 57.54 -4.95
CA GLY A 540 -1.88 57.22 -6.36
C GLY A 540 -0.64 56.84 -7.18
N THR A 541 0.55 57.14 -6.66
CA THR A 541 1.84 56.77 -7.26
C THR A 541 2.23 55.35 -6.84
N PRO A 542 2.49 54.42 -7.78
CA PRO A 542 2.86 53.04 -7.46
C PRO A 542 4.29 52.94 -6.92
N TYR A 543 4.57 51.89 -6.14
CA TYR A 543 5.95 51.52 -5.77
C TYR A 543 6.74 51.16 -7.05
N ALA A 544 8.03 51.50 -7.06
CA ALA A 544 8.95 50.94 -8.04
C ALA A 544 9.12 49.44 -7.79
N ARG A 545 9.57 48.67 -8.79
CA ARG A 545 9.73 47.22 -8.69
C ARG A 545 11.19 46.82 -8.92
N ARG A 546 11.72 45.93 -8.08
CA ARG A 546 13.06 45.32 -8.20
C ARG A 546 13.00 43.81 -8.40
N GLY A 547 14.07 43.23 -8.95
CA GLY A 547 14.32 41.79 -8.91
C GLY A 547 14.84 41.35 -7.54
N LEU A 548 14.49 40.15 -7.07
CA LEU A 548 14.93 39.65 -5.76
C LEU A 548 16.46 39.51 -5.64
N ASN A 549 17.16 39.29 -6.75
CA ASN A 549 18.63 39.23 -6.81
C ASN A 549 19.32 40.60 -6.63
N GLN A 550 18.58 41.70 -6.76
CA GLN A 550 19.06 43.06 -6.49
C GLN A 550 19.10 43.35 -4.98
N ILE A 551 18.46 42.52 -4.15
CA ILE A 551 18.53 42.62 -2.71
C ILE A 551 19.92 42.14 -2.26
N LYS A 552 20.68 43.02 -1.62
CA LYS A 552 22.03 42.75 -1.10
C LYS A 552 22.12 42.79 0.42
N GLN A 553 21.09 43.30 1.09
CA GLN A 553 21.13 43.53 2.54
C GLN A 553 19.74 43.59 3.17
N ILE A 554 19.70 43.30 4.47
CA ILE A 554 18.55 43.50 5.35
C ILE A 554 18.81 44.79 6.14
N VAL A 555 17.90 45.76 6.01
CA VAL A 555 18.06 47.10 6.57
C VAL A 555 17.17 47.26 7.80
N ILE A 556 17.78 47.48 8.95
CA ILE A 556 17.10 47.69 10.22
C ILE A 556 16.83 49.17 10.43
N SER A 557 15.57 49.52 10.65
CA SER A 557 15.08 50.87 10.92
C SER A 557 14.26 50.92 12.20
N HIS A 558 14.01 52.13 12.71
CA HIS A 558 13.00 52.36 13.74
C HIS A 558 11.97 53.40 13.28
N THR A 559 10.83 53.49 13.95
CA THR A 559 9.83 54.55 13.65
C THR A 559 10.25 55.92 14.19
N GLY A 560 11.13 55.98 15.19
CA GLY A 560 11.49 57.23 15.89
C GLY A 560 10.34 57.85 16.70
N ALA A 561 9.17 57.23 16.69
CA ALA A 561 7.93 57.70 17.30
C ALA A 561 7.49 56.79 18.46
N ASN A 562 6.38 57.14 19.12
CA ASN A 562 5.79 56.32 20.15
C ASN A 562 5.38 54.94 19.57
N PRO A 563 5.71 53.81 20.22
CA PRO A 563 5.41 52.48 19.71
C PRO A 563 3.90 52.17 19.56
N ARG A 564 3.01 53.01 20.10
CA ARG A 564 1.55 52.89 19.96
C ARG A 564 0.96 53.53 18.70
N VAL A 565 1.77 54.18 17.86
CA VAL A 565 1.27 54.75 16.60
C VAL A 565 0.87 53.61 15.66
N SER A 566 -0.37 53.64 15.17
CA SER A 566 -0.94 52.62 14.26
C SER A 566 -0.23 52.59 12.90
N LEU A 567 -0.17 51.43 12.26
CA LEU A 567 0.45 51.24 10.94
C LEU A 567 -0.22 52.07 9.84
N GLU A 568 -1.54 52.23 9.91
CA GLU A 568 -2.34 53.07 9.01
C GLU A 568 -1.88 54.52 9.08
N ARG A 569 -1.65 55.03 10.30
CA ARG A 569 -1.17 56.39 10.52
C ARG A 569 0.26 56.59 10.03
N ILE A 570 1.12 55.59 10.18
CA ILE A 570 2.49 55.61 9.62
C ILE A 570 2.43 55.62 8.08
N ALA A 571 1.56 54.80 7.48
CA ALA A 571 1.36 54.77 6.04
C ALA A 571 0.82 56.10 5.48
N GLU A 572 -0.21 56.68 6.12
CA GLU A 572 -0.74 58.01 5.80
C GLU A 572 0.34 59.09 5.85
N THR A 573 1.17 59.06 6.89
CA THR A 573 2.24 60.03 7.09
C THR A 573 3.29 59.90 5.97
N HIS A 574 3.71 58.69 5.61
CA HIS A 574 4.60 58.49 4.46
C HIS A 574 3.98 58.94 3.14
N VAL A 575 2.68 58.71 2.92
CA VAL A 575 1.97 59.23 1.75
C VAL A 575 1.99 60.77 1.71
N GLN A 576 1.78 61.43 2.85
CA GLN A 576 1.86 62.90 2.96
C GLN A 576 3.28 63.43 2.68
N TYR A 577 4.32 62.67 3.02
CA TYR A 577 5.72 62.98 2.69
C TYR A 577 6.11 62.61 1.24
N GLY A 578 5.16 62.19 0.41
CA GLY A 578 5.37 61.94 -1.02
C GLY A 578 5.79 60.51 -1.37
N TYR A 579 5.74 59.57 -0.44
CA TYR A 579 6.01 58.16 -0.72
C TYR A 579 4.80 57.43 -1.31
N PRO A 580 4.99 56.35 -2.10
CA PRO A 580 3.90 55.49 -2.61
C PRO A 580 2.99 54.87 -1.54
N GLY A 581 3.48 54.78 -0.31
CA GLY A 581 2.83 54.16 0.84
C GLY A 581 3.85 53.99 1.97
N ILE A 582 3.61 53.06 2.90
CA ILE A 582 4.59 52.71 3.93
C ILE A 582 5.91 52.22 3.30
N VAL A 583 7.04 52.79 3.73
CA VAL A 583 8.34 52.56 3.06
C VAL A 583 9.03 51.24 3.43
N TYR A 584 8.53 50.56 4.47
CA TYR A 584 9.10 49.32 4.99
C TYR A 584 8.50 48.11 4.28
N GLN A 585 9.22 46.98 4.26
CA GLN A 585 8.67 45.69 3.83
C GLN A 585 8.04 44.96 5.03
N PHE A 586 8.66 45.09 6.20
CA PHE A 586 8.15 44.53 7.44
C PHE A 586 8.17 45.55 8.56
N VAL A 587 7.19 45.45 9.46
CA VAL A 587 7.17 46.19 10.73
C VAL A 587 7.05 45.18 11.87
N VAL A 588 7.87 45.35 12.91
CA VAL A 588 7.80 44.55 14.15
C VAL A 588 7.30 45.46 15.26
N ASP A 589 6.18 45.11 15.89
CA ASP A 589 5.65 45.90 17.00
C ASP A 589 6.35 45.60 18.34
N GLY A 590 6.02 46.36 19.39
CA GLY A 590 6.63 46.20 20.71
C GLY A 590 6.34 44.85 21.41
N SER A 591 5.37 44.09 20.92
CA SER A 591 5.04 42.73 21.40
C SER A 591 5.81 41.63 20.65
N GLY A 592 6.50 41.98 19.56
CA GLY A 592 7.19 41.02 18.69
C GLY A 592 6.31 40.42 17.60
N GLN A 593 5.11 40.96 17.35
CA GLN A 593 4.33 40.58 16.16
C GLN A 593 4.96 41.20 14.92
N VAL A 594 5.14 40.37 13.90
CA VAL A 594 5.67 40.80 12.61
C VAL A 594 4.52 41.01 11.63
N TYR A 595 4.53 42.15 10.96
CA TYR A 595 3.59 42.50 9.89
C TYR A 595 4.36 42.67 8.59
N LYS A 596 3.94 41.98 7.53
CA LYS A 596 4.37 42.26 6.18
C LYS A 596 3.50 43.38 5.63
N VAL A 597 4.11 44.51 5.30
CA VAL A 597 3.40 45.76 4.96
C VAL A 597 3.62 46.21 3.52
N SER A 598 4.62 45.65 2.82
CA SER A 598 4.78 45.77 1.36
C SER A 598 5.37 44.47 0.77
N SER A 599 5.33 44.30 -0.55
CA SER A 599 5.99 43.16 -1.22
C SER A 599 7.51 43.32 -1.16
N LEU A 600 8.28 42.22 -1.27
CA LEU A 600 9.75 42.27 -1.26
C LEU A 600 10.32 42.97 -2.48
N GLU A 601 9.58 42.97 -3.58
CA GLU A 601 9.93 43.60 -4.84
C GLU A 601 9.50 45.07 -4.88
N ASP A 602 8.69 45.54 -3.92
CA ASP A 602 8.25 46.93 -3.87
C ASP A 602 9.38 47.82 -3.32
N VAL A 603 9.69 48.88 -4.07
CA VAL A 603 10.77 49.84 -3.78
C VAL A 603 10.13 51.22 -3.60
N ALA A 604 10.25 51.76 -2.39
CA ALA A 604 9.66 53.05 -2.03
C ALA A 604 10.46 54.24 -2.59
N GLN A 605 11.79 54.11 -2.67
CA GLN A 605 12.71 55.10 -3.25
C GLN A 605 13.80 54.41 -4.07
N PRO A 606 13.66 54.32 -5.41
CA PRO A 606 14.60 53.59 -6.25
C PRO A 606 15.98 54.24 -6.39
N ASP A 607 16.12 55.51 -6.01
CA ASP A 607 17.37 56.28 -6.01
C ASP A 607 18.21 56.09 -4.74
N GLN A 608 17.68 55.37 -3.74
CA GLN A 608 18.34 55.17 -2.46
C GLN A 608 18.74 53.70 -2.24
N LEU A 609 20.01 53.45 -1.94
CA LEU A 609 20.55 52.09 -1.73
C LEU A 609 19.79 51.27 -0.68
N TRP A 610 19.35 51.92 0.40
CA TRP A 610 18.60 51.25 1.47
C TRP A 610 17.21 50.78 1.01
N SER A 611 16.61 51.43 0.02
CA SER A 611 15.30 51.06 -0.53
C SER A 611 15.41 50.24 -1.81
N GLU A 612 16.41 50.45 -2.66
CA GLU A 612 16.61 49.70 -3.91
C GLU A 612 17.19 48.31 -3.61
N GLN A 613 18.24 48.21 -2.79
CA GLN A 613 18.98 46.97 -2.53
C GLN A 613 18.71 46.38 -1.14
N GLY A 614 17.86 47.03 -0.33
CA GLY A 614 17.56 46.65 1.05
C GLY A 614 16.14 46.12 1.26
N VAL A 615 15.99 45.05 2.05
CA VAL A 615 14.71 44.69 2.67
C VAL A 615 14.59 45.42 4.00
N ASN A 616 13.65 46.36 4.08
CA ASN A 616 13.52 47.24 5.24
C ASN A 616 12.62 46.62 6.30
N ILE A 617 13.20 46.38 7.47
CA ILE A 617 12.51 45.93 8.68
C ILE A 617 12.50 47.10 9.67
N CYS A 618 11.32 47.61 9.99
CA CYS A 618 11.15 48.69 10.94
C CYS A 618 10.68 48.18 12.30
N LEU A 619 11.37 48.57 13.37
CA LEU A 619 10.94 48.32 14.73
C LEU A 619 10.11 49.52 15.23
N ALA A 620 8.87 49.27 15.64
CA ALA A 620 8.00 50.29 16.23
C ALA A 620 8.57 50.76 17.59
N GLY A 621 8.82 52.07 17.70
CA GLY A 621 9.47 52.70 18.86
C GLY A 621 10.57 53.70 18.47
N ASN A 622 11.15 54.32 19.49
CA ASN A 622 12.32 55.21 19.42
C ASN A 622 13.44 54.63 20.28
N PHE A 623 14.53 54.22 19.63
CA PHE A 623 15.66 53.51 20.26
C PHE A 623 16.95 54.34 20.31
N SER A 624 16.84 55.67 20.30
CA SER A 624 18.00 56.56 20.42
C SER A 624 18.67 56.47 21.80
N VAL A 625 17.91 56.11 22.85
CA VAL A 625 18.42 56.06 24.24
C VAL A 625 18.29 54.68 24.89
N GLN A 626 17.34 53.85 24.46
CA GLN A 626 17.09 52.50 25.00
C GLN A 626 17.05 51.46 23.88
N ALA A 627 17.45 50.23 24.16
CA ALA A 627 17.37 49.13 23.21
C ALA A 627 15.91 48.64 23.04
N PRO A 628 15.56 47.99 21.91
CA PRO A 628 14.23 47.40 21.73
C PRO A 628 13.95 46.29 22.74
N PRO A 629 12.67 46.06 23.12
CA PRO A 629 12.28 44.92 23.95
C PRO A 629 12.74 43.58 23.36
N LEU A 630 13.02 42.61 24.21
CA LEU A 630 13.54 41.31 23.79
C LEU A 630 12.61 40.58 22.82
N ALA A 631 11.29 40.66 23.01
CA ALA A 631 10.31 40.07 22.09
C ALA A 631 10.42 40.65 20.67
N GLN A 632 10.64 41.97 20.57
CA GLN A 632 10.85 42.66 19.30
C GLN A 632 12.21 42.30 18.68
N LEU A 633 13.27 42.16 19.47
CA LEU A 633 14.59 41.71 19.01
C LEU A 633 14.60 40.25 18.53
N ASP A 634 13.91 39.36 19.24
CA ASP A 634 13.79 37.94 18.95
C ASP A 634 12.95 37.70 17.67
N ALA A 635 11.82 38.38 17.55
CA ALA A 635 11.01 38.36 16.32
C ALA A 635 11.77 38.93 15.11
N THR A 636 12.51 40.03 15.31
CA THR A 636 13.38 40.60 14.28
C THR A 636 14.51 39.62 13.92
N GLY A 637 15.10 38.93 14.90
CA GLY A 637 16.13 37.91 14.68
C GLY A 637 15.64 36.73 13.85
N ARG A 638 14.44 36.22 14.16
CA ARG A 638 13.77 35.17 13.37
C ARG A 638 13.50 35.62 11.93
N LEU A 639 12.93 36.82 11.76
CA LEU A 639 12.62 37.38 10.45
C LEU A 639 13.89 37.59 9.62
N CYS A 640 14.95 38.14 10.23
CA CYS A 640 16.23 38.34 9.57
C CYS A 640 16.90 37.02 9.18
N ALA A 641 16.85 35.98 10.03
CA ALA A 641 17.38 34.66 9.68
C ALA A 641 16.61 34.01 8.52
N TRP A 642 15.28 34.14 8.53
CA TRP A 642 14.43 33.66 7.43
C TRP A 642 14.73 34.43 6.13
N LEU A 643 14.80 35.76 6.18
CA LEU A 643 15.16 36.56 5.00
C LEU A 643 16.58 36.26 4.51
N ALA A 644 17.54 36.12 5.42
CA ALA A 644 18.93 35.81 5.09
C ALA A 644 19.06 34.45 4.41
N GLN A 645 18.37 33.42 4.91
CA GLN A 645 18.31 32.11 4.29
C GLN A 645 17.65 32.15 2.90
N ASN A 646 16.49 32.79 2.77
CA ASN A 646 15.73 32.80 1.51
C ASN A 646 16.34 33.72 0.43
N LEU A 647 17.15 34.69 0.82
CA LEU A 647 17.81 35.63 -0.09
C LEU A 647 19.32 35.36 -0.27
N GLY A 648 19.85 34.32 0.37
CA GLY A 648 21.27 33.94 0.28
C GLY A 648 22.23 34.96 0.90
N LEU A 649 21.79 35.67 1.94
CA LEU A 649 22.58 36.67 2.65
C LEU A 649 23.22 36.06 3.90
N ALA A 650 24.44 36.47 4.22
CA ALA A 650 25.08 36.11 5.48
C ALA A 650 24.71 37.13 6.58
N ALA A 651 25.02 36.80 7.85
CA ALA A 651 24.65 37.62 9.01
C ALA A 651 25.32 39.02 9.03
N ASP A 652 26.36 39.22 8.21
CA ASP A 652 27.01 40.49 7.91
C ASP A 652 26.22 41.37 6.93
N GLY A 653 25.29 40.80 6.18
CA GLY A 653 24.32 41.52 5.35
C GLY A 653 23.20 42.23 6.13
N ILE A 654 23.27 42.27 7.46
CA ILE A 654 22.32 42.97 8.34
C ILE A 654 22.93 44.31 8.76
N VAL A 655 22.35 45.40 8.27
CA VAL A 655 22.85 46.77 8.45
C VAL A 655 21.76 47.67 9.02
N GLY A 656 22.14 48.67 9.81
CA GLY A 656 21.21 49.73 10.23
C GLY A 656 21.05 50.79 9.13
N LEU A 657 19.88 51.42 9.06
CA LEU A 657 19.60 52.44 8.04
C LEU A 657 20.65 53.59 8.03
N GLY A 658 21.14 54.00 9.20
CA GLY A 658 22.17 55.02 9.37
C GLY A 658 23.55 54.64 8.82
N GLU A 659 23.79 53.36 8.49
CA GLU A 659 25.01 52.92 7.78
C GLU A 659 24.92 53.20 6.26
N LEU A 660 23.71 53.39 5.73
CA LEU A 660 23.45 53.52 4.29
C LEU A 660 23.03 54.94 3.88
N THR A 661 22.50 55.73 4.81
CA THR A 661 22.10 57.12 4.57
C THR A 661 22.24 57.96 5.82
N LYS A 662 22.26 59.29 5.68
CA LYS A 662 22.43 60.23 6.79
C LYS A 662 21.16 60.31 7.63
N THR A 663 21.01 59.40 8.59
CA THR A 663 19.88 59.33 9.53
C THR A 663 20.32 58.80 10.89
N GLU A 664 19.53 59.11 11.92
CA GLU A 664 19.73 58.58 13.28
C GLU A 664 19.07 57.20 13.48
N SER A 665 18.29 56.71 12.51
CA SER A 665 17.66 55.38 12.55
C SER A 665 18.68 54.25 12.34
N PRO A 666 18.63 53.12 13.07
CA PRO A 666 17.59 52.69 14.01
C PRO A 666 17.82 53.16 15.48
N GLY A 667 18.62 54.19 15.71
CA GLY A 667 18.94 54.77 17.02
C GLY A 667 20.40 54.55 17.43
N GLU A 668 20.97 55.46 18.24
CA GLU A 668 22.37 55.39 18.68
C GLU A 668 22.70 54.08 19.42
N THR A 669 21.73 53.52 20.16
CA THR A 669 21.89 52.27 20.92
C THR A 669 22.13 51.02 20.06
N PHE A 670 21.86 51.10 18.76
CA PHE A 670 22.16 50.02 17.82
C PHE A 670 23.68 49.82 17.67
N TYR A 671 24.42 50.93 17.68
CA TYR A 671 25.87 50.96 17.44
C TYR A 671 26.68 51.06 18.73
N LYS A 672 26.17 51.76 19.74
CA LYS A 672 26.90 52.11 20.98
C LYS A 672 26.06 51.78 22.22
N GLY A 673 26.68 51.73 23.40
CA GLY A 673 25.98 51.39 24.65
C GLY A 673 25.51 49.93 24.65
N PRO A 674 24.19 49.64 24.73
CA PRO A 674 23.66 48.27 24.62
C PRO A 674 24.06 47.51 23.34
N ALA A 675 24.44 48.23 22.27
CA ALA A 675 25.01 47.69 21.03
C ALA A 675 24.21 46.51 20.45
N TRP A 676 22.89 46.66 20.37
CA TRP A 676 21.99 45.55 20.09
C TRP A 676 22.08 45.01 18.66
N LYS A 677 22.88 45.62 17.77
CA LYS A 677 23.31 45.02 16.50
C LYS A 677 24.00 43.67 16.73
N GLN A 678 24.89 43.56 17.71
CA GLN A 678 25.60 42.31 18.01
C GLN A 678 24.66 41.22 18.53
N ILE A 679 23.66 41.62 19.33
CA ILE A 679 22.62 40.74 19.86
C ILE A 679 21.78 40.20 18.71
N LEU A 680 21.34 41.07 17.80
CA LEU A 680 20.57 40.68 16.61
C LEU A 680 21.37 39.75 15.69
N SER A 681 22.64 40.08 15.39
CA SER A 681 23.50 39.20 14.58
C SER A 681 23.73 37.84 15.25
N ARG A 682 23.83 37.79 16.59
CA ARG A 682 23.93 36.52 17.33
C ARG A 682 22.64 35.71 17.22
N GLN A 683 21.47 36.34 17.38
CA GLN A 683 20.18 35.66 17.20
C GLN A 683 20.02 35.11 15.79
N VAL A 684 20.41 35.89 14.77
CA VAL A 684 20.42 35.42 13.39
C VAL A 684 21.34 34.22 13.20
N ARG A 685 22.57 34.25 13.74
CA ARG A 685 23.48 33.10 13.68
C ARG A 685 22.94 31.87 14.41
N LEU A 686 22.27 32.04 15.54
CA LEU A 686 21.65 30.94 16.28
C LEU A 686 20.45 30.34 15.53
N HIS A 687 19.62 31.18 14.90
CA HIS A 687 18.54 30.71 14.04
C HIS A 687 19.05 30.08 12.73
N LEU A 688 20.08 30.64 12.10
CA LEU A 688 20.79 30.02 10.97
C LEU A 688 21.47 28.70 11.37
N ALA A 689 22.03 28.61 12.58
CA ALA A 689 22.57 27.37 13.13
C ALA A 689 21.48 26.31 13.36
N ALA A 690 20.29 26.73 13.80
CA ALA A 690 19.11 25.87 13.89
C ALA A 690 18.60 25.43 12.50
N PHE A 691 18.77 26.23 11.45
CA PHE A 691 18.55 25.82 10.05
C PHE A 691 19.67 24.89 9.54
N SER A 692 20.91 25.02 10.02
CA SER A 692 22.08 24.23 9.60
C SER A 692 22.32 22.94 10.40
N GLY A 693 21.51 22.64 11.42
CA GLY A 693 21.48 21.33 12.12
C GLY A 693 21.11 20.14 11.21
N ALA A 694 20.88 20.40 9.92
CA ALA A 694 20.71 19.42 8.85
C ALA A 694 21.99 18.63 8.49
N GLY A 695 23.14 18.86 9.13
CA GLY A 695 24.38 18.12 8.84
C GLY A 695 24.27 16.62 9.11
N ASP A 696 23.72 16.23 10.26
CA ASP A 696 23.43 14.83 10.57
C ASP A 696 22.21 14.33 9.81
N THR A 697 21.22 15.19 9.56
CA THR A 697 20.02 14.82 8.80
C THR A 697 20.32 14.56 7.33
N ASN A 698 21.26 15.27 6.71
CA ASN A 698 21.66 15.05 5.31
C ASN A 698 22.49 13.78 5.17
N LYS A 699 23.37 13.48 6.13
CA LYS A 699 24.11 12.22 6.14
C LYS A 699 23.21 11.02 6.41
N ILE A 700 22.23 11.18 7.30
CA ILE A 700 21.17 10.20 7.55
C ILE A 700 20.27 10.06 6.32
N LYS A 701 19.90 11.15 5.63
CA LYS A 701 19.10 11.13 4.38
C LYS A 701 19.86 10.52 3.21
N GLU A 702 21.15 10.79 3.08
CA GLU A 702 22.03 10.18 2.07
C GLU A 702 22.16 8.67 2.33
N LEU A 703 22.41 8.26 3.59
CA LEU A 703 22.43 6.86 3.99
C LEU A 703 21.06 6.18 3.82
N GLN A 704 19.96 6.89 4.10
CA GLN A 704 18.58 6.40 3.90
C GLN A 704 18.25 6.28 2.41
N SER A 705 18.63 7.24 1.58
CA SER A 705 18.45 7.21 0.12
C SER A 705 19.22 6.04 -0.49
N LEU A 706 20.48 5.87 -0.10
CA LEU A 706 21.30 4.73 -0.53
C LEU A 706 20.77 3.39 0.01
N LEU A 707 20.18 3.37 1.21
CA LEU A 707 19.53 2.18 1.78
C LEU A 707 18.26 1.82 1.01
N GLU A 708 17.46 2.81 0.60
CA GLU A 708 16.28 2.60 -0.24
C GLU A 708 16.64 2.16 -1.65
N GLU A 709 17.70 2.72 -2.25
CA GLU A 709 18.23 2.28 -3.55
C GLU A 709 18.69 0.81 -3.50
N ALA A 710 19.41 0.43 -2.45
CA ALA A 710 19.83 -0.95 -2.23
C ALA A 710 18.65 -1.90 -1.92
N ARG A 711 17.62 -1.44 -1.20
CA ARG A 711 16.36 -2.17 -0.97
C ARG A 711 15.59 -2.38 -2.27
N ALA A 712 15.51 -1.36 -3.12
CA ALA A 712 14.88 -1.44 -4.43
C ALA A 712 15.60 -2.44 -5.34
N LYS A 713 16.95 -2.39 -5.40
CA LYS A 713 17.77 -3.39 -6.12
C LYS A 713 17.53 -4.81 -5.60
N ASN A 714 17.45 -5.00 -4.28
CA ASN A 714 17.18 -6.30 -3.68
C ASN A 714 15.76 -6.81 -4.01
N ARG A 715 14.74 -5.93 -4.00
CA ARG A 715 13.37 -6.28 -4.44
C ARG A 715 13.31 -6.66 -5.93
N ALA A 716 14.03 -5.92 -6.78
CA ALA A 716 14.12 -6.21 -8.21
C ALA A 716 14.79 -7.58 -8.46
N LEU A 717 15.93 -7.85 -7.79
CA LEU A 717 16.60 -9.15 -7.86
C LEU A 717 15.72 -10.29 -7.32
N ALA A 718 14.97 -10.07 -6.23
CA ALA A 718 14.02 -11.05 -5.70
C ALA A 718 12.90 -11.37 -6.69
N THR A 719 12.43 -10.35 -7.44
CA THR A 719 11.40 -10.51 -8.47
C THR A 719 11.95 -11.26 -9.68
N GLN A 720 13.16 -10.92 -10.14
CA GLN A 720 13.85 -11.64 -11.20
C GLN A 720 14.14 -13.09 -10.81
N LEU A 721 14.52 -13.33 -9.56
CA LEU A 721 14.72 -14.66 -9.00
C LEU A 721 13.41 -15.47 -9.00
N ARG A 722 12.30 -14.85 -8.59
CA ARG A 722 10.97 -15.49 -8.63
C ARG A 722 10.54 -15.80 -10.05
N PHE A 723 10.72 -14.88 -10.99
CA PHE A 723 10.42 -15.11 -12.40
C PHE A 723 11.26 -16.25 -13.00
N ALA A 724 12.57 -16.28 -12.70
CA ALA A 724 13.44 -17.38 -13.12
C ALA A 724 13.07 -18.70 -12.45
N GLU A 725 12.60 -18.69 -11.20
CA GLU A 725 12.08 -19.87 -10.48
C GLU A 725 10.79 -20.38 -11.13
N ASP A 726 9.84 -19.49 -11.42
CA ASP A 726 8.55 -19.83 -12.04
C ASP A 726 8.76 -20.36 -13.47
N GLU A 727 9.67 -19.75 -14.24
CA GLU A 727 10.00 -20.20 -15.59
C GLU A 727 10.75 -21.53 -15.57
N ARG A 728 11.65 -21.76 -14.60
CA ARG A 728 12.26 -23.06 -14.37
C ARG A 728 11.22 -24.11 -14.00
N VAL A 729 10.28 -23.82 -13.10
CA VAL A 729 9.19 -24.74 -12.73
C VAL A 729 8.29 -25.04 -13.92
N ARG A 730 7.99 -24.04 -14.76
CA ARG A 730 7.26 -24.23 -16.03
C ARG A 730 8.01 -25.14 -16.98
N LEU A 731 9.31 -24.92 -17.19
CA LEU A 731 10.16 -25.75 -18.05
C LEU A 731 10.35 -27.17 -17.49
N ASP A 732 10.48 -27.33 -16.18
CA ASP A 732 10.54 -28.64 -15.49
C ASP A 732 9.22 -29.40 -15.65
N ALA A 733 8.07 -28.71 -15.53
CA ALA A 733 6.76 -29.30 -15.75
C ALA A 733 6.52 -29.64 -17.24
N ALA A 734 6.99 -28.80 -18.16
CA ALA A 734 6.95 -29.09 -19.59
C ALA A 734 7.87 -30.26 -19.95
N HIS A 735 9.06 -30.34 -19.34
CA HIS A 735 9.99 -31.46 -19.48
C HIS A 735 9.38 -32.76 -18.95
N LEU A 736 8.77 -32.75 -17.76
CA LEU A 736 8.03 -33.90 -17.21
C LEU A 736 6.87 -34.32 -18.11
N ARG A 737 6.14 -33.36 -18.69
CA ARG A 737 5.06 -33.66 -19.65
C ARG A 737 5.60 -34.28 -20.93
N LEU A 738 6.65 -33.70 -21.53
CA LEU A 738 7.29 -34.23 -22.73
C LEU A 738 7.92 -35.61 -22.47
N GLN A 739 8.50 -35.83 -21.29
CA GLN A 739 8.98 -37.14 -20.87
C GLN A 739 7.84 -38.16 -20.70
N ALA A 740 6.70 -37.74 -20.15
CA ALA A 740 5.51 -38.59 -20.04
C ALA A 740 4.92 -38.90 -21.42
N GLU A 741 4.88 -37.93 -22.34
CA GLU A 741 4.47 -38.13 -23.74
C GLU A 741 5.45 -39.03 -24.50
N MET A 742 6.76 -38.86 -24.29
CA MET A 742 7.79 -39.75 -24.82
C MET A 742 7.67 -41.15 -24.22
N ALA A 743 7.41 -41.29 -22.93
CA ALA A 743 7.22 -42.58 -22.27
C ALA A 743 5.93 -43.24 -22.73
N GLU A 744 4.86 -42.49 -22.97
CA GLU A 744 3.60 -42.96 -23.53
C GLU A 744 3.79 -43.36 -25.00
N MET A 745 4.49 -42.58 -25.83
CA MET A 745 4.79 -42.96 -27.22
C MET A 745 5.79 -44.12 -27.30
N ALA A 746 6.75 -44.20 -26.39
CA ALA A 746 7.65 -45.34 -26.25
C ALA A 746 6.89 -46.55 -25.72
N HIS A 747 5.91 -46.38 -24.85
CA HIS A 747 5.00 -47.43 -24.39
C HIS A 747 4.02 -47.83 -25.49
N GLN A 748 3.61 -46.93 -26.40
CA GLN A 748 2.83 -47.23 -27.60
C GLN A 748 3.69 -47.97 -28.63
N LEU A 749 4.97 -47.59 -28.78
CA LEU A 749 5.95 -48.31 -29.59
C LEU A 749 6.27 -49.69 -28.96
N ASP A 750 6.38 -49.77 -27.64
CA ASP A 750 6.67 -50.98 -26.87
C ASP A 750 5.43 -51.89 -26.77
N THR A 751 4.21 -51.37 -26.67
CA THR A 751 2.97 -52.15 -26.81
C THR A 751 2.74 -52.56 -28.25
N GLN A 752 3.18 -51.77 -29.24
CA GLN A 752 3.30 -52.22 -30.64
C GLN A 752 4.36 -53.33 -30.78
N GLN A 753 5.44 -53.30 -30.01
CA GLN A 753 6.50 -54.34 -29.97
C GLN A 753 6.17 -55.55 -29.06
N SER A 754 5.25 -55.42 -28.09
CA SER A 754 4.87 -56.43 -27.09
C SER A 754 3.85 -57.44 -27.60
N ALA A 755 3.39 -57.28 -28.83
CA ALA A 755 2.77 -58.37 -29.56
C ALA A 755 3.88 -59.22 -30.18
N GLU A 756 3.85 -60.55 -29.98
CA GLU A 756 4.72 -61.46 -30.72
C GLU A 756 4.52 -61.22 -32.22
N THR A 757 5.47 -60.50 -32.84
CA THR A 757 5.44 -60.23 -34.26
C THR A 757 6.18 -61.37 -34.95
N ALA A 758 5.47 -62.43 -35.27
CA ALA A 758 5.97 -63.53 -36.08
C ALA A 758 5.17 -63.53 -37.39
N GLY A 759 5.84 -63.34 -38.53
CA GLY A 759 5.19 -63.36 -39.85
C GLY A 759 4.29 -62.15 -40.20
N GLY A 760 4.43 -61.00 -39.52
CA GLY A 760 3.70 -59.77 -39.88
C GLY A 760 2.26 -59.67 -39.38
N ILE A 761 1.91 -60.44 -38.34
CA ILE A 761 0.63 -60.39 -37.62
C ILE A 761 0.81 -60.02 -36.14
N ARG A 762 -0.15 -59.27 -35.60
CA ARG A 762 -0.21 -58.86 -34.18
C ARG A 762 -1.22 -59.76 -33.44
N ILE A 763 -0.78 -60.50 -32.42
CA ILE A 763 -1.63 -61.40 -31.62
C ILE A 763 -1.68 -60.92 -30.16
N TYR A 764 -2.87 -60.60 -29.64
CA TYR A 764 -3.09 -60.22 -28.24
C TYR A 764 -3.40 -61.46 -27.39
N ARG A 765 -2.52 -61.81 -26.44
CA ARG A 765 -2.74 -62.97 -25.55
C ARG A 765 -3.75 -62.62 -24.46
N TRP A 766 -4.95 -63.22 -24.51
CA TRP A 766 -6.07 -62.98 -23.59
C TRP A 766 -6.44 -64.19 -22.73
N ILE A 767 -5.69 -65.28 -22.85
CA ILE A 767 -5.89 -66.55 -22.16
C ILE A 767 -6.19 -66.39 -20.65
N ASP A 768 -5.39 -65.60 -19.94
CA ASP A 768 -5.49 -65.46 -18.48
C ASP A 768 -6.57 -64.46 -18.03
N ARG A 769 -7.22 -63.79 -18.98
CA ARG A 769 -8.23 -62.74 -18.72
C ARG A 769 -9.67 -63.23 -18.90
N LEU A 770 -9.87 -64.45 -19.39
CA LEU A 770 -11.18 -65.00 -19.72
C LEU A 770 -11.64 -66.07 -18.70
N PRO A 771 -12.94 -66.14 -18.39
CA PRO A 771 -13.49 -67.21 -17.54
C PRO A 771 -13.25 -68.59 -18.15
N ARG A 772 -12.53 -69.46 -17.45
CA ARG A 772 -12.25 -70.84 -17.88
C ARG A 772 -12.19 -71.83 -16.71
N ASP A 773 -12.51 -73.08 -17.00
CA ASP A 773 -12.36 -74.25 -16.13
C ASP A 773 -11.17 -75.09 -16.62
N PRO A 774 -9.98 -74.92 -16.03
CA PRO A 774 -8.76 -75.60 -16.47
C PRO A 774 -8.82 -77.13 -16.32
N GLY A 775 -9.72 -77.67 -15.48
CA GLY A 775 -9.84 -79.11 -15.24
C GLY A 775 -10.52 -79.90 -16.36
N ARG A 776 -11.13 -79.21 -17.33
CA ARG A 776 -11.88 -79.80 -18.46
C ARG A 776 -11.16 -79.65 -19.81
N TYR A 777 -9.86 -79.32 -19.78
CA TYR A 777 -8.97 -79.31 -20.95
C TYR A 777 -8.01 -80.50 -20.89
N ARG A 778 -7.67 -81.05 -22.05
CA ARG A 778 -6.62 -82.07 -22.20
C ARG A 778 -5.40 -81.50 -22.93
N PRO A 779 -4.18 -81.96 -22.64
CA PRO A 779 -3.01 -81.62 -23.44
C PRO A 779 -3.15 -82.08 -24.90
N ARG A 780 -2.71 -81.26 -25.84
CA ARG A 780 -2.68 -81.51 -27.29
C ARG A 780 -1.25 -81.33 -27.80
N ARG A 781 -0.71 -82.33 -28.50
CA ARG A 781 0.62 -82.22 -29.11
C ARG A 781 0.54 -81.50 -30.45
N ALA A 782 1.62 -80.83 -30.84
CA ALA A 782 1.64 -80.03 -32.07
C ALA A 782 1.44 -80.88 -33.34
N ASP A 783 1.90 -82.13 -33.36
CA ASP A 783 1.71 -83.10 -34.46
C ASP A 783 0.28 -83.66 -34.53
N GLU A 784 -0.53 -83.46 -33.49
CA GLU A 784 -1.94 -83.87 -33.46
C GLU A 784 -2.86 -82.85 -34.14
N VAL A 785 -2.36 -81.65 -34.46
CA VAL A 785 -3.15 -80.63 -35.17
C VAL A 785 -3.28 -81.00 -36.65
N ARG A 786 -4.53 -81.13 -37.12
CA ARG A 786 -4.88 -81.53 -38.50
C ARG A 786 -5.71 -80.49 -39.26
N TYR A 787 -6.42 -79.60 -38.55
CA TYR A 787 -7.33 -78.62 -39.14
C TYR A 787 -7.15 -77.23 -38.53
N PHE A 788 -7.40 -76.20 -39.34
CA PHE A 788 -7.74 -74.86 -38.87
C PHE A 788 -9.22 -74.64 -39.11
N VAL A 789 -10.00 -74.65 -38.03
CA VAL A 789 -11.46 -74.66 -38.08
C VAL A 789 -11.96 -73.22 -37.96
N ILE A 790 -12.66 -72.74 -38.98
CA ILE A 790 -13.16 -71.37 -39.06
C ILE A 790 -14.60 -71.32 -38.55
N HIS A 791 -14.84 -70.36 -37.67
CA HIS A 791 -16.12 -70.08 -37.03
C HIS A 791 -16.51 -68.62 -37.23
N HIS A 792 -17.79 -68.31 -37.05
CA HIS A 792 -18.23 -67.00 -36.60
C HIS A 792 -18.76 -67.12 -35.17
N THR A 793 -18.79 -66.02 -34.43
CA THR A 793 -19.23 -66.03 -33.02
C THR A 793 -20.75 -66.19 -32.85
N GLY A 794 -21.55 -65.84 -33.87
CA GLY A 794 -23.02 -65.89 -33.81
C GLY A 794 -23.64 -64.89 -32.84
N ALA A 795 -22.85 -63.91 -32.38
CA ALA A 795 -23.20 -62.92 -31.38
C ALA A 795 -22.97 -61.50 -31.91
N ASP A 796 -23.56 -60.50 -31.25
CA ASP A 796 -23.35 -59.09 -31.58
C ASP A 796 -21.84 -58.75 -31.60
N PRO A 797 -21.30 -58.08 -32.63
CA PRO A 797 -19.88 -57.78 -32.72
C PRO A 797 -19.33 -56.89 -31.59
N GLY A 798 -20.20 -56.15 -30.87
CA GLY A 798 -19.85 -55.35 -29.70
C GLY A 798 -19.86 -56.14 -28.38
N LEU A 799 -20.27 -57.41 -28.38
CA LEU A 799 -20.25 -58.26 -27.18
C LEU A 799 -18.81 -58.52 -26.74
N SER A 800 -18.52 -58.31 -25.44
CA SER A 800 -17.15 -58.47 -24.96
C SER A 800 -16.71 -59.94 -24.96
N LEU A 801 -15.41 -60.20 -25.14
CA LEU A 801 -14.85 -61.56 -25.05
C LEU A 801 -15.11 -62.23 -23.69
N HIS A 802 -15.27 -61.43 -22.61
CA HIS A 802 -15.59 -61.95 -21.28
C HIS A 802 -17.03 -62.47 -21.20
N GLU A 803 -17.98 -61.74 -21.79
CA GLU A 803 -19.39 -62.16 -21.89
C GLU A 803 -19.56 -63.36 -22.83
N LEU A 804 -18.86 -63.36 -23.97
CA LEU A 804 -18.86 -64.48 -24.91
C LEU A 804 -18.28 -65.76 -24.28
N ALA A 805 -17.16 -65.64 -23.54
CA ALA A 805 -16.58 -66.76 -22.80
C ALA A 805 -17.49 -67.25 -21.67
N ALA A 806 -18.18 -66.35 -20.98
CA ALA A 806 -19.17 -66.71 -19.95
C ALA A 806 -20.37 -67.47 -20.54
N ALA A 807 -20.82 -67.10 -21.74
CA ALA A 807 -21.87 -67.83 -22.46
C ALA A 807 -21.40 -69.24 -22.87
N HIS A 808 -20.21 -69.36 -23.47
CA HIS A 808 -19.65 -70.66 -23.87
C HIS A 808 -19.41 -71.59 -22.68
N ARG A 809 -19.14 -71.06 -21.48
CA ARG A 809 -18.91 -71.87 -20.27
C ARG A 809 -20.08 -72.76 -19.84
N GLN A 810 -21.28 -72.53 -20.37
CA GLN A 810 -22.43 -73.41 -20.09
C GLN A 810 -22.21 -74.81 -20.67
N GLU A 811 -21.57 -74.90 -21.84
CA GLU A 811 -21.37 -76.16 -22.57
C GLU A 811 -19.88 -76.55 -22.61
N TRP A 812 -18.99 -75.57 -22.74
CA TRP A 812 -17.55 -75.73 -22.94
C TRP A 812 -16.75 -75.35 -21.69
N PRO A 813 -15.48 -75.80 -21.57
CA PRO A 813 -14.64 -75.44 -20.43
C PRO A 813 -14.21 -73.96 -20.42
N GLY A 814 -14.47 -73.21 -21.48
CA GLY A 814 -14.14 -71.81 -21.66
C GLY A 814 -14.61 -71.38 -23.03
N LEU A 815 -14.04 -70.30 -23.58
CA LEU A 815 -14.30 -69.96 -24.97
C LEU A 815 -13.79 -71.08 -25.89
N LEU A 816 -14.63 -71.57 -26.81
CA LEU A 816 -14.26 -72.69 -27.69
C LEU A 816 -13.14 -72.31 -28.66
N PHE A 817 -13.06 -71.03 -29.02
CA PHE A 817 -12.13 -70.53 -30.03
C PHE A 817 -10.74 -70.36 -29.44
N ASP A 818 -9.72 -70.89 -30.12
CA ASP A 818 -8.31 -70.65 -29.80
C ASP A 818 -7.90 -69.21 -30.14
N PHE A 819 -8.51 -68.67 -31.20
CA PHE A 819 -8.36 -67.28 -31.62
C PHE A 819 -9.72 -66.65 -31.94
N VAL A 820 -9.86 -65.37 -31.62
CA VAL A 820 -10.98 -64.53 -32.05
C VAL A 820 -10.45 -63.32 -32.82
N ILE A 821 -11.08 -63.00 -33.94
CA ILE A 821 -10.76 -61.85 -34.79
C ILE A 821 -11.92 -60.85 -34.70
N ASP A 822 -11.63 -59.66 -34.18
CA ASP A 822 -12.65 -58.60 -34.06
C ASP A 822 -12.97 -57.94 -35.42
N VAL A 823 -13.97 -57.06 -35.46
CA VAL A 823 -14.42 -56.40 -36.70
C VAL A 823 -13.39 -55.48 -37.35
N ILE A 824 -12.40 -54.99 -36.58
CA ILE A 824 -11.29 -54.16 -37.08
C ILE A 824 -10.04 -54.98 -37.43
N GLY A 825 -10.08 -56.30 -37.25
CA GLY A 825 -9.01 -57.22 -37.64
C GLY A 825 -7.95 -57.47 -36.56
N ASP A 826 -8.18 -57.07 -35.31
CA ASP A 826 -7.31 -57.45 -34.20
C ASP A 826 -7.52 -58.92 -33.83
N VAL A 827 -6.42 -59.65 -33.60
CA VAL A 827 -6.42 -61.09 -33.30
C VAL A 827 -6.14 -61.33 -31.83
N TYR A 828 -7.09 -61.95 -31.14
CA TYR A 828 -6.98 -62.30 -29.72
C TYR A 828 -6.74 -63.79 -29.59
N GLN A 829 -5.63 -64.21 -28.98
CA GLN A 829 -5.43 -65.59 -28.58
C GLN A 829 -6.18 -65.84 -27.27
N THR A 830 -7.21 -66.66 -27.35
CA THR A 830 -8.16 -66.90 -26.27
C THR A 830 -7.98 -68.26 -25.60
N GLN A 831 -7.22 -69.19 -26.19
CA GLN A 831 -6.81 -70.45 -25.57
C GLN A 831 -5.32 -70.80 -25.78
N PRO A 832 -4.71 -71.62 -24.88
CA PRO A 832 -3.41 -72.24 -25.12
C PRO A 832 -3.47 -73.24 -26.28
N LEU A 833 -2.52 -73.19 -27.20
CA LEU A 833 -2.54 -74.07 -28.39
C LEU A 833 -2.14 -75.52 -28.08
N ASP A 834 -1.51 -75.76 -26.93
CA ASP A 834 -1.14 -77.07 -26.40
C ASP A 834 -2.24 -77.71 -25.55
N GLN A 835 -3.45 -77.13 -25.56
CA GLN A 835 -4.63 -77.66 -24.89
C GLN A 835 -5.80 -77.75 -25.87
N ALA A 836 -6.65 -78.76 -25.69
CA ALA A 836 -7.89 -78.91 -26.44
C ALA A 836 -9.04 -79.21 -25.48
N VAL A 837 -10.26 -78.89 -25.90
CA VAL A 837 -11.47 -79.28 -25.19
C VAL A 837 -11.60 -80.80 -25.21
N GLU A 838 -12.02 -81.40 -24.09
CA GLU A 838 -12.29 -82.83 -24.01
C GLU A 838 -13.62 -83.16 -24.73
N GLY A 839 -13.55 -83.91 -25.83
CA GLY A 839 -14.69 -84.28 -26.67
C GLY A 839 -14.39 -85.45 -27.61
N ALA A 840 -15.42 -86.11 -28.13
CA ALA A 840 -15.29 -87.28 -29.02
C ALA A 840 -15.10 -86.88 -30.50
N GLU A 841 -15.43 -85.64 -30.87
CA GLU A 841 -15.31 -85.17 -32.25
C GLU A 841 -13.86 -84.83 -32.62
N GLU A 842 -13.39 -85.40 -33.74
CA GLU A 842 -12.01 -85.22 -34.21
C GLU A 842 -11.66 -83.74 -34.47
N TYR A 843 -12.61 -82.93 -34.93
CA TYR A 843 -12.34 -81.51 -35.24
C TYR A 843 -12.10 -80.65 -33.99
N LEU A 844 -12.69 -81.00 -32.84
CA LEU A 844 -12.44 -80.35 -31.55
C LEU A 844 -11.10 -80.80 -30.95
N ALA A 845 -10.81 -82.09 -31.10
CA ALA A 845 -9.61 -82.74 -30.61
C ALA A 845 -8.33 -82.31 -31.35
N HIS A 846 -8.43 -82.10 -32.67
CA HIS A 846 -7.32 -81.94 -33.60
C HIS A 846 -7.37 -80.61 -34.40
N GLY A 847 -8.31 -79.72 -34.09
CA GLY A 847 -8.46 -78.43 -34.76
C GLY A 847 -7.91 -77.25 -33.95
N ILE A 848 -7.36 -76.24 -34.61
CA ILE A 848 -7.19 -74.90 -34.05
C ILE A 848 -8.38 -74.06 -34.48
N HIS A 849 -9.16 -73.57 -33.52
CA HIS A 849 -10.44 -72.90 -33.75
C HIS A 849 -10.23 -71.39 -33.86
N VAL A 850 -10.57 -70.81 -35.01
CA VAL A 850 -10.47 -69.37 -35.27
C VAL A 850 -11.88 -68.82 -35.52
N ALA A 851 -12.34 -67.89 -34.69
CA ALA A 851 -13.64 -67.26 -34.86
C ALA A 851 -13.54 -65.82 -35.35
N LEU A 852 -14.44 -65.44 -36.27
CA LEU A 852 -14.68 -64.06 -36.66
C LEU A 852 -15.88 -63.54 -35.86
N THR A 853 -15.73 -62.35 -35.24
CA THR A 853 -16.82 -61.72 -34.49
C THR A 853 -18.00 -61.32 -35.40
N GLY A 854 -19.22 -61.45 -34.88
CA GLY A 854 -20.48 -61.20 -35.58
C GLY A 854 -21.32 -62.45 -35.84
N ASP A 855 -22.58 -62.22 -36.23
CA ASP A 855 -23.49 -63.18 -36.87
C ASP A 855 -23.32 -63.05 -38.40
N LEU A 856 -22.67 -64.04 -39.02
CA LEU A 856 -22.30 -64.01 -40.44
C LEU A 856 -23.33 -64.77 -41.31
N VAL A 857 -24.56 -64.93 -40.83
CA VAL A 857 -25.67 -65.46 -41.62
C VAL A 857 -26.22 -64.34 -42.52
N GLY A 858 -26.22 -64.55 -43.84
CA GLY A 858 -26.68 -63.57 -44.84
C GLY A 858 -25.69 -62.44 -45.14
N VAL A 859 -24.57 -62.35 -44.41
CA VAL A 859 -23.51 -61.33 -44.60
C VAL A 859 -22.11 -61.96 -44.51
N GLY A 860 -21.16 -61.42 -45.28
CA GLY A 860 -19.74 -61.84 -45.20
C GLY A 860 -18.96 -61.05 -44.14
N PRO A 861 -17.77 -61.54 -43.75
CA PRO A 861 -16.86 -60.85 -42.83
C PRO A 861 -16.28 -59.55 -43.42
N THR A 862 -15.76 -58.66 -42.57
CA THR A 862 -15.14 -57.40 -43.03
C THR A 862 -13.84 -57.67 -43.79
N PRO A 863 -13.41 -56.77 -44.70
CA PRO A 863 -12.11 -56.87 -45.37
C PRO A 863 -10.93 -56.98 -44.39
N GLU A 864 -11.04 -56.30 -43.24
CA GLU A 864 -10.08 -56.32 -42.14
C GLU A 864 -10.02 -57.71 -41.50
N GLN A 865 -11.17 -58.33 -41.20
CA GLN A 865 -11.25 -59.71 -40.71
C GLN A 865 -10.67 -60.74 -41.69
N ILE A 866 -10.96 -60.61 -42.99
CA ILE A 866 -10.39 -61.50 -44.03
C ILE A 866 -8.88 -61.35 -44.13
N THR A 867 -8.37 -60.12 -44.04
CA THR A 867 -6.94 -59.83 -44.11
C THR A 867 -6.20 -60.34 -42.87
N ALA A 868 -6.75 -60.09 -41.67
CA ALA A 868 -6.20 -60.57 -40.42
C ALA A 868 -6.26 -62.10 -40.32
N GLY A 869 -7.38 -62.71 -40.70
CA GLY A 869 -7.54 -64.16 -40.77
C GLY A 869 -6.57 -64.80 -41.74
N GLY A 870 -6.33 -64.18 -42.91
CA GLY A 870 -5.34 -64.63 -43.87
C GLY A 870 -3.92 -64.66 -43.30
N LYS A 871 -3.53 -63.59 -42.60
CA LYS A 871 -2.22 -63.52 -41.93
C LYS A 871 -2.10 -64.51 -40.77
N LEU A 872 -3.17 -64.71 -40.00
CA LEU A 872 -3.18 -65.60 -38.83
C LEU A 872 -3.01 -67.05 -39.28
N LEU A 873 -3.73 -67.44 -40.32
CA LEU A 873 -3.64 -68.77 -40.89
C LEU A 873 -2.28 -68.99 -41.56
N ALA A 874 -1.69 -67.99 -42.22
CA ALA A 874 -0.32 -68.10 -42.73
C ALA A 874 0.69 -68.36 -41.59
N TRP A 875 0.56 -67.65 -40.46
CA TRP A 875 1.37 -67.87 -39.26
C TRP A 875 1.15 -69.26 -38.63
N LEU A 876 -0.11 -69.69 -38.51
CA LEU A 876 -0.45 -71.03 -38.00
C LEU A 876 0.11 -72.12 -38.92
N MET A 877 0.10 -71.94 -40.24
CA MET A 877 0.68 -72.88 -41.21
C MET A 877 2.21 -72.98 -41.08
N GLU A 878 2.92 -71.93 -40.67
CA GLU A 878 4.35 -72.02 -40.36
C GLU A 878 4.59 -72.85 -39.09
N ARG A 879 3.71 -72.71 -38.09
CA ARG A 879 3.82 -73.40 -36.80
C ARG A 879 3.37 -74.86 -36.85
N TYR A 880 2.40 -75.16 -37.71
CA TYR A 880 1.87 -76.51 -37.95
C TYR A 880 2.00 -76.84 -39.44
N PRO A 881 3.24 -77.07 -39.93
CA PRO A 881 3.52 -77.23 -41.36
C PRO A 881 2.86 -78.45 -42.00
N GLN A 882 2.34 -79.39 -41.19
CA GLN A 882 1.54 -80.52 -41.66
C GLN A 882 0.14 -80.11 -42.13
N VAL A 883 -0.35 -78.92 -41.77
CA VAL A 883 -1.67 -78.41 -42.17
C VAL A 883 -1.51 -77.56 -43.44
N GLY A 884 -1.90 -78.12 -44.58
CA GLY A 884 -1.94 -77.41 -45.86
C GLY A 884 -3.16 -76.50 -46.01
N LEU A 885 -3.29 -75.81 -47.16
CA LEU A 885 -4.46 -74.97 -47.46
C LEU A 885 -5.78 -75.75 -47.41
N ASP A 886 -5.75 -77.03 -47.78
CA ASP A 886 -6.91 -77.94 -47.73
C ASP A 886 -7.37 -78.25 -46.29
N GLY A 887 -6.51 -78.00 -45.29
CA GLY A 887 -6.79 -78.13 -43.87
C GLY A 887 -7.50 -76.92 -43.25
N ILE A 888 -7.73 -75.85 -44.01
CA ILE A 888 -8.52 -74.69 -43.58
C ILE A 888 -9.98 -74.93 -43.95
N GLN A 889 -10.81 -75.21 -42.94
CA GLN A 889 -12.19 -75.64 -43.13
C GLN A 889 -13.14 -74.90 -42.21
N GLY A 890 -14.33 -74.55 -42.71
CA GLY A 890 -15.41 -74.04 -41.88
C GLY A 890 -15.98 -75.18 -41.04
N VAL A 891 -16.50 -74.90 -39.84
CA VAL A 891 -17.10 -75.96 -39.01
C VAL A 891 -18.27 -76.67 -39.71
N CYS A 892 -19.01 -75.99 -40.59
CA CYS A 892 -20.04 -76.57 -41.46
C CYS A 892 -19.53 -77.66 -42.43
N GLU A 893 -18.23 -77.70 -42.72
CA GLU A 893 -17.62 -78.74 -43.58
C GLU A 893 -17.28 -80.01 -42.80
N LEU A 894 -17.21 -79.90 -41.46
CA LEU A 894 -16.78 -80.97 -40.56
C LEU A 894 -17.96 -81.58 -39.79
N THR A 895 -19.03 -80.81 -39.60
CA THR A 895 -20.27 -81.25 -38.97
C THR A 895 -21.44 -80.36 -39.43
N GLU A 896 -22.68 -80.83 -39.27
CA GLU A 896 -23.87 -80.03 -39.59
C GLU A 896 -23.95 -78.83 -38.64
N HIS A 897 -23.55 -77.64 -39.12
CA HIS A 897 -23.49 -76.42 -38.32
C HIS A 897 -23.69 -75.16 -39.19
N PRO A 898 -24.42 -74.14 -38.72
CA PRO A 898 -24.62 -72.88 -39.47
C PRO A 898 -23.39 -71.96 -39.56
N SER A 899 -22.22 -72.36 -39.05
CA SER A 899 -21.02 -71.53 -38.93
C SER A 899 -19.96 -72.01 -39.91
N PRO A 900 -19.17 -71.12 -40.55
CA PRO A 900 -19.01 -69.69 -40.27
C PRO A 900 -20.00 -68.76 -41.01
N GLY A 901 -21.11 -69.27 -41.53
CA GLY A 901 -22.17 -68.52 -42.22
C GLY A 901 -22.58 -69.21 -43.52
N ASP A 902 -23.76 -68.90 -44.02
CA ASP A 902 -24.32 -69.48 -45.27
C ASP A 902 -23.53 -69.06 -46.53
N GLN A 903 -22.76 -67.98 -46.46
CA GLN A 903 -21.92 -67.48 -47.57
C GLN A 903 -20.49 -68.04 -47.62
N TRP A 904 -20.16 -69.05 -46.80
CA TRP A 904 -18.81 -69.62 -46.69
C TRP A 904 -18.31 -70.26 -48.01
N GLN A 905 -19.12 -71.16 -48.58
CA GLN A 905 -18.84 -71.84 -49.86
C GLN A 905 -19.69 -71.29 -51.02
N GLU A 906 -20.88 -70.75 -50.73
CA GLU A 906 -21.85 -70.27 -51.72
C GLU A 906 -22.07 -68.76 -51.58
N GLY A 907 -22.69 -68.08 -52.54
CA GLY A 907 -22.92 -66.63 -52.49
C GLY A 907 -21.63 -65.81 -52.61
N GLN A 908 -21.18 -65.14 -51.54
CA GLN A 908 -19.93 -64.38 -51.55
C GLN A 908 -18.66 -65.24 -51.57
N ALA A 909 -18.80 -66.56 -51.34
CA ALA A 909 -17.73 -67.56 -51.36
C ALA A 909 -16.46 -67.08 -50.63
N TRP A 910 -16.64 -66.54 -49.42
CA TRP A 910 -15.57 -65.80 -48.75
C TRP A 910 -14.43 -66.71 -48.25
N LYS A 911 -14.59 -68.05 -48.30
CA LYS A 911 -13.50 -69.02 -48.19
C LYS A 911 -12.39 -68.74 -49.23
N GLU A 912 -12.73 -68.46 -50.49
CA GLU A 912 -11.74 -68.17 -51.53
C GLU A 912 -10.98 -66.88 -51.25
N LYS A 913 -11.68 -65.85 -50.74
CA LYS A 913 -11.07 -64.57 -50.36
C LYS A 913 -10.11 -64.73 -49.19
N LEU A 914 -10.46 -65.58 -48.21
CA LEU A 914 -9.61 -65.93 -47.08
C LEU A 914 -8.37 -66.71 -47.54
N LEU A 915 -8.51 -67.74 -48.37
CA LEU A 915 -7.39 -68.52 -48.91
C LEU A 915 -6.45 -67.65 -49.76
N ALA A 916 -7.00 -66.73 -50.56
CA ALA A 916 -6.20 -65.75 -51.31
C ALA A 916 -5.46 -64.78 -50.38
N ALA A 917 -6.05 -64.40 -49.24
CA ALA A 917 -5.37 -63.59 -48.22
C ALA A 917 -4.23 -64.36 -47.53
N VAL A 918 -4.40 -65.66 -47.26
CA VAL A 918 -3.32 -66.55 -46.76
C VAL A 918 -2.15 -66.59 -47.74
N GLN A 919 -2.42 -66.76 -49.03
CA GLN A 919 -1.39 -66.80 -50.06
C GLN A 919 -0.65 -65.46 -50.21
N ARG A 920 -1.36 -64.33 -50.12
CA ARG A 920 -0.76 -62.98 -50.13
C ARG A 920 0.12 -62.73 -48.91
N ALA A 921 -0.31 -63.18 -47.72
CA ALA A 921 0.44 -62.98 -46.48
C ALA A 921 1.77 -63.75 -46.43
N ARG A 922 1.90 -64.84 -47.21
CA ARG A 922 3.14 -65.63 -47.33
C ARG A 922 4.24 -64.95 -48.18
N GLY A 923 4.01 -63.76 -48.74
CA GLY A 923 4.98 -63.02 -49.57
C GLY A 923 5.05 -61.51 -49.27
N VAL A 924 6.06 -61.11 -48.48
CA VAL A 924 6.55 -59.74 -48.16
C VAL A 924 5.89 -59.02 -46.97
N ALA A 925 6.71 -58.51 -46.05
CA ALA A 925 6.36 -57.54 -45.01
C ALA A 925 7.21 -56.26 -45.15
N GLU A 926 6.56 -55.13 -45.39
CA GLU A 926 7.12 -53.77 -45.23
C GLU A 926 6.64 -53.21 -43.87
N PRO A 927 7.46 -52.44 -43.14
CA PRO A 927 7.02 -51.76 -41.92
C PRO A 927 5.87 -50.80 -42.22
N SER A 928 4.85 -50.76 -41.36
CA SER A 928 3.71 -49.88 -41.57
C SER A 928 4.14 -48.40 -41.50
N ALA A 929 3.50 -47.53 -42.28
CA ALA A 929 3.75 -46.09 -42.28
C ALA A 929 3.63 -45.44 -40.89
N ILE A 930 2.87 -46.06 -39.97
CA ILE A 930 2.67 -45.63 -38.59
C ILE A 930 3.96 -45.82 -37.77
N GLU A 931 4.70 -46.91 -37.99
CA GLU A 931 5.98 -47.14 -37.29
C GLU A 931 7.03 -46.10 -37.69
N GLY A 932 7.09 -45.76 -38.98
CA GLY A 932 7.95 -44.67 -39.48
C GLY A 932 7.58 -43.31 -38.88
N GLN A 933 6.29 -43.01 -38.75
CA GLN A 933 5.80 -41.77 -38.15
C GLN A 933 6.10 -41.69 -36.65
N LEU A 934 5.90 -42.77 -35.90
CA LEU A 934 6.20 -42.82 -34.46
C LEU A 934 7.71 -42.67 -34.20
N ARG A 935 8.57 -43.32 -34.99
CA ARG A 935 10.03 -43.15 -34.90
C ARG A 935 10.48 -41.72 -35.20
N ALA A 936 9.90 -41.09 -36.22
CA ALA A 936 10.21 -39.68 -36.52
C ALA A 936 9.75 -38.74 -35.39
N LYS A 937 8.58 -39.03 -34.78
CA LYS A 937 8.03 -38.23 -33.70
C LYS A 937 8.80 -38.37 -32.39
N ILE A 938 9.26 -39.58 -32.05
CA ILE A 938 10.14 -39.82 -30.88
C ILE A 938 11.45 -39.03 -31.04
N SER A 939 12.07 -39.06 -32.23
CA SER A 939 13.31 -38.31 -32.49
C SER A 939 13.10 -36.79 -32.39
N GLN A 940 11.94 -36.27 -32.81
CA GLN A 940 11.59 -34.87 -32.63
C GLN A 940 11.46 -34.50 -31.15
N LEU A 941 10.74 -35.30 -30.37
CA LEU A 941 10.52 -35.05 -28.93
C LEU A 941 11.83 -35.16 -28.13
N GLU A 942 12.73 -36.09 -28.48
CA GLU A 942 14.07 -36.19 -27.90
C GLU A 942 14.87 -34.90 -28.08
N HIS A 943 14.79 -34.29 -29.28
CA HIS A 943 15.46 -33.02 -29.54
C HIS A 943 14.86 -31.87 -28.70
N GLU A 944 13.53 -31.79 -28.61
CA GLU A 944 12.83 -30.78 -27.83
C GLU A 944 13.14 -30.89 -26.32
N VAL A 945 13.28 -32.11 -25.79
CA VAL A 945 13.71 -32.36 -24.40
C VAL A 945 15.13 -31.87 -24.15
N VAL A 946 16.08 -32.15 -25.05
CA VAL A 946 17.47 -31.67 -24.91
C VAL A 946 17.54 -30.14 -24.93
N VAL A 947 16.73 -29.49 -25.77
CA VAL A 947 16.65 -28.02 -25.84
C VAL A 947 16.07 -27.46 -24.54
N ALA A 948 14.99 -28.05 -24.02
CA ALA A 948 14.36 -27.63 -22.77
C ALA A 948 15.27 -27.83 -21.55
N GLN A 949 16.00 -28.96 -21.47
CA GLN A 949 16.98 -29.23 -20.42
C GLN A 949 18.10 -28.18 -20.42
N ARG A 950 18.65 -27.86 -21.59
CA ARG A 950 19.70 -26.85 -21.71
C ARG A 950 19.22 -25.44 -21.34
N ALA A 951 17.97 -25.11 -21.64
CA ALA A 951 17.35 -23.85 -21.21
C ALA A 951 17.17 -23.79 -19.68
N ALA A 952 16.76 -24.90 -19.05
CA ALA A 952 16.63 -25.01 -17.60
C ALA A 952 17.99 -24.91 -16.88
N GLU A 953 19.06 -25.49 -17.42
CA GLU A 953 20.42 -25.36 -16.91
C GLU A 953 20.92 -23.91 -16.92
N LEU A 954 20.69 -23.19 -18.04
CA LEU A 954 21.06 -21.77 -18.16
C LEU A 954 20.30 -20.88 -17.15
N LEU A 955 19.01 -21.16 -16.95
CA LEU A 955 18.20 -20.45 -15.95
C LEU A 955 18.66 -20.77 -14.51
N GLN A 956 19.14 -21.99 -14.25
CA GLN A 956 19.69 -22.38 -12.96
C GLN A 956 21.00 -21.63 -12.65
N GLU A 957 21.87 -21.45 -13.65
CA GLU A 957 23.07 -20.62 -13.52
C GLU A 957 22.73 -19.14 -13.27
N GLN A 958 21.75 -18.61 -14.01
CA GLN A 958 21.26 -17.25 -13.81
C GLN A 958 20.68 -17.06 -12.40
N LYS A 959 19.88 -18.03 -11.92
CA LYS A 959 19.34 -18.07 -10.56
C LYS A 959 20.45 -18.02 -9.51
N ALA A 960 21.47 -18.87 -9.63
CA ALA A 960 22.60 -18.89 -8.70
C ALA A 960 23.34 -17.54 -8.64
N ARG A 961 23.52 -16.90 -9.80
CA ARG A 961 24.14 -15.58 -9.90
C ARG A 961 23.31 -14.50 -9.21
N LEU A 962 22.00 -14.48 -9.46
CA LEU A 962 21.07 -13.53 -8.83
C LEU A 962 20.99 -13.72 -7.30
N GLN A 963 21.01 -14.97 -6.83
CA GLN A 963 21.03 -15.28 -5.39
C GLN A 963 22.29 -14.78 -4.69
N ALA A 964 23.46 -14.97 -5.31
CA ALA A 964 24.73 -14.48 -4.76
C ALA A 964 24.76 -12.94 -4.68
N GLU A 965 24.22 -12.26 -5.70
CA GLU A 965 24.12 -10.79 -5.71
C GLU A 965 23.13 -10.29 -4.65
N GLN A 966 22.00 -10.99 -4.48
CA GLN A 966 21.02 -10.69 -3.44
C GLN A 966 21.61 -10.81 -2.03
N GLN A 967 22.36 -11.88 -1.74
CA GLN A 967 23.02 -12.08 -0.45
C GLN A 967 24.05 -10.97 -0.16
N LYS A 968 24.84 -10.57 -1.17
CA LYS A 968 25.79 -9.47 -1.05
C LYS A 968 25.10 -8.14 -0.70
N LEU A 969 23.99 -7.84 -1.36
CA LEU A 969 23.20 -6.65 -1.07
C LEU A 969 22.55 -6.70 0.32
N GLN A 970 22.07 -7.87 0.77
CA GLN A 970 21.54 -8.04 2.13
C GLN A 970 22.59 -7.75 3.21
N ALA A 971 23.83 -8.20 3.03
CA ALA A 971 24.92 -7.92 3.95
C ALA A 971 25.25 -6.41 4.01
N GLN A 972 25.32 -5.73 2.86
CA GLN A 972 25.53 -4.29 2.78
C GLN A 972 24.38 -3.48 3.39
N LEU A 973 23.14 -3.96 3.25
CA LEU A 973 21.96 -3.37 3.87
C LEU A 973 22.00 -3.47 5.40
N ALA A 974 22.44 -4.59 5.95
CA ALA A 974 22.56 -4.79 7.39
C ALA A 974 23.60 -3.85 8.01
N GLU A 975 24.76 -3.69 7.36
CA GLU A 975 25.83 -2.77 7.77
C GLU A 975 25.34 -1.31 7.77
N ARG A 976 24.71 -0.86 6.69
CA ARG A 976 24.17 0.51 6.57
C ARG A 976 23.00 0.79 7.50
N GLN A 977 22.16 -0.21 7.79
CA GLN A 977 21.09 -0.07 8.80
C GLN A 977 21.64 0.15 10.21
N GLN A 978 22.82 -0.40 10.50
CA GLN A 978 23.49 -0.18 11.77
C GLN A 978 24.09 1.22 11.88
N GLU A 979 24.52 1.82 10.75
CA GLU A 979 24.98 3.22 10.68
C GLU A 979 23.84 4.25 10.80
N VAL A 980 22.64 3.94 10.29
CA VAL A 980 21.46 4.84 10.33
C VAL A 980 20.82 4.92 11.72
N LYS A 981 21.03 3.93 12.61
CA LYS A 981 20.57 3.96 14.00
C LYS A 981 21.47 4.84 14.87
N ALA A 982 21.42 6.16 14.64
CA ALA A 982 21.96 7.14 15.57
C ALA A 982 21.25 7.06 16.93
N TYR A 983 21.98 7.37 17.99
CA TYR A 983 21.67 7.21 19.41
C TYR A 983 20.30 7.79 19.84
N VAL A 984 19.38 6.95 20.33
CA VAL A 984 18.10 7.36 20.95
C VAL A 984 18.34 7.68 22.43
N ILE A 985 17.92 8.87 22.87
CA ILE A 985 18.11 9.31 24.27
C ILE A 985 17.07 8.57 25.13
N PRO A 986 17.50 7.73 26.10
CA PRO A 986 16.58 7.01 26.96
C PRO A 986 15.88 7.96 27.95
N GLN A 987 14.66 7.63 28.38
CA GLN A 987 13.99 8.36 29.45
C GLN A 987 14.83 8.29 30.75
N PRO A 988 15.07 9.44 31.43
CA PRO A 988 15.82 9.42 32.69
C PRO A 988 15.02 8.77 33.81
N ALA A 989 15.72 8.16 34.77
CA ALA A 989 15.09 7.64 35.98
C ALA A 989 14.44 8.78 36.77
N MET A 990 13.13 8.68 36.98
CA MET A 990 12.34 9.69 37.69
C MET A 990 11.25 9.06 38.57
N ARG A 991 10.86 9.74 39.64
CA ARG A 991 9.74 9.32 40.50
C ARG A 991 8.48 10.09 40.10
N VAL A 992 7.38 9.39 39.86
CA VAL A 992 6.09 10.03 39.58
C VAL A 992 5.34 10.25 40.89
N ILE A 993 5.23 11.51 41.31
CA ILE A 993 4.61 11.88 42.60
C ILE A 993 3.39 12.79 42.43
N VAL A 994 2.88 12.91 41.20
CA VAL A 994 1.76 13.81 40.83
C VAL A 994 0.54 13.65 41.75
N GLU A 995 0.20 12.40 42.12
CA GLU A 995 -0.94 12.10 42.98
C GLU A 995 -0.66 12.21 44.48
N GLN A 996 0.60 12.39 44.87
CA GLN A 996 1.03 12.48 46.28
C GLN A 996 1.14 13.94 46.76
N LEU A 997 1.11 14.90 45.84
CA LEU A 997 1.27 16.32 46.16
C LEU A 997 -0.07 16.96 46.56
N PRO A 998 -0.04 17.91 47.52
CA PRO A 998 -1.20 18.73 47.86
C PRO A 998 -1.84 19.41 46.63
N LYS A 999 -3.16 19.26 46.49
CA LYS A 999 -4.00 19.87 45.44
C LYS A 999 -5.11 20.69 46.10
N HIS A 1000 -5.57 21.75 45.44
CA HIS A 1000 -6.70 22.52 45.93
C HIS A 1000 -7.99 21.68 45.87
N PRO A 1001 -8.88 21.74 46.88
CA PRO A 1001 -10.09 20.90 46.90
C PRO A 1001 -10.97 21.08 45.66
N THR A 1002 -11.12 22.32 45.18
CA THR A 1002 -12.09 22.68 44.12
C THR A 1002 -11.47 23.17 42.81
N LEU A 1003 -10.23 23.65 42.80
CA LEU A 1003 -9.63 24.24 41.59
C LEU A 1003 -8.96 23.14 40.76
N ARG A 1004 -9.04 23.24 39.44
CA ARG A 1004 -8.46 22.26 38.50
C ARG A 1004 -7.69 22.99 37.42
N TYR A 1005 -6.62 22.36 36.94
CA TYR A 1005 -5.89 22.86 35.79
C TYR A 1005 -6.62 22.51 34.49
N GLU A 1006 -6.47 23.37 33.49
CA GLU A 1006 -6.84 23.04 32.11
C GLU A 1006 -5.91 21.96 31.56
N ARG A 1007 -6.39 21.21 30.55
CA ARG A 1007 -5.58 20.22 29.83
C ARG A 1007 -5.34 20.66 28.39
N ARG A 1008 -4.19 20.26 27.85
CA ARG A 1008 -3.71 20.51 26.49
C ARG A 1008 -3.14 19.23 25.85
N PRO A 1009 -3.20 19.07 24.52
CA PRO A 1009 -2.48 18.01 23.83
C PRO A 1009 -0.97 18.24 23.88
N LEU A 1010 -0.19 17.15 23.85
CA LEU A 1010 1.29 17.22 23.89
C LEU A 1010 1.88 18.00 22.72
N SER A 1011 1.26 17.94 21.53
CA SER A 1011 1.68 18.69 20.33
C SER A 1011 1.60 20.21 20.50
N GLN A 1012 0.84 20.70 21.48
CA GLN A 1012 0.77 22.13 21.79
C GLN A 1012 1.97 22.60 22.63
N ILE A 1013 2.73 21.68 23.23
CA ILE A 1013 3.93 22.01 23.98
C ILE A 1013 5.07 22.26 23.00
N THR A 1014 5.49 23.52 22.91
CA THR A 1014 6.53 23.95 21.98
C THR A 1014 7.77 24.48 22.68
N HIS A 1015 7.72 24.71 24.01
CA HIS A 1015 8.80 25.32 24.79
C HIS A 1015 9.00 24.61 26.13
N LEU A 1016 10.23 24.61 26.63
CA LEU A 1016 10.57 24.19 27.99
C LEU A 1016 10.97 25.41 28.81
N ALA A 1017 10.35 25.57 29.97
CA ALA A 1017 10.63 26.68 30.89
C ALA A 1017 11.51 26.20 32.05
N ILE A 1018 12.69 26.80 32.21
CA ILE A 1018 13.64 26.49 33.28
C ILE A 1018 13.42 27.44 34.45
N HIS A 1019 13.20 26.85 35.63
CA HIS A 1019 12.92 27.54 36.88
C HIS A 1019 13.93 27.20 37.96
N HIS A 1020 13.97 28.03 38.99
CA HIS A 1020 14.51 27.65 40.29
C HIS A 1020 13.44 27.76 41.36
N THR A 1021 13.62 27.10 42.50
CA THR A 1021 12.64 27.23 43.60
C THR A 1021 12.71 28.57 44.33
N ALA A 1022 13.82 29.31 44.19
CA ALA A 1022 14.14 30.50 44.99
C ALA A 1022 14.16 30.26 46.52
N THR A 1023 14.18 28.99 46.95
CA THR A 1023 14.27 28.55 48.34
C THR A 1023 15.55 27.75 48.57
N PRO A 1024 15.92 27.41 49.81
CA PRO A 1024 16.99 26.45 50.06
C PRO A 1024 16.75 25.12 49.32
N PRO A 1025 17.80 24.44 48.84
CA PRO A 1025 17.68 23.19 48.07
C PRO A 1025 17.09 22.02 48.88
N THR A 1026 16.97 22.15 50.20
CA THR A 1026 16.37 21.16 51.11
C THR A 1026 14.84 21.20 51.12
N VAL A 1027 14.22 22.22 50.51
CA VAL A 1027 12.76 22.34 50.44
C VAL A 1027 12.23 21.41 49.34
N ASN A 1028 11.37 20.46 49.74
CA ASN A 1028 10.84 19.41 48.88
C ASN A 1028 9.62 19.88 48.06
N PRO A 1029 9.22 19.15 46.99
CA PRO A 1029 8.10 19.53 46.13
C PRO A 1029 6.75 19.57 46.86
N ALA A 1030 6.53 18.76 47.91
CA ALA A 1030 5.31 18.79 48.70
C ALA A 1030 5.10 20.15 49.38
N ARG A 1031 6.15 20.70 50.01
CA ARG A 1031 6.09 22.04 50.62
C ARG A 1031 5.88 23.15 49.59
N ILE A 1032 6.47 23.03 48.40
CA ILE A 1032 6.24 23.96 47.30
C ILE A 1032 4.79 23.88 46.79
N ALA A 1033 4.21 22.68 46.72
CA ALA A 1033 2.81 22.48 46.38
C ALA A 1033 1.88 23.12 47.42
N GLU A 1034 2.13 22.94 48.73
CA GLU A 1034 1.37 23.60 49.82
C GLU A 1034 1.36 25.12 49.67
N LEU A 1035 2.52 25.71 49.36
CA LEU A 1035 2.63 27.14 49.12
C LEU A 1035 1.87 27.56 47.87
N HIS A 1036 1.83 26.76 46.80
CA HIS A 1036 1.07 27.06 45.59
C HIS A 1036 -0.45 26.99 45.78
N VAL A 1037 -0.96 25.99 46.51
CA VAL A 1037 -2.40 25.83 46.75
C VAL A 1037 -2.96 26.81 47.79
N SER A 1038 -2.10 27.40 48.63
CA SER A 1038 -2.51 28.38 49.63
C SER A 1038 -2.53 29.80 49.04
N PRO A 1039 -3.59 30.60 49.26
CA PRO A 1039 -3.58 32.01 48.91
C PRO A 1039 -2.63 32.79 49.84
N ASP A 1040 -1.97 33.83 49.31
CA ASP A 1040 -1.17 34.77 50.09
C ASP A 1040 -1.66 36.20 49.84
N VAL A 1041 -2.58 36.63 50.71
CA VAL A 1041 -3.24 37.93 50.66
C VAL A 1041 -2.22 39.08 50.80
N SER A 1042 -1.12 38.86 51.51
CA SER A 1042 -0.08 39.89 51.72
C SER A 1042 0.70 40.21 50.45
N ARG A 1043 0.72 39.28 49.49
CA ARG A 1043 1.40 39.40 48.19
C ARG A 1043 0.43 39.49 47.01
N GLY A 1044 -0.87 39.60 47.26
CA GLY A 1044 -1.90 39.61 46.22
C GLY A 1044 -1.94 38.31 45.39
N LYS A 1045 -1.54 37.18 45.98
CA LYS A 1045 -1.43 35.90 45.28
C LYS A 1045 -2.66 35.02 45.58
N GLU A 1046 -3.37 34.63 44.54
CA GLU A 1046 -4.49 33.68 44.62
C GLU A 1046 -4.03 32.22 44.76
N ALA A 1047 -4.94 31.36 45.23
CA ALA A 1047 -4.70 29.92 45.34
C ALA A 1047 -4.63 29.25 43.96
N TRP A 1048 -3.69 28.31 43.77
CA TRP A 1048 -3.57 27.54 42.52
C TRP A 1048 -4.18 26.13 42.66
N PRO A 1049 -4.60 25.48 41.55
CA PRO A 1049 -5.07 24.10 41.58
C PRO A 1049 -4.09 23.07 42.19
N GLY A 1050 -2.78 23.31 42.11
CA GLY A 1050 -1.74 22.40 42.59
C GLY A 1050 -0.34 23.02 42.45
N ILE A 1051 0.70 22.18 42.35
CA ILE A 1051 2.06 22.66 42.05
C ILE A 1051 2.15 23.20 40.61
N GLY A 1052 2.91 24.30 40.42
CA GLY A 1052 3.05 24.95 39.12
C GLY A 1052 3.97 24.23 38.13
N TYR A 1053 4.89 23.38 38.58
CA TYR A 1053 5.92 22.78 37.71
C TYR A 1053 5.54 21.36 37.26
N HIS A 1054 6.11 20.91 36.14
CA HIS A 1054 5.93 19.54 35.63
C HIS A 1054 6.99 18.61 36.19
N TYR A 1055 8.24 19.09 36.25
CA TYR A 1055 9.36 18.33 36.78
C TYR A 1055 10.14 19.13 37.82
N PHE A 1056 10.61 18.44 38.86
CA PHE A 1056 11.39 18.99 39.95
C PHE A 1056 12.72 18.24 40.09
N ILE A 1057 13.84 18.96 40.05
CA ILE A 1057 15.20 18.40 40.11
C ILE A 1057 15.84 18.75 41.46
N HIS A 1058 16.03 17.73 42.28
CA HIS A 1058 16.66 17.82 43.60
C HIS A 1058 18.16 18.09 43.51
N ALA A 1059 18.76 18.61 44.59
CA ALA A 1059 20.19 18.96 44.63
C ALA A 1059 21.14 17.76 44.41
N ASP A 1060 20.67 16.55 44.68
CA ASP A 1060 21.38 15.28 44.45
C ASP A 1060 21.21 14.72 43.03
N GLY A 1061 20.41 15.37 42.18
CA GLY A 1061 20.10 14.93 40.82
C GLY A 1061 18.88 14.02 40.69
N THR A 1062 18.15 13.73 41.78
CA THR A 1062 16.89 13.00 41.69
C THR A 1062 15.84 13.83 40.94
N ILE A 1063 15.08 13.20 40.04
CA ILE A 1063 14.01 13.84 39.26
C ILE A 1063 12.65 13.37 39.78
N ASP A 1064 11.77 14.30 40.11
CA ASP A 1064 10.37 14.04 40.42
C ASP A 1064 9.47 14.62 39.32
N GLN A 1065 8.61 13.78 38.74
CA GLN A 1065 7.48 14.25 37.95
C GLN A 1065 6.36 14.69 38.90
N THR A 1066 6.09 15.99 38.87
CA THR A 1066 5.18 16.69 39.80
C THR A 1066 3.87 17.12 39.15
N ASN A 1067 3.79 17.09 37.82
CA ASN A 1067 2.54 17.26 37.06
C ASN A 1067 2.57 16.48 35.73
N HIS A 1068 1.41 16.23 35.12
CA HIS A 1068 1.32 15.63 33.78
C HIS A 1068 1.66 16.65 32.70
N LEU A 1069 2.31 16.25 31.60
CA LEU A 1069 2.67 17.15 30.49
C LEU A 1069 1.44 17.76 29.80
N GLU A 1070 0.31 17.08 29.83
CA GLU A 1070 -0.97 17.57 29.34
C GLU A 1070 -1.57 18.66 30.23
N THR A 1071 -0.98 18.94 31.40
CA THR A 1071 -1.54 19.92 32.34
C THR A 1071 -1.02 21.32 32.05
N ALA A 1072 -1.93 22.26 31.80
CA ALA A 1072 -1.63 23.69 31.70
C ALA A 1072 -1.41 24.31 33.08
N SER A 1073 -0.34 23.89 33.77
CA SER A 1073 0.01 24.34 35.11
C SER A 1073 0.46 25.81 35.12
N TYR A 1074 0.36 26.48 36.28
CA TYR A 1074 0.64 27.91 36.39
C TYR A 1074 2.11 28.16 36.74
N HIS A 1075 3.01 28.17 35.76
CA HIS A 1075 4.46 28.39 35.99
C HIS A 1075 5.03 29.62 35.28
N VAL A 1076 4.48 30.00 34.12
CA VAL A 1076 4.86 31.20 33.38
C VAL A 1076 3.59 31.94 32.94
N HIS A 1077 3.40 33.17 33.42
CA HIS A 1077 2.20 33.94 33.10
C HIS A 1077 2.02 34.09 31.58
N ARG A 1078 0.80 33.83 31.06
CA ARG A 1078 0.43 33.83 29.62
C ARG A 1078 1.08 32.78 28.71
N HIS A 1079 2.02 31.99 29.21
CA HIS A 1079 2.75 31.01 28.39
C HIS A 1079 2.53 29.56 28.84
N ASN A 1080 1.66 29.34 29.84
CA ASN A 1080 1.34 28.03 30.40
C ASN A 1080 0.76 27.04 29.37
N ILE A 1081 0.06 27.51 28.34
CA ILE A 1081 -0.64 26.62 27.40
C ILE A 1081 0.30 25.91 26.42
N TYR A 1082 1.51 26.42 26.20
CA TYR A 1082 2.46 25.86 25.23
C TYR A 1082 3.82 25.53 25.83
N SER A 1083 4.00 25.69 27.14
CA SER A 1083 5.27 25.45 27.83
C SER A 1083 5.15 24.45 28.97
N ALA A 1084 6.18 23.63 29.13
CA ALA A 1084 6.35 22.73 30.28
C ALA A 1084 7.45 23.25 31.21
N GLY A 1085 7.12 23.40 32.50
CA GLY A 1085 8.01 23.95 33.52
C GLY A 1085 8.88 22.89 34.21
N ILE A 1086 10.19 23.10 34.23
CA ILE A 1086 11.21 22.27 34.88
C ILE A 1086 11.90 23.13 35.94
N VAL A 1087 11.80 22.75 37.23
CA VAL A 1087 12.36 23.52 38.33
C VAL A 1087 13.57 22.85 38.97
N PHE A 1088 14.62 23.63 39.21
CA PHE A 1088 15.82 23.22 39.95
C PHE A 1088 15.74 23.66 41.40
N ALA A 1089 15.92 22.73 42.34
CA ALA A 1089 15.94 23.01 43.78
C ALA A 1089 17.13 23.93 44.13
N GLY A 1090 16.84 25.05 44.80
CA GLY A 1090 17.82 26.06 45.17
C GLY A 1090 17.44 27.50 44.78
N SER A 1091 18.33 28.42 45.17
CA SER A 1091 18.28 29.85 44.83
C SER A 1091 19.61 30.27 44.21
N PHE A 1092 19.55 30.71 42.95
CA PHE A 1092 20.71 31.00 42.09
C PHE A 1092 20.85 32.50 41.80
N MET A 1093 20.58 33.33 42.81
CA MET A 1093 20.58 34.80 42.68
C MET A 1093 21.90 35.47 43.12
N ASN A 1094 22.78 34.75 43.81
CA ASN A 1094 23.93 35.32 44.53
C ASN A 1094 25.22 34.52 44.27
N GLY A 1095 25.66 34.37 43.01
CA GLY A 1095 26.90 33.64 42.69
C GLY A 1095 26.85 32.11 42.83
N LYS A 1096 25.68 31.54 43.13
CA LYS A 1096 25.47 30.09 43.26
C LYS A 1096 24.80 29.54 41.99
N ILE A 1097 25.27 28.39 41.53
CA ILE A 1097 24.72 27.65 40.38
C ILE A 1097 24.19 26.28 40.82
N PRO A 1098 23.38 25.57 40.00
CA PRO A 1098 22.97 24.21 40.31
C PRO A 1098 24.18 23.28 40.48
N THR A 1099 24.03 22.23 41.29
CA THR A 1099 25.09 21.23 41.48
C THR A 1099 25.38 20.48 40.18
N SER A 1100 26.56 19.85 40.07
CA SER A 1100 26.87 19.01 38.90
C SER A 1100 25.87 17.86 38.74
N ALA A 1101 25.33 17.32 39.83
CA ALA A 1101 24.30 16.29 39.78
C ALA A 1101 22.98 16.83 39.20
N GLN A 1102 22.58 18.04 39.61
CA GLN A 1102 21.44 18.75 39.03
C GLN A 1102 21.62 19.02 37.53
N LEU A 1103 22.78 19.52 37.11
CA LEU A 1103 23.05 19.82 35.70
C LEU A 1103 23.04 18.55 34.85
N ARG A 1104 23.59 17.44 35.35
CA ARG A 1104 23.54 16.14 34.64
C ARG A 1104 22.11 15.63 34.48
N ALA A 1105 21.36 15.56 35.58
CA ALA A 1105 19.99 15.04 35.57
C ALA A 1105 19.05 15.95 34.78
N GLY A 1106 19.18 17.26 34.96
CA GLY A 1106 18.42 18.27 34.24
C GLY A 1106 18.74 18.31 32.76
N GLY A 1107 20.02 18.19 32.38
CA GLY A 1107 20.41 18.09 30.97
C GLY A 1107 19.83 16.85 30.29
N HIS A 1108 19.84 15.69 30.98
CA HIS A 1108 19.24 14.46 30.47
C HIS A 1108 17.72 14.58 30.32
N LEU A 1109 17.04 15.10 31.34
CA LEU A 1109 15.61 15.35 31.28
C LEU A 1109 15.22 16.29 30.15
N VAL A 1110 15.94 17.41 29.99
CA VAL A 1110 15.67 18.38 28.94
C VAL A 1110 15.94 17.76 27.57
N ALA A 1111 17.05 17.05 27.37
CA ALA A 1111 17.37 16.40 26.11
C ALA A 1111 16.34 15.32 25.72
N TRP A 1112 15.88 14.52 26.69
CA TRP A 1112 14.80 13.55 26.49
C TRP A 1112 13.47 14.25 26.16
N LEU A 1113 13.06 15.28 26.91
CA LEU A 1113 11.83 16.03 26.61
C LEU A 1113 11.88 16.74 25.26
N MET A 1114 13.05 17.23 24.84
CA MET A 1114 13.27 17.79 23.51
C MET A 1114 13.06 16.75 22.41
N GLN A 1115 13.52 15.51 22.62
CA GLN A 1115 13.26 14.39 21.72
C GLN A 1115 11.77 14.02 21.69
N GLU A 1116 11.15 13.80 22.86
CA GLU A 1116 9.75 13.34 22.95
C GLU A 1116 8.74 14.37 22.45
N LEU A 1117 8.99 15.66 22.67
CA LEU A 1117 8.08 16.75 22.31
C LEU A 1117 8.52 17.48 21.03
N ASN A 1118 9.59 17.02 20.38
CA ASN A 1118 10.19 17.65 19.19
C ASN A 1118 10.48 19.15 19.39
N ILE A 1119 11.09 19.49 20.53
CA ILE A 1119 11.42 20.87 20.91
C ILE A 1119 12.89 21.15 20.57
N PRO A 1120 13.21 22.13 19.71
CA PRO A 1120 14.60 22.50 19.44
C PRO A 1120 15.23 23.19 20.66
N LEU A 1121 16.56 23.07 20.82
CA LEU A 1121 17.30 23.67 21.95
C LEU A 1121 17.03 25.19 22.09
N ALA A 1122 16.80 25.88 20.96
CA ALA A 1122 16.46 27.29 20.93
C ALA A 1122 15.15 27.66 21.66
N ARG A 1123 14.30 26.69 21.99
CA ARG A 1123 13.03 26.85 22.72
C ARG A 1123 13.09 26.35 24.17
N VAL A 1124 14.29 26.13 24.69
CA VAL A 1124 14.56 25.92 26.12
C VAL A 1124 14.93 27.26 26.74
N TRP A 1125 14.03 27.83 27.52
CA TRP A 1125 14.14 29.20 28.04
C TRP A 1125 14.06 29.22 29.55
N GLY A 1126 14.85 30.08 30.20
CA GLY A 1126 14.62 30.44 31.60
C GLY A 1126 13.34 31.24 31.75
N HIS A 1127 12.67 31.16 32.90
CA HIS A 1127 11.41 31.88 33.17
C HIS A 1127 11.46 33.38 32.78
N ARG A 1128 12.54 34.09 33.13
CA ARG A 1128 12.76 35.51 32.76
C ARG A 1128 12.85 35.80 31.25
N GLU A 1129 13.04 34.77 30.43
CA GLU A 1129 13.23 34.90 28.98
C GLU A 1129 11.90 34.83 28.23
N PHE A 1130 10.81 34.46 28.92
CA PHE A 1130 9.48 34.53 28.35
C PHE A 1130 8.97 35.99 28.31
N PRO A 1131 8.32 36.42 27.21
CA PRO A 1131 7.71 37.74 27.10
C PRO A 1131 6.74 38.04 28.25
N ASP A 1132 6.45 39.31 28.52
CA ASP A 1132 5.50 39.75 29.56
C ASP A 1132 5.79 39.30 31.01
N ASN A 1133 6.91 38.61 31.28
CA ASN A 1133 7.25 38.07 32.60
C ASN A 1133 8.45 38.82 33.21
N THR A 1134 8.20 39.69 34.18
CA THR A 1134 9.26 40.38 34.93
C THR A 1134 9.61 39.57 36.18
N THR A 1135 10.60 38.68 36.07
CA THR A 1135 11.01 37.79 37.16
C THR A 1135 12.53 37.60 37.23
N VAL A 1136 13.04 37.39 38.44
CA VAL A 1136 14.45 37.00 38.66
C VAL A 1136 14.69 35.51 38.45
N CYS A 1137 13.66 34.70 38.23
CA CYS A 1137 13.78 33.26 37.96
C CYS A 1137 14.41 33.00 36.56
N PRO A 1138 15.33 32.02 36.38
CA PRO A 1138 15.80 31.02 37.34
C PRO A 1138 17.08 31.45 38.10
N GLY A 1139 17.25 32.74 38.36
CA GLY A 1139 18.37 33.32 39.11
C GLY A 1139 19.27 34.18 38.22
N SER A 1140 19.85 35.27 38.77
CA SER A 1140 20.75 36.19 38.04
C SER A 1140 21.85 35.43 37.31
N GLU A 1141 22.38 34.37 37.93
CA GLU A 1141 23.42 33.48 37.41
C GLU A 1141 23.04 32.70 36.14
N TRP A 1142 21.78 32.72 35.72
CA TRP A 1142 21.30 32.06 34.49
C TRP A 1142 22.02 32.58 33.24
N THR A 1143 21.98 33.91 33.04
CA THR A 1143 22.58 34.59 31.89
C THR A 1143 23.71 35.55 32.28
N LEU A 1144 23.81 35.91 33.56
CA LEU A 1144 24.86 36.78 34.12
C LEU A 1144 25.76 35.96 35.06
N GLY A 1145 26.90 36.50 35.49
CA GLY A 1145 27.77 35.82 36.45
C GLY A 1145 28.35 34.49 35.93
N ASN A 1146 28.09 33.40 36.65
CA ASN A 1146 28.60 32.05 36.34
C ASN A 1146 27.88 31.35 35.18
N ARG A 1147 26.86 31.99 34.58
CA ARG A 1147 26.21 31.58 33.31
C ARG A 1147 25.84 30.09 33.23
N TRP A 1148 25.13 29.58 34.24
CA TRP A 1148 24.81 28.16 34.27
C TRP A 1148 23.83 27.69 33.18
N ARG A 1149 23.24 28.61 32.41
CA ARG A 1149 22.55 28.29 31.15
C ARG A 1149 23.49 27.59 30.17
N ASP A 1150 24.71 28.10 30.01
CA ASP A 1150 25.66 27.53 29.04
C ASP A 1150 26.10 26.13 29.48
N LEU A 1151 26.32 25.94 30.79
CA LEU A 1151 26.67 24.64 31.37
C LEU A 1151 25.55 23.60 31.18
N LEU A 1152 24.29 24.02 31.29
CA LEU A 1152 23.13 23.15 31.04
C LEU A 1152 23.03 22.81 29.54
N PHE A 1153 23.24 23.78 28.66
CA PHE A 1153 23.16 23.59 27.20
C PHE A 1153 24.27 22.69 26.69
N GLU A 1154 25.50 22.90 27.14
CA GLU A 1154 26.64 22.02 26.88
C GLU A 1154 26.30 20.57 27.30
N ARG A 1155 25.66 20.41 28.46
CA ARG A 1155 25.26 19.08 28.93
C ARG A 1155 24.17 18.44 28.06
N ILE A 1156 23.20 19.21 27.57
CA ILE A 1156 22.17 18.74 26.65
C ILE A 1156 22.81 18.28 25.33
N GLU A 1157 23.71 19.09 24.76
CA GLU A 1157 24.41 18.78 23.52
C GLU A 1157 25.28 17.52 23.64
N GLN A 1158 26.00 17.36 24.75
CA GLN A 1158 26.75 16.13 25.05
C GLN A 1158 25.84 14.89 25.04
N ILE A 1159 24.67 14.98 25.66
CA ILE A 1159 23.70 13.88 25.76
C ILE A 1159 23.09 13.56 24.39
N GLN A 1160 22.78 14.57 23.58
CA GLN A 1160 22.33 14.39 22.20
C GLN A 1160 23.40 13.74 21.31
N ALA A 1161 24.68 14.00 21.58
CA ALA A 1161 25.81 13.35 20.93
C ALA A 1161 26.12 11.93 21.48
N GLY A 1162 25.30 11.38 22.38
CA GLY A 1162 25.52 10.06 23.00
C GLY A 1162 26.63 10.03 24.05
N VAL A 1163 27.13 11.20 24.45
CA VAL A 1163 28.19 11.37 25.45
C VAL A 1163 27.57 11.62 26.83
N GLY A 1164 27.87 10.76 27.79
CA GLY A 1164 27.54 11.02 29.20
C GLY A 1164 26.17 10.56 29.70
N VAL A 1165 25.47 9.68 28.97
CA VAL A 1165 24.20 9.02 29.39
C VAL A 1165 24.46 7.64 30.05
N LYS A 1166 25.67 7.45 30.55
CA LYS A 1166 26.06 6.21 31.21
C LYS A 1166 25.47 6.19 32.61
N ASN A 1167 24.37 5.46 32.79
CA ASN A 1167 23.66 5.35 34.06
C ASN A 1167 24.48 4.60 35.13
N ILE A 1168 25.57 3.94 34.73
CA ILE A 1168 26.48 3.23 35.62
C ILE A 1168 27.79 4.00 35.71
N ARG A 1169 28.20 4.41 36.91
CA ARG A 1169 29.44 5.17 37.06
C ARG A 1169 30.69 4.28 36.97
N HIS A 1170 30.65 3.10 37.55
CA HIS A 1170 31.75 2.13 37.48
C HIS A 1170 31.20 0.71 37.43
N TYR A 1171 31.58 -0.03 36.40
CA TYR A 1171 31.18 -1.41 36.17
C TYR A 1171 32.40 -2.34 36.14
N VAL A 1172 32.35 -3.42 36.89
CA VAL A 1172 33.35 -4.48 36.86
C VAL A 1172 32.82 -5.62 36.01
N LEU A 1173 33.46 -5.85 34.86
CA LEU A 1173 33.08 -6.85 33.87
C LEU A 1173 33.90 -8.13 34.06
N PHE A 1174 33.20 -9.22 34.34
CA PHE A 1174 33.73 -10.58 34.39
C PHE A 1174 33.37 -11.35 33.11
N TRP A 1175 34.15 -12.37 32.76
CA TRP A 1175 33.87 -13.19 31.58
C TRP A 1175 32.93 -14.37 31.87
N GLN A 1176 32.12 -14.75 30.89
CA GLN A 1176 31.24 -15.91 30.91
C GLN A 1176 31.07 -16.46 29.50
N ARG A 1177 31.11 -17.79 29.33
CA ARG A 1177 30.78 -18.44 28.04
C ARG A 1177 29.28 -18.68 27.88
N ALA A 1178 28.81 -18.82 26.64
CA ALA A 1178 27.39 -18.96 26.29
C ALA A 1178 26.64 -19.89 27.25
N TYR A 1179 25.55 -19.38 27.84
CA TYR A 1179 24.84 -20.10 28.89
C TYR A 1179 24.11 -21.34 28.33
N PRO A 1180 24.18 -22.50 29.02
CA PRO A 1180 24.99 -22.77 30.21
C PRO A 1180 26.46 -23.02 29.86
N GLY A 1181 27.37 -22.21 30.41
CA GLY A 1181 28.81 -22.27 30.10
C GLY A 1181 29.69 -21.81 31.29
N PRO A 1182 30.99 -22.14 31.29
CA PRO A 1182 31.91 -21.78 32.37
C PRO A 1182 32.02 -20.25 32.54
N LEU A 1183 32.11 -19.82 33.80
CA LEU A 1183 32.21 -18.41 34.21
C LEU A 1183 33.48 -18.18 35.04
N ALA A 1184 33.89 -16.92 35.14
CA ALA A 1184 35.06 -16.42 35.86
C ALA A 1184 34.99 -16.58 37.40
N ARG A 1185 34.81 -17.81 37.90
CA ARG A 1185 34.52 -18.06 39.33
C ARG A 1185 35.67 -17.61 40.23
N GLN A 1186 36.91 -17.91 39.85
CA GLN A 1186 38.08 -17.56 40.65
C GLN A 1186 38.41 -16.07 40.57
N ASP A 1187 38.30 -15.45 39.40
CA ASP A 1187 38.44 -14.00 39.22
C ASP A 1187 37.43 -13.21 40.05
N PHE A 1188 36.18 -13.71 40.14
CA PHE A 1188 35.15 -13.11 40.98
C PHE A 1188 35.51 -13.18 42.47
N VAL A 1189 35.99 -14.33 42.95
CA VAL A 1189 36.45 -14.50 44.33
C VAL A 1189 37.64 -13.58 44.63
N ASN A 1190 38.59 -13.49 43.71
CA ASN A 1190 39.78 -12.65 43.83
C ASN A 1190 39.42 -11.15 43.89
N ALA A 1191 38.32 -10.73 43.25
CA ALA A 1191 37.85 -9.35 43.24
C ALA A 1191 37.06 -8.93 44.50
N ILE A 1192 36.71 -9.84 45.41
CA ILE A 1192 35.82 -9.55 46.56
C ILE A 1192 36.31 -8.35 47.38
N ASN A 1193 37.59 -8.28 47.74
CA ASN A 1193 38.12 -7.18 48.56
C ASN A 1193 38.02 -5.82 47.85
N TYR A 1194 38.28 -5.81 46.54
CA TYR A 1194 38.11 -4.63 45.70
C TYR A 1194 36.63 -4.20 45.60
N ILE A 1195 35.73 -5.17 45.41
CA ILE A 1195 34.28 -4.95 45.35
C ILE A 1195 33.75 -4.40 46.69
N VAL A 1196 34.16 -4.98 47.81
CA VAL A 1196 33.72 -4.53 49.15
C VAL A 1196 34.19 -3.11 49.44
N ARG A 1197 35.42 -2.77 49.03
CA ARG A 1197 36.01 -1.44 49.23
C ARG A 1197 35.31 -0.35 48.41
N PHE A 1198 35.03 -0.62 47.14
CA PHE A 1198 34.61 0.40 46.17
C PHE A 1198 33.14 0.31 45.75
N ARG A 1199 32.47 -0.81 46.04
CA ARG A 1199 31.05 -1.08 45.74
C ARG A 1199 30.62 -0.71 44.29
N PRO A 1200 31.34 -1.17 43.25
CA PRO A 1200 30.95 -0.91 41.86
C PRO A 1200 29.76 -1.79 41.45
N ALA A 1201 29.13 -1.46 40.32
CA ALA A 1201 28.21 -2.37 39.65
C ALA A 1201 29.01 -3.55 39.06
N LEU A 1202 28.43 -4.75 39.06
CA LEU A 1202 29.13 -6.00 38.71
C LEU A 1202 28.30 -6.76 37.68
N GLY A 1203 28.96 -7.45 36.75
CA GLY A 1203 28.27 -8.47 35.96
C GLY A 1203 29.11 -9.03 34.82
N PHE A 1204 28.46 -9.76 33.93
CA PHE A 1204 29.11 -10.58 32.89
C PHE A 1204 28.79 -10.10 31.46
N SER A 1205 27.91 -9.11 31.32
CA SER A 1205 27.44 -8.61 30.03
C SER A 1205 28.29 -7.44 29.53
N VAL A 1206 28.93 -7.62 28.36
CA VAL A 1206 29.58 -6.52 27.63
C VAL A 1206 28.55 -5.44 27.26
N GLN A 1207 27.30 -5.83 26.98
CA GLN A 1207 26.24 -4.90 26.64
C GLN A 1207 25.84 -4.02 27.84
N ASP A 1208 25.86 -4.56 29.05
CA ASP A 1208 25.58 -3.78 30.27
C ASP A 1208 26.76 -2.88 30.60
N ALA A 1209 27.98 -3.38 30.42
CA ALA A 1209 29.22 -2.61 30.59
C ALA A 1209 29.29 -1.41 29.62
N ARG A 1210 28.69 -1.49 28.43
CA ARG A 1210 28.57 -0.34 27.51
C ARG A 1210 27.78 0.81 28.12
N ASN A 1211 26.96 0.59 29.14
CA ASN A 1211 26.21 1.66 29.83
C ASN A 1211 26.99 2.28 31.00
N ALA A 1212 28.27 1.94 31.16
CA ALA A 1212 29.13 2.45 32.22
C ALA A 1212 30.10 3.54 31.75
N GLU A 1213 30.38 4.52 32.62
CA GLU A 1213 31.38 5.56 32.36
C GLU A 1213 32.80 4.99 32.50
N TYR A 1214 33.03 4.19 33.53
CA TYR A 1214 34.28 3.47 33.76
C TYR A 1214 34.03 1.96 33.78
N VAL A 1215 34.85 1.20 33.06
CA VAL A 1215 34.77 -0.27 33.03
C VAL A 1215 36.09 -0.87 33.47
N THR A 1216 36.06 -1.71 34.49
CA THR A 1216 37.19 -2.56 34.88
C THR A 1216 36.95 -3.97 34.38
N ILE A 1217 37.74 -4.43 33.42
CA ILE A 1217 37.67 -5.82 32.94
C ILE A 1217 38.58 -6.67 33.82
N VAL A 1218 38.05 -7.74 34.43
CA VAL A 1218 38.85 -8.70 35.22
C VAL A 1218 39.07 -9.97 34.41
N GLY A 1219 40.35 -10.33 34.22
CA GLY A 1219 40.77 -11.50 33.47
C GLY A 1219 41.31 -11.19 32.06
N ASN A 1220 41.91 -12.22 31.44
CA ASN A 1220 42.67 -12.10 30.20
C ASN A 1220 41.79 -12.00 28.93
N GLU A 1221 42.43 -11.89 27.76
CA GLU A 1221 41.73 -11.77 26.47
C GLU A 1221 40.95 -13.03 26.05
N ALA A 1222 41.23 -14.19 26.66
CA ALA A 1222 40.48 -15.42 26.42
C ALA A 1222 39.08 -15.38 27.06
N GLY A 1223 38.85 -14.46 28.01
CA GLY A 1223 37.56 -14.20 28.64
C GLY A 1223 36.77 -13.08 27.96
N ILE A 1224 37.34 -11.88 27.91
CA ILE A 1224 36.78 -10.73 27.19
C ILE A 1224 37.80 -10.29 26.14
N SER A 1225 37.44 -10.39 24.87
CA SER A 1225 38.34 -10.16 23.73
C SER A 1225 38.77 -8.70 23.57
N SER A 1226 39.88 -8.49 22.85
CA SER A 1226 40.31 -7.17 22.39
C SER A 1226 39.28 -6.44 21.51
N ALA A 1227 38.40 -7.17 20.82
CA ALA A 1227 37.32 -6.58 20.01
C ALA A 1227 36.19 -6.03 20.90
N GLU A 1228 35.82 -6.76 21.95
CA GLU A 1228 34.82 -6.32 22.93
C GLU A 1228 35.34 -5.13 23.75
N GLU A 1229 36.61 -5.16 24.13
CA GLU A 1229 37.25 -4.02 24.78
C GLU A 1229 37.27 -2.76 23.88
N ARG A 1230 37.64 -2.90 22.60
CA ARG A 1230 37.55 -1.80 21.63
C ARG A 1230 36.12 -1.29 21.49
N SER A 1231 35.16 -2.20 21.47
CA SER A 1231 33.75 -1.84 21.38
C SER A 1231 33.27 -1.02 22.59
N LEU A 1232 33.74 -1.33 23.81
CA LEU A 1232 33.46 -0.54 25.01
C LEU A 1232 34.07 0.86 24.93
N ARG A 1233 35.33 0.97 24.45
CA ARG A 1233 35.99 2.27 24.25
C ARG A 1233 35.27 3.10 23.18
N ASN A 1234 34.87 2.49 22.07
CA ASN A 1234 34.08 3.14 21.02
C ASN A 1234 32.70 3.59 21.52
N ALA A 1235 32.13 2.88 22.49
CA ALA A 1235 30.90 3.30 23.18
C ALA A 1235 31.13 4.43 24.19
N GLY A 1236 32.32 5.02 24.28
CA GLY A 1236 32.66 6.12 25.18
C GLY A 1236 33.04 5.71 26.60
N CYS A 1237 33.25 4.41 26.86
CA CYS A 1237 33.65 3.93 28.19
C CYS A 1237 35.16 4.15 28.40
N LYS A 1238 35.55 4.58 29.62
CA LYS A 1238 36.94 4.57 30.06
C LYS A 1238 37.27 3.18 30.61
N VAL A 1239 37.91 2.37 29.76
CA VAL A 1239 38.17 0.95 30.06
C VAL A 1239 39.58 0.74 30.59
N GLU A 1240 39.71 -0.01 31.69
CA GLU A 1240 40.98 -0.54 32.21
C GLU A 1240 40.86 -2.05 32.42
N ARG A 1241 41.83 -2.81 31.93
CA ARG A 1241 41.90 -4.26 32.15
C ARG A 1241 42.86 -4.57 33.29
N VAL A 1242 42.42 -5.43 34.21
CA VAL A 1242 43.23 -6.01 35.27
C VAL A 1242 43.34 -7.51 35.01
N ALA A 1243 44.47 -7.90 34.40
CA ALA A 1243 44.80 -9.28 34.08
C ALA A 1243 46.27 -9.54 34.42
N GLY A 1244 46.51 -10.33 35.47
CA GLY A 1244 47.83 -10.89 35.77
C GLY A 1244 48.17 -12.06 34.83
N ARG A 1245 49.40 -12.54 34.89
CA ARG A 1245 49.85 -13.75 34.16
C ARG A 1245 49.12 -14.99 34.63
N ASP A 1246 48.69 -14.98 35.89
CA ASP A 1246 47.89 -16.02 36.54
C ASP A 1246 46.84 -15.38 37.47
N GLU A 1247 45.99 -16.24 38.05
CA GLU A 1247 44.90 -15.83 38.94
C GLU A 1247 45.43 -15.22 40.25
N GLU A 1248 46.60 -15.67 40.75
CA GLU A 1248 47.24 -15.13 41.96
C GLU A 1248 47.79 -13.72 41.75
N GLU A 1249 48.38 -13.43 40.59
CA GLU A 1249 48.85 -12.10 40.22
C GLU A 1249 47.67 -11.14 40.02
N THR A 1250 46.59 -11.58 39.37
CA THR A 1250 45.35 -10.79 39.24
C THR A 1250 44.77 -10.42 40.61
N SER A 1251 44.75 -11.38 41.55
CA SER A 1251 44.32 -11.16 42.93
C SER A 1251 45.17 -10.12 43.67
N ARG A 1252 46.51 -10.23 43.56
CA ARG A 1252 47.44 -9.25 44.15
C ARG A 1252 47.22 -7.84 43.60
N MET A 1253 47.01 -7.69 42.30
CA MET A 1253 46.78 -6.38 41.66
C MET A 1253 45.50 -5.71 42.15
N LEU A 1254 44.40 -6.47 42.27
CA LEU A 1254 43.13 -5.95 42.80
C LEU A 1254 43.21 -5.60 44.29
N ALA A 1255 43.93 -6.41 45.07
CA ALA A 1255 44.17 -6.15 46.50
C ALA A 1255 45.03 -4.89 46.72
N GLU A 1256 46.05 -4.66 45.89
CA GLU A 1256 46.89 -3.46 45.94
C GLU A 1256 46.06 -2.19 45.69
N LEU A 1257 45.20 -2.19 44.66
CA LEU A 1257 44.26 -1.10 44.38
C LEU A 1257 43.33 -0.81 45.56
N ALA A 1258 42.76 -1.86 46.16
CA ALA A 1258 41.88 -1.73 47.31
C ALA A 1258 42.60 -1.13 48.53
N ASN A 1259 43.83 -1.57 48.81
CA ASN A 1259 44.64 -1.09 49.94
C ASN A 1259 45.07 0.37 49.75
N LEU A 1260 45.44 0.76 48.53
CA LEU A 1260 45.81 2.13 48.19
C LEU A 1260 44.59 3.07 48.09
N GLY A 1261 43.37 2.55 48.17
CA GLY A 1261 42.14 3.33 48.02
C GLY A 1261 41.92 3.87 46.60
N ARG A 1262 42.62 3.33 45.59
CA ARG A 1262 42.51 3.75 44.19
C ARG A 1262 41.65 2.76 43.42
N ARG A 1263 40.64 3.25 42.70
CA ARG A 1263 39.77 2.42 41.86
C ARG A 1263 40.49 1.95 40.58
N PHE A 1264 41.39 2.75 40.03
CA PHE A 1264 42.07 2.46 38.77
C PHE A 1264 43.58 2.65 38.91
N ARG A 1265 44.36 1.92 38.11
CA ARG A 1265 45.81 2.02 38.06
C ARG A 1265 46.24 3.27 37.28
N THR A 1266 45.58 3.50 36.15
CA THR A 1266 45.97 4.51 35.14
C THR A 1266 45.13 5.79 35.20
N PHE A 1267 43.91 5.72 35.74
CA PHE A 1267 43.06 6.90 35.89
C PHE A 1267 43.19 7.50 37.30
N ASP A 1268 43.24 8.83 37.37
CA ASP A 1268 43.09 9.57 38.61
C ASP A 1268 41.77 10.34 38.56
N VAL A 1269 40.81 9.96 39.41
CA VAL A 1269 39.39 10.29 39.25
C VAL A 1269 38.70 10.39 40.61
N ASP A 1270 38.02 11.52 40.83
CA ASP A 1270 37.20 11.77 42.02
C ASP A 1270 35.81 11.13 41.86
N PHE A 1271 35.52 10.14 42.70
CA PHE A 1271 34.37 9.23 42.57
C PHE A 1271 33.24 9.55 43.54
#